data_AF-A0A1H2YTI7-F1
#
_entry.id   AF-A0A1H2YTI7-F1
#
_cell.length_a   1.000
_cell.length_b   1.000
_cell.length_c   1.000
_cell.angle_alpha   90.00
_cell.angle_beta   90.00
_cell.angle_gamma   90.00
#
_symmetry.space_group_name_H-M   'P 1'
#
loop_
_entity.id
_entity.type
_entity.pdbx_description
1 polymer ?
#
loop_
_entity_poly.entity_id
_entity_poly.type
_entity_poly.pdbx_seq_one_letter_code
_entity_poly.pdbx_strand_id
1 'polypeptide(L)'
;MNRSYHPFRLNRWRQGLSALTAVIMLLSMIISAVAVPGKAGAAAANALTNPGFEDGLNGWDYTSFDGSEPGPASTLSISGSDKHSGASAASYWNGSAYAFKLSQTVSGLTDGTYTLKAWSSGDAGNNNFKLYADNFCGSEKLTTDITNSGWGTITPYTVEEIQVTNGQATIGFEVNSLAGKWGFFDDVELVKVEEPEEPTVPSDEPFIKGADISSLQAIEDAGGKYYEGGIERDLLDILKDHGVNYVRLRIWNDPVDADGYNDKAHIIEMAQRVKAKGMKLLLDFHYSDFWADPGKQVKPEAWTNLSFDELKQAVYDYTADVMNGLKAVDAYPDMVQIGNEINPGMLLPDGSTSDYSKLTALLKQGIQAVRDTTPAVHKVKIMLHLAEGGNNWVFRSFFDAMETADVDYDVIGMSFYPFWHGPFQTLKDNLNDMADRYGKQVIVAETSYGFTVEDGDGYPNNFTQKEADEAGFPATVEGQKQVLTTVMNTVAHVPGGKGAGVFYWEPAWIPVPKDSEGHYQAGWKSGEGASWDNQALFDFQGNVLPSLDAFQFEPGDLDTKTALTAKNPEGISVPVNESAETVSTLLPAAADVLYNDGSIEPAAVEWSAIEQDDLSRIGTFVIDGQITGTELAVKVPVTVTTNRNLLHNGSFEDGTAFASWTVTDATEAAKVKTDAANAYAGTKAVNYYASAAFDFTMSQTVTGLTNGTYLLKAKISGGGGDNAIHLSAQDFGAEAVQSDNIVNTGWQNWNDAELSSIQVTNGQVTIGLTVDAPADTWGWIDSFELYRETPVAGWTEAKAVTASNVGTSSVKLTWTGAADANQINSYKIYKDGKLLTTVTAGSATEYTVTGLSANTAYSFKVEASLDDEIWTSTGPSTTVQTAQEAGPVIGPVTSTNDSAVFTITASGLSANAEGKVEVALPIGKTTVTLPSQTAELLGTHPLTLNAEKFTLTIPSSVFQQLAALGGSSADSTITLTLAPLEKDAVSKQTDLLEKQNQANITLIGQVYAFKLSIRLKDGKETNLTQFKEPLTIHFSSAGITDPEIAGIFYLADDGKMEYIGGTREAATGSITADIHHFSKYALLQVEQSFTDVSPQHWAYKTIRQLAAKQAMNGTVQGRFEPSRTITRAEFAALLVKALKLQLTDAATSSAAVSFTDVPAEAWFAPYVAKAAQVGVITGRSAESFDPNNPITREEMAVLTMRAYEVLNASPTKVESAEPFADQTDVSAWAATAIDQASALGLIQGQTAGKFAPQAPATRAEAAQVIWNVLKR
;
A
#
# COMPACT_ATOMS: atom_id res chain seq x y z
N MET A 1 -63.78 -39.78 -9.13
CA MET A 1 -64.86 -38.82 -9.47
C MET A 1 -64.38 -37.45 -8.99
N ASN A 2 -64.36 -36.33 -9.74
CA ASN A 2 -64.74 -36.06 -11.12
C ASN A 2 -64.11 -34.72 -11.57
N ARG A 3 -63.43 -34.74 -12.74
CA ARG A 3 -63.33 -33.73 -13.82
C ARG A 3 -62.76 -32.31 -13.55
N SER A 4 -61.63 -31.91 -14.15
CA SER A 4 -61.35 -31.48 -15.57
C SER A 4 -61.31 -29.93 -15.66
N TYR A 5 -60.26 -29.26 -16.18
CA TYR A 5 -59.92 -29.17 -17.61
C TYR A 5 -58.45 -28.78 -17.91
N HIS A 6 -58.02 -29.20 -19.11
CA HIS A 6 -56.75 -29.22 -19.88
C HIS A 6 -56.46 -27.93 -20.70
N PRO A 7 -55.45 -27.83 -21.63
CA PRO A 7 -54.08 -28.42 -21.75
C PRO A 7 -52.97 -27.47 -22.35
N PHE A 8 -51.66 -27.80 -22.23
CA PHE A 8 -50.72 -28.12 -23.35
C PHE A 8 -49.25 -28.39 -22.91
N ARG A 9 -48.76 -29.61 -23.24
CA ARG A 9 -47.39 -30.12 -23.62
C ARG A 9 -46.12 -29.83 -22.77
N LEU A 10 -45.18 -30.77 -22.53
CA LEU A 10 -45.12 -32.25 -22.57
C LEU A 10 -43.80 -32.74 -21.88
N ASN A 11 -43.92 -33.50 -20.78
CA ASN A 11 -43.15 -34.66 -20.24
C ASN A 11 -41.79 -35.08 -20.86
N ARG A 12 -40.84 -35.76 -20.17
CA ARG A 12 -40.61 -36.29 -18.79
C ARG A 12 -39.24 -37.00 -18.80
N TRP A 13 -38.49 -37.02 -17.68
CA TRP A 13 -37.50 -38.08 -17.40
C TRP A 13 -37.43 -38.42 -15.90
N ARG A 14 -37.79 -39.66 -15.53
CA ARG A 14 -37.02 -40.52 -14.61
C ARG A 14 -37.59 -41.96 -14.53
N GLN A 15 -36.64 -42.90 -14.57
CA GLN A 15 -36.64 -44.31 -14.14
C GLN A 15 -37.17 -45.41 -15.07
N GLY A 16 -36.29 -46.38 -15.35
CA GLY A 16 -36.63 -47.68 -15.96
C GLY A 16 -35.49 -48.34 -16.73
N LEU A 17 -34.54 -48.92 -15.99
CA LEU A 17 -33.51 -49.92 -16.31
C LEU A 17 -33.69 -50.80 -17.59
N SER A 18 -32.53 -51.20 -18.15
CA SER A 18 -32.27 -52.50 -18.81
C SER A 18 -32.69 -52.68 -20.28
N ALA A 19 -31.74 -52.44 -21.20
CA ALA A 19 -31.40 -53.30 -22.35
C ALA A 19 -30.60 -52.52 -23.42
N LEU A 20 -29.29 -52.31 -23.21
CA LEU A 20 -28.40 -51.96 -24.33
C LEU A 20 -26.92 -52.32 -24.07
N THR A 21 -26.68 -53.44 -23.40
CA THR A 21 -25.33 -53.92 -23.03
C THR A 21 -24.74 -54.93 -24.05
N ALA A 22 -25.20 -54.97 -25.30
CA ALA A 22 -24.85 -56.09 -26.20
C ALA A 22 -24.47 -55.76 -27.66
N VAL A 23 -24.31 -54.49 -28.05
CA VAL A 23 -24.01 -54.15 -29.47
C VAL A 23 -22.70 -53.36 -29.67
N ILE A 24 -22.04 -52.86 -28.62
CA ILE A 24 -20.81 -52.05 -28.74
C ILE A 24 -19.53 -52.85 -28.38
N MET A 25 -19.60 -54.18 -28.24
CA MET A 25 -18.44 -55.04 -27.96
C MET A 25 -17.79 -55.69 -29.22
N LEU A 26 -18.16 -55.28 -30.45
CA LEU A 26 -17.78 -56.04 -31.66
C LEU A 26 -17.14 -55.23 -32.80
N LEU A 27 -16.66 -54.00 -32.55
CA LEU A 27 -16.05 -53.16 -33.61
C LEU A 27 -14.69 -52.53 -33.27
N SER A 28 -13.99 -53.04 -32.26
CA SER A 28 -12.65 -52.57 -31.87
C SER A 28 -11.53 -53.63 -31.98
N MET A 29 -11.76 -54.75 -32.68
CA MET A 29 -10.68 -55.65 -33.09
C MET A 29 -10.45 -55.56 -34.60
N ILE A 30 -9.18 -55.41 -34.98
CA ILE A 30 -8.60 -55.30 -36.32
C ILE A 30 -8.50 -53.85 -36.84
N ILE A 31 -7.50 -53.09 -36.34
CA ILE A 31 -6.39 -52.53 -37.14
C ILE A 31 -5.19 -52.37 -36.18
N SER A 32 -4.27 -53.34 -36.20
CA SER A 32 -2.90 -53.16 -35.70
C SER A 32 -1.97 -52.88 -36.88
N ALA A 33 -0.95 -52.06 -36.61
CA ALA A 33 0.31 -51.89 -37.35
C ALA A 33 0.29 -51.01 -38.62
N VAL A 34 0.65 -49.73 -38.46
CA VAL A 34 1.98 -49.19 -38.85
C VAL A 34 2.26 -47.97 -37.96
N ALA A 35 3.22 -48.08 -37.02
CA ALA A 35 3.79 -46.94 -36.30
C ALA A 35 5.11 -46.56 -36.98
N VAL A 36 5.26 -45.28 -37.30
CA VAL A 36 6.56 -44.67 -37.65
C VAL A 36 7.27 -44.32 -36.32
N PRO A 37 8.54 -44.68 -36.12
CA PRO A 37 9.21 -44.42 -34.85
C PRO A 37 9.64 -42.96 -34.75
N GLY A 38 8.99 -42.19 -33.87
CA GLY A 38 9.56 -40.96 -33.32
C GLY A 38 10.66 -41.32 -32.32
N LYS A 39 11.82 -40.65 -32.41
CA LYS A 39 12.93 -40.81 -31.47
C LYS A 39 12.50 -40.32 -30.08
N ALA A 40 12.28 -41.25 -29.16
CA ALA A 40 12.30 -40.94 -27.73
C ALA A 40 13.76 -40.70 -27.30
N GLY A 41 14.02 -39.57 -26.64
CA GLY A 41 15.19 -39.47 -25.75
C GLY A 41 15.08 -40.55 -24.70
N ALA A 42 16.17 -41.24 -24.39
CA ALA A 42 16.16 -42.31 -23.41
C ALA A 42 15.85 -41.71 -22.03
N ALA A 43 14.69 -42.03 -21.45
CA ALA A 43 14.41 -41.70 -20.05
C ALA A 43 15.51 -42.32 -19.17
N ALA A 44 16.11 -41.52 -18.29
CA ALA A 44 17.08 -42.00 -17.32
C ALA A 44 16.45 -43.13 -16.48
N ALA A 45 17.13 -44.26 -16.39
CA ALA A 45 16.59 -45.43 -15.70
C ALA A 45 16.50 -45.16 -14.19
N ASN A 46 15.33 -45.40 -13.60
CA ASN A 46 15.11 -45.32 -12.16
C ASN A 46 16.08 -46.28 -11.43
N ALA A 47 16.79 -45.78 -10.43
CA ALA A 47 17.82 -46.54 -9.72
C ALA A 47 17.24 -47.52 -8.68
N LEU A 48 15.94 -47.47 -8.39
CA LEU A 48 15.28 -48.28 -7.38
C LEU A 48 14.85 -49.65 -7.87
N THR A 49 14.95 -50.64 -6.97
CA THR A 49 14.35 -51.97 -7.18
C THR A 49 12.90 -51.96 -6.72
N ASN A 50 11.99 -52.50 -7.54
CA ASN A 50 10.56 -52.59 -7.26
C ASN A 50 9.92 -51.25 -6.82
N PRO A 51 10.06 -50.16 -7.61
CA PRO A 51 9.61 -48.82 -7.24
C PRO A 51 8.10 -48.63 -7.14
N GLY A 52 7.31 -49.42 -7.88
CA GLY A 52 5.84 -49.43 -7.84
C GLY A 52 5.24 -50.60 -7.05
N PHE A 53 6.04 -51.27 -6.20
CA PHE A 53 5.55 -52.33 -5.29
C PHE A 53 4.84 -53.53 -5.95
N GLU A 54 5.09 -53.77 -7.24
CA GLU A 54 4.47 -54.85 -8.03
C GLU A 54 4.89 -56.27 -7.60
N ASP A 55 6.05 -56.38 -6.96
CA ASP A 55 6.54 -57.62 -6.34
C ASP A 55 6.45 -57.53 -4.81
N GLY A 56 5.38 -56.89 -4.31
CA GLY A 56 5.16 -56.62 -2.91
C GLY A 56 6.21 -55.71 -2.29
N LEU A 57 6.71 -56.03 -1.09
CA LEU A 57 7.78 -55.27 -0.42
C LEU A 57 9.19 -55.81 -0.76
N ASN A 58 9.35 -56.66 -1.78
CA ASN A 58 10.68 -57.15 -2.15
C ASN A 58 11.60 -55.98 -2.50
N GLY A 59 12.76 -55.90 -1.84
CA GLY A 59 13.72 -54.79 -1.99
C GLY A 59 13.48 -53.60 -1.05
N TRP A 60 12.42 -53.63 -0.22
CA TRP A 60 12.10 -52.58 0.74
C TRP A 60 12.12 -53.09 2.18
N ASP A 61 12.84 -52.38 3.04
CA ASP A 61 12.95 -52.64 4.47
C ASP A 61 11.84 -51.92 5.23
N TYR A 62 11.01 -52.69 5.93
CA TYR A 62 9.91 -52.21 6.77
C TYR A 62 10.29 -52.33 8.25
N THR A 63 10.53 -51.21 8.94
CA THR A 63 11.04 -51.18 10.33
C THR A 63 10.27 -50.19 11.21
N SER A 64 10.39 -50.28 12.54
CA SER A 64 10.05 -49.16 13.44
C SER A 64 11.11 -48.05 13.37
N PHE A 65 10.85 -46.90 14.02
CA PHE A 65 11.81 -45.79 14.08
C PHE A 65 13.11 -46.12 14.84
N ASP A 66 13.08 -47.09 15.75
CA ASP A 66 14.25 -47.55 16.52
C ASP A 66 14.96 -48.78 15.90
N GLY A 67 14.54 -49.21 14.70
CA GLY A 67 15.14 -50.31 13.96
C GLY A 67 14.74 -51.71 14.43
N SER A 68 13.73 -51.83 15.29
CA SER A 68 13.08 -53.11 15.65
C SER A 68 11.98 -53.49 14.64
N GLU A 69 11.35 -54.67 14.82
CA GLU A 69 10.20 -55.02 13.97
C GLU A 69 9.07 -54.00 14.19
N PRO A 70 8.50 -53.44 13.11
CA PRO A 70 7.41 -52.49 13.21
C PRO A 70 6.17 -53.17 13.82
N GLY A 71 5.20 -52.37 14.27
CA GLY A 71 3.94 -52.87 14.83
C GLY A 71 3.20 -53.87 13.92
N PRO A 72 2.06 -54.43 14.36
CA PRO A 72 1.43 -55.62 13.75
C PRO A 72 1.35 -55.54 12.22
N ALA A 73 1.61 -56.69 11.55
CA ALA A 73 1.72 -56.87 10.10
C ALA A 73 0.52 -56.36 9.26
N SER A 74 -0.59 -55.99 9.90
CA SER A 74 -1.73 -55.33 9.25
C SER A 74 -1.53 -53.83 8.98
N THR A 75 -0.43 -53.23 9.46
CA THR A 75 -0.19 -51.77 9.38
C THR A 75 0.23 -51.29 7.99
N LEU A 76 0.92 -52.14 7.23
CA LEU A 76 1.36 -51.90 5.86
C LEU A 76 1.00 -53.13 5.03
N SER A 77 0.36 -52.92 3.89
CA SER A 77 -0.18 -53.96 3.01
C SER A 77 -0.01 -53.57 1.55
N ILE A 78 -0.05 -54.56 0.66
CA ILE A 78 0.03 -54.32 -0.78
C ILE A 78 -1.40 -54.31 -1.33
N SER A 79 -1.79 -53.18 -1.91
CA SER A 79 -3.15 -52.96 -2.40
C SER A 79 -3.17 -52.84 -3.92
N GLY A 80 -4.14 -53.51 -4.55
CA GLY A 80 -4.41 -53.33 -5.98
C GLY A 80 -5.47 -52.26 -6.27
N SER A 81 -6.13 -51.72 -5.24
CA SER A 81 -7.14 -50.66 -5.41
C SER A 81 -6.58 -49.26 -5.24
N ASP A 82 -5.49 -49.10 -4.51
CA ASP A 82 -4.98 -47.79 -4.06
C ASP A 82 -3.67 -47.49 -4.78
N LYS A 83 -3.70 -47.39 -6.11
CA LYS A 83 -2.49 -47.26 -6.95
C LYS A 83 -2.51 -46.00 -7.82
N HIS A 84 -1.34 -45.47 -8.09
CA HIS A 84 -1.12 -44.41 -9.06
C HIS A 84 -0.99 -44.99 -10.48
N SER A 85 -0.12 -45.99 -10.64
CA SER A 85 0.05 -46.72 -11.89
C SER A 85 0.28 -48.21 -11.61
N GLY A 86 0.54 -49.02 -12.63
CA GLY A 86 0.79 -50.46 -12.43
C GLY A 86 -0.41 -51.27 -11.91
N ALA A 87 -0.14 -52.35 -11.17
CA ALA A 87 -1.13 -53.23 -10.57
C ALA A 87 -1.21 -53.13 -9.04
N SER A 88 -0.19 -52.58 -8.36
CA SER A 88 -0.04 -52.62 -6.90
C SER A 88 0.50 -51.30 -6.33
N ALA A 89 0.31 -51.08 -5.03
CA ALA A 89 0.92 -49.98 -4.26
C ALA A 89 1.06 -50.36 -2.77
N ALA A 90 1.86 -49.61 -2.02
CA ALA A 90 2.06 -49.81 -0.59
C ALA A 90 1.04 -49.01 0.24
N SER A 91 -0.06 -49.66 0.64
CA SER A 91 -1.12 -49.06 1.47
C SER A 91 -0.89 -49.29 2.96
N TYR A 92 -1.15 -48.27 3.78
CA TYR A 92 -0.96 -48.33 5.23
C TYR A 92 -2.21 -47.92 6.01
N TRP A 93 -2.47 -48.62 7.12
CA TRP A 93 -3.54 -48.33 8.09
C TRP A 93 -3.42 -49.16 9.36
N ASN A 94 -3.75 -48.58 10.51
CA ASN A 94 -3.97 -49.36 11.73
C ASN A 94 -5.05 -48.72 12.61
N GLY A 95 -5.85 -49.54 13.30
CA GLY A 95 -6.87 -49.08 14.25
C GLY A 95 -6.32 -48.48 15.56
N SER A 96 -5.00 -48.53 15.78
CA SER A 96 -4.27 -47.81 16.84
C SER A 96 -3.21 -46.89 16.20
N ALA A 97 -2.71 -45.89 16.92
CA ALA A 97 -1.64 -45.02 16.39
C ALA A 97 -0.41 -45.86 16.03
N TYR A 98 0.24 -45.52 14.92
CA TYR A 98 1.28 -46.34 14.32
C TYR A 98 2.40 -45.48 13.74
N ALA A 99 3.61 -46.02 13.85
CA ALA A 99 4.83 -45.34 13.47
C ALA A 99 5.78 -46.35 12.82
N PHE A 100 6.21 -46.12 11.58
CA PHE A 100 7.12 -47.01 10.87
C PHE A 100 7.99 -46.27 9.85
N LYS A 101 9.01 -46.99 9.37
CA LYS A 101 9.84 -46.63 8.22
C LYS A 101 9.69 -47.66 7.13
N LEU A 102 9.62 -47.20 5.88
CA LEU A 102 9.72 -48.04 4.70
C LEU A 102 10.85 -47.50 3.84
N SER A 103 11.93 -48.26 3.63
CA SER A 103 13.15 -47.72 3.03
C SER A 103 13.86 -48.70 2.11
N GLN A 104 14.71 -48.17 1.22
CA GLN A 104 15.59 -48.95 0.36
C GLN A 104 16.95 -48.28 0.31
N THR A 105 18.02 -49.05 0.52
CA THR A 105 19.39 -48.57 0.31
C THR A 105 19.85 -49.01 -1.08
N VAL A 106 20.14 -48.03 -1.93
CA VAL A 106 20.66 -48.23 -3.28
C VAL A 106 22.16 -48.03 -3.27
N SER A 107 22.91 -48.96 -3.86
CA SER A 107 24.38 -48.91 -3.96
C SER A 107 24.83 -49.00 -5.41
N GLY A 108 26.00 -48.46 -5.71
CA GLY A 108 26.53 -48.38 -7.07
C GLY A 108 26.03 -47.19 -7.87
N LEU A 109 25.50 -46.17 -7.19
CA LEU A 109 25.18 -44.87 -7.79
C LEU A 109 26.47 -44.19 -8.21
N THR A 110 26.46 -43.53 -9.38
CA THR A 110 27.59 -42.70 -9.82
C THR A 110 27.55 -41.35 -9.13
N ASP A 111 28.70 -40.75 -8.85
CA ASP A 111 28.75 -39.40 -8.26
C ASP A 111 27.93 -38.38 -9.08
N GLY A 112 27.15 -37.54 -8.39
CA GLY A 112 26.35 -36.46 -8.97
C GLY A 112 25.07 -36.17 -8.18
N THR A 113 24.30 -35.21 -8.68
CA THR A 113 23.01 -34.80 -8.08
C THR A 113 21.90 -35.75 -8.48
N TYR A 114 21.03 -36.13 -7.54
CA TYR A 114 19.85 -36.95 -7.78
C TYR A 114 18.59 -36.25 -7.27
N THR A 115 17.46 -36.59 -7.88
CA THR A 115 16.12 -36.21 -7.42
C THR A 115 15.36 -37.47 -7.04
N LEU A 116 14.75 -37.46 -5.84
CA LEU A 116 13.86 -38.51 -5.35
C LEU A 116 12.42 -38.03 -5.45
N LYS A 117 11.53 -38.84 -6.02
CA LYS A 117 10.11 -38.54 -6.16
C LYS A 117 9.25 -39.74 -5.73
N ALA A 118 8.07 -39.49 -5.18
CA ALA A 118 7.09 -40.53 -4.88
C ALA A 118 5.67 -39.99 -4.97
N TRP A 119 4.71 -40.83 -5.35
CA TRP A 119 3.29 -40.48 -5.38
C TRP A 119 2.59 -41.00 -4.14
N SER A 120 1.78 -40.15 -3.52
CA SER A 120 1.04 -40.49 -2.30
C SER A 120 -0.38 -39.93 -2.33
N SER A 121 -1.29 -40.68 -1.72
CA SER A 121 -2.64 -40.23 -1.39
C SER A 121 -3.11 -40.91 -0.10
N GLY A 122 -4.17 -40.38 0.51
CA GLY A 122 -4.70 -40.93 1.75
C GLY A 122 -5.66 -39.99 2.46
N ASP A 123 -6.07 -40.38 3.67
CA ASP A 123 -6.92 -39.57 4.52
C ASP A 123 -6.27 -38.21 4.83
N ALA A 124 -7.06 -37.15 4.71
CA ALA A 124 -6.63 -35.80 5.07
C ALA A 124 -6.34 -35.68 6.59
N GLY A 125 -5.29 -34.93 6.93
CA GLY A 125 -4.91 -34.60 8.31
C GLY A 125 -3.41 -34.51 8.52
N ASN A 126 -3.00 -33.78 9.58
CA ASN A 126 -1.61 -33.53 9.93
C ASN A 126 -0.96 -34.79 10.52
N ASN A 127 -0.41 -35.63 9.66
CA ASN A 127 0.41 -36.76 10.06
C ASN A 127 1.87 -36.41 9.71
N ASN A 128 2.82 -36.73 10.61
CA ASN A 128 4.23 -36.45 10.38
C ASN A 128 4.78 -37.52 9.42
N PHE A 129 4.45 -37.37 8.13
CA PHE A 129 4.86 -38.23 7.03
C PHE A 129 5.97 -37.53 6.25
N LYS A 130 7.09 -38.21 6.05
CA LYS A 130 8.22 -37.64 5.32
C LYS A 130 8.68 -38.59 4.24
N LEU A 131 8.82 -38.09 3.02
CA LEU A 131 9.72 -38.66 2.02
C LEU A 131 11.14 -38.24 2.37
N TYR A 132 12.12 -39.14 2.32
CA TYR A 132 13.48 -38.80 2.68
C TYR A 132 14.56 -39.45 1.82
N ALA A 133 15.71 -38.79 1.77
CA ALA A 133 16.98 -39.33 1.31
C ALA A 133 18.06 -39.12 2.39
N ASP A 134 18.89 -40.13 2.60
CA ASP A 134 19.93 -40.17 3.62
C ASP A 134 21.16 -40.93 3.09
N ASN A 135 22.29 -40.84 3.80
CA ASN A 135 23.48 -41.67 3.58
C ASN A 135 24.06 -41.57 2.14
N PHE A 136 23.98 -40.39 1.50
CA PHE A 136 24.48 -40.13 0.14
C PHE A 136 25.83 -39.39 0.06
N CYS A 137 26.26 -38.73 1.13
CA CYS A 137 27.60 -38.13 1.24
C CYS A 137 28.13 -37.97 2.68
N GLY A 138 27.53 -38.65 3.66
CA GLY A 138 27.86 -38.47 5.08
C GLY A 138 27.35 -37.14 5.69
N SER A 139 26.52 -36.40 4.96
CA SER A 139 25.79 -35.20 5.42
C SER A 139 24.52 -35.54 6.21
N GLU A 140 23.81 -34.50 6.67
CA GLU A 140 22.47 -34.62 7.26
C GLU A 140 21.43 -35.10 6.23
N LYS A 141 20.39 -35.75 6.76
CA LYS A 141 19.26 -36.34 6.05
C LYS A 141 18.36 -35.26 5.43
N LEU A 142 17.99 -35.43 4.15
CA LEU A 142 17.05 -34.55 3.44
C LEU A 142 15.63 -35.11 3.51
N THR A 143 14.63 -34.25 3.72
CA THR A 143 13.23 -34.68 3.87
C THR A 143 12.25 -33.69 3.23
N THR A 144 11.15 -34.21 2.69
CA THR A 144 9.96 -33.45 2.28
C THR A 144 8.74 -34.00 3.00
N ASP A 145 7.90 -33.11 3.56
CA ASP A 145 6.67 -33.50 4.23
C ASP A 145 5.61 -33.96 3.22
N ILE A 146 4.99 -35.11 3.48
CA ILE A 146 3.88 -35.62 2.69
C ILE A 146 2.57 -35.21 3.35
N THR A 147 1.81 -34.33 2.69
CA THR A 147 0.51 -33.86 3.17
C THR A 147 -0.61 -34.39 2.30
N ASN A 148 -1.15 -35.56 2.66
CA ASN A 148 -2.30 -36.11 1.94
C ASN A 148 -3.52 -35.19 2.11
N SER A 149 -4.11 -34.77 0.98
CA SER A 149 -5.25 -33.85 0.93
C SER A 149 -6.63 -34.55 0.96
N GLY A 150 -6.66 -35.86 1.22
CA GLY A 150 -7.84 -36.70 1.08
C GLY A 150 -7.80 -37.56 -0.19
N TRP A 151 -8.63 -38.60 -0.20
CA TRP A 151 -8.76 -39.53 -1.34
C TRP A 151 -9.33 -38.83 -2.57
N GLY A 152 -8.81 -39.18 -3.76
CA GLY A 152 -9.26 -38.66 -5.06
C GLY A 152 -8.23 -37.82 -5.80
N THR A 153 -7.17 -37.39 -5.12
CA THR A 153 -5.99 -36.74 -5.71
C THR A 153 -4.74 -37.51 -5.30
N ILE A 154 -3.89 -37.85 -6.27
CA ILE A 154 -2.60 -38.49 -6.04
C ILE A 154 -1.53 -37.44 -6.31
N THR A 155 -0.75 -37.09 -5.28
CA THR A 155 0.18 -35.97 -5.33
C THR A 155 1.62 -36.50 -5.39
N PRO A 156 2.47 -36.00 -6.30
CA PRO A 156 3.89 -36.27 -6.27
C PRO A 156 4.59 -35.42 -5.21
N TYR A 157 5.51 -36.03 -4.47
CA TYR A 157 6.40 -35.36 -3.52
C TYR A 157 7.85 -35.58 -3.92
N THR A 158 8.67 -34.54 -3.79
CA THR A 158 10.05 -34.54 -4.30
C THR A 158 11.03 -34.16 -3.19
N VAL A 159 12.18 -34.84 -3.13
CA VAL A 159 13.40 -34.42 -2.42
C VAL A 159 14.47 -34.19 -3.48
N GLU A 160 14.92 -32.95 -3.61
CA GLU A 160 15.90 -32.51 -4.61
C GLU A 160 17.31 -32.42 -4.01
N GLU A 161 18.30 -32.12 -4.86
CA GLU A 161 19.69 -31.87 -4.46
C GLU A 161 20.38 -33.01 -3.68
N ILE A 162 20.03 -34.27 -3.98
CA ILE A 162 20.64 -35.43 -3.33
C ILE A 162 22.05 -35.63 -3.92
N GLN A 163 23.05 -35.03 -3.29
CA GLN A 163 24.45 -35.04 -3.74
C GLN A 163 25.15 -36.38 -3.44
N VAL A 164 24.97 -37.37 -4.31
CA VAL A 164 25.62 -38.67 -4.13
C VAL A 164 27.10 -38.53 -4.44
N THR A 165 27.96 -38.77 -3.43
CA THR A 165 29.42 -38.78 -3.58
C THR A 165 30.09 -39.98 -2.92
N ASN A 166 29.31 -40.79 -2.19
CA ASN A 166 29.77 -42.03 -1.57
C ASN A 166 29.31 -43.30 -2.32
N GLY A 167 28.68 -43.12 -3.49
CA GLY A 167 28.20 -44.18 -4.36
C GLY A 167 26.95 -44.94 -3.87
N GLN A 168 26.22 -44.42 -2.88
CA GLN A 168 24.98 -45.02 -2.38
C GLN A 168 23.98 -43.95 -1.92
N ALA A 169 22.73 -44.32 -1.68
CA ALA A 169 21.73 -43.49 -1.01
C ALA A 169 20.68 -44.38 -0.33
N THR A 170 20.25 -44.02 0.86
CA THR A 170 19.11 -44.65 1.53
C THR A 170 17.90 -43.74 1.40
N ILE A 171 16.87 -44.21 0.70
CA ILE A 171 15.63 -43.45 0.48
C ILE A 171 14.46 -44.13 1.17
N GLY A 172 13.39 -43.38 1.45
CA GLY A 172 12.19 -44.00 2.00
C GLY A 172 11.18 -43.04 2.57
N PHE A 173 10.24 -43.63 3.32
CA PHE A 173 9.16 -42.95 4.00
C PHE A 173 9.31 -43.11 5.50
N GLU A 174 9.12 -42.03 6.24
CA GLU A 174 8.86 -42.06 7.68
C GLU A 174 7.39 -41.76 7.90
N VAL A 175 6.65 -42.67 8.51
CA VAL A 175 5.20 -42.58 8.69
C VAL A 175 4.91 -42.57 10.18
N ASN A 176 4.47 -41.44 10.72
CA ASN A 176 3.98 -41.35 12.10
C ASN A 176 2.54 -40.84 12.11
N SER A 177 1.61 -41.76 12.32
CA SER A 177 0.17 -41.55 12.13
C SER A 177 -0.64 -41.84 13.38
N LEU A 178 -1.74 -41.11 13.54
CA LEU A 178 -2.79 -41.43 14.50
C LEU A 178 -3.57 -42.68 14.09
N ALA A 179 -4.30 -43.25 15.05
CA ALA A 179 -5.17 -44.40 14.86
C ALA A 179 -6.22 -44.13 13.78
N GLY A 180 -6.46 -45.13 12.92
CA GLY A 180 -7.56 -45.18 11.98
C GLY A 180 -7.32 -44.49 10.64
N LYS A 181 -6.17 -43.85 10.42
CA LYS A 181 -5.83 -43.15 9.17
C LYS A 181 -5.32 -44.10 8.10
N TRP A 182 -5.84 -43.98 6.89
CA TRP A 182 -5.41 -44.73 5.70
C TRP A 182 -4.55 -43.87 4.77
N GLY A 183 -3.65 -44.50 4.01
CA GLY A 183 -2.99 -43.89 2.85
C GLY A 183 -2.19 -44.91 2.06
N PHE A 184 -1.55 -44.48 0.97
CA PHE A 184 -0.63 -45.31 0.20
C PHE A 184 0.52 -44.51 -0.42
N PHE A 185 1.60 -45.23 -0.73
CA PHE A 185 2.72 -44.74 -1.55
C PHE A 185 2.85 -45.61 -2.80
N ASP A 186 3.21 -44.97 -3.91
CA ASP A 186 3.40 -45.64 -5.19
C ASP A 186 4.42 -44.91 -6.08
N ASP A 187 4.92 -45.61 -7.10
CA ASP A 187 5.83 -45.13 -8.14
C ASP A 187 7.03 -44.31 -7.61
N VAL A 188 7.88 -44.90 -6.76
CA VAL A 188 9.05 -44.19 -6.21
C VAL A 188 10.18 -44.08 -7.25
N GLU A 189 10.69 -42.88 -7.49
CA GLU A 189 11.72 -42.61 -8.49
C GLU A 189 12.96 -41.99 -7.85
N LEU A 190 14.12 -42.61 -8.01
CA LEU A 190 15.41 -41.97 -7.73
C LEU A 190 16.18 -41.86 -9.05
N VAL A 191 16.30 -40.64 -9.55
CA VAL A 191 16.84 -40.36 -10.88
C VAL A 191 18.02 -39.42 -10.76
N LYS A 192 19.11 -39.71 -11.48
CA LYS A 192 20.24 -38.79 -11.56
C LYS A 192 19.80 -37.56 -12.34
N VAL A 193 20.00 -36.38 -11.77
CA VAL A 193 19.87 -35.13 -12.51
C VAL A 193 21.03 -35.11 -13.50
N GLU A 194 20.72 -35.21 -14.80
CA GLU A 194 21.70 -34.87 -15.81
C GLU A 194 22.02 -33.39 -15.59
N GLU A 195 23.27 -33.06 -15.26
CA GLU A 195 23.71 -31.68 -15.22
C GLU A 195 23.30 -31.06 -16.55
N PRO A 196 22.45 -30.01 -16.57
CA PRO A 196 22.25 -29.28 -17.80
C PRO A 196 23.64 -28.83 -18.23
N GLU A 197 24.02 -29.14 -19.46
CA GLU A 197 25.13 -28.43 -20.07
C GLU A 197 24.88 -26.95 -19.80
N GLU A 198 25.85 -26.25 -19.19
CA GLU A 198 25.80 -24.79 -19.07
C GLU A 198 25.31 -24.24 -20.41
N PRO A 199 24.40 -23.25 -20.41
CA PRO A 199 23.76 -22.79 -21.64
C PRO A 199 24.83 -22.25 -22.58
N THR A 200 25.39 -23.11 -23.42
CA THR A 200 25.96 -22.67 -24.68
C THR A 200 24.75 -22.35 -25.53
N VAL A 201 24.29 -21.10 -25.46
CA VAL A 201 23.45 -20.55 -26.51
C VAL A 201 24.26 -20.66 -27.79
N PRO A 202 23.78 -21.44 -28.76
CA PRO A 202 23.51 -20.81 -30.02
C PRO A 202 22.13 -21.26 -30.50
N SER A 203 21.09 -20.58 -30.00
CA SER A 203 20.15 -20.03 -30.96
C SER A 203 20.98 -19.10 -31.85
N ASP A 204 21.04 -19.35 -33.17
CA ASP A 204 21.68 -18.41 -34.12
C ASP A 204 21.05 -17.00 -34.06
N GLU A 205 19.94 -16.81 -33.32
CA GLU A 205 19.31 -15.53 -33.06
C GLU A 205 19.65 -14.98 -31.65
N PRO A 206 20.05 -13.70 -31.54
CA PRO A 206 20.33 -13.05 -30.26
C PRO A 206 19.05 -12.87 -29.44
N PHE A 207 19.21 -12.75 -28.11
CA PHE A 207 18.13 -12.42 -27.19
C PHE A 207 17.44 -11.12 -27.60
N ILE A 208 16.10 -11.13 -27.62
CA ILE A 208 15.32 -10.00 -28.08
C ILE A 208 15.30 -8.92 -27.00
N LYS A 209 15.81 -7.75 -27.36
CA LYS A 209 15.91 -6.53 -26.55
C LYS A 209 15.08 -5.48 -27.26
N GLY A 210 13.79 -5.52 -27.00
CA GLY A 210 12.77 -4.83 -27.79
C GLY A 210 12.25 -3.55 -27.14
N ALA A 211 11.82 -2.61 -27.99
CA ALA A 211 11.10 -1.40 -27.57
C ALA A 211 9.85 -1.21 -28.44
N ASP A 212 8.68 -0.99 -27.82
CA ASP A 212 7.51 -0.47 -28.51
C ASP A 212 7.62 1.05 -28.59
N ILE A 213 7.67 1.61 -29.80
CA ILE A 213 7.83 3.05 -30.02
C ILE A 213 6.71 3.62 -30.88
N SER A 214 5.52 3.03 -30.81
CA SER A 214 4.48 3.38 -31.78
C SER A 214 3.93 4.80 -31.59
N SER A 215 4.15 5.44 -30.44
CA SER A 215 3.88 6.87 -30.24
C SER A 215 4.85 7.82 -30.97
N LEU A 216 6.01 7.34 -31.42
CA LEU A 216 7.13 8.17 -31.89
C LEU A 216 6.75 9.17 -32.99
N GLN A 217 6.00 8.73 -34.00
CA GLN A 217 5.60 9.60 -35.11
C GLN A 217 4.76 10.78 -34.63
N ALA A 218 3.76 10.53 -33.79
CA ALA A 218 2.92 11.58 -33.22
C ALA A 218 3.72 12.57 -32.37
N ILE A 219 4.69 12.05 -31.60
CA ILE A 219 5.56 12.87 -30.76
C ILE A 219 6.45 13.77 -31.62
N GLU A 220 7.10 13.23 -32.65
CA GLU A 220 7.97 13.99 -33.56
C GLU A 220 7.18 15.06 -34.33
N ASP A 221 5.98 14.72 -34.82
CA ASP A 221 5.10 15.67 -35.51
C ASP A 221 4.59 16.77 -34.57
N ALA A 222 4.41 16.48 -33.28
CA ALA A 222 4.11 17.44 -32.23
C ALA A 222 5.34 18.25 -31.75
N GLY A 223 6.53 18.00 -32.32
CA GLY A 223 7.77 18.72 -32.02
C GLY A 223 8.61 18.15 -30.88
N GLY A 224 8.28 16.95 -30.38
CA GLY A 224 9.09 16.17 -29.45
C GLY A 224 10.44 15.80 -30.06
N LYS A 225 11.47 15.75 -29.22
CA LYS A 225 12.88 15.54 -29.62
C LYS A 225 13.60 14.75 -28.55
N TYR A 226 14.61 14.00 -28.97
CA TYR A 226 15.42 13.17 -28.08
C TYR A 226 16.88 13.58 -28.10
N TYR A 227 17.54 13.43 -26.95
CA TYR A 227 18.88 13.95 -26.70
C TYR A 227 19.75 12.93 -25.95
N GLU A 228 21.02 12.90 -26.32
CA GLU A 228 22.07 12.22 -25.57
C GLU A 228 23.26 13.15 -25.40
N GLY A 229 23.72 13.34 -24.16
CA GLY A 229 24.81 14.28 -23.87
C GLY A 229 24.50 15.73 -24.29
N GLY A 230 23.22 16.10 -24.32
CA GLY A 230 22.74 17.41 -24.79
C GLY A 230 22.73 17.60 -26.31
N ILE A 231 22.93 16.53 -27.09
CA ILE A 231 22.91 16.55 -28.56
C ILE A 231 21.62 15.91 -29.05
N GLU A 232 20.86 16.63 -29.88
CA GLU A 232 19.66 16.10 -30.55
C GLU A 232 20.04 14.93 -31.46
N ARG A 233 19.38 13.79 -31.29
CA ARG A 233 19.61 12.57 -32.07
C ARG A 233 18.27 11.91 -32.44
N ASP A 234 18.30 11.12 -33.50
CA ASP A 234 17.21 10.23 -33.89
C ASP A 234 17.01 9.15 -32.82
N LEU A 235 15.77 8.94 -32.34
CA LEU A 235 15.48 8.00 -31.26
C LEU A 235 15.99 6.59 -31.56
N LEU A 236 15.81 6.11 -32.79
CA LEU A 236 16.23 4.76 -33.18
C LEU A 236 17.75 4.59 -33.15
N ASP A 237 18.51 5.65 -33.42
CA ASP A 237 19.97 5.62 -33.25
C ASP A 237 20.35 5.53 -31.76
N ILE A 238 19.67 6.27 -30.87
CA ILE A 238 19.90 6.17 -29.42
C ILE A 238 19.58 4.75 -28.93
N LEU A 239 18.36 4.25 -29.20
CA LEU A 239 17.93 2.92 -28.75
C LEU A 239 18.91 1.82 -29.23
N LYS A 240 19.34 1.88 -30.50
CA LYS A 240 20.29 0.93 -31.05
C LYS A 240 21.66 1.00 -30.37
N ASP A 241 22.18 2.19 -30.13
CA ASP A 241 23.47 2.36 -29.45
C ASP A 241 23.43 1.83 -28.00
N HIS A 242 22.25 1.84 -27.37
CA HIS A 242 22.01 1.27 -26.04
C HIS A 242 21.64 -0.22 -26.03
N GLY A 243 21.67 -0.90 -27.18
CA GLY A 243 21.54 -2.36 -27.27
C GLY A 243 20.15 -2.87 -27.67
N VAL A 244 19.20 -1.98 -27.95
CA VAL A 244 17.89 -2.38 -28.52
C VAL A 244 18.12 -2.95 -29.92
N ASN A 245 17.56 -4.13 -30.18
CA ASN A 245 17.75 -4.86 -31.42
C ASN A 245 16.43 -5.19 -32.15
N TYR A 246 15.29 -4.84 -31.53
CA TYR A 246 13.95 -5.12 -32.03
C TYR A 246 13.03 -3.93 -31.75
N VAL A 247 12.14 -3.61 -32.68
CA VAL A 247 11.08 -2.62 -32.49
C VAL A 247 9.73 -3.31 -32.61
N ARG A 248 8.82 -3.01 -31.67
CA ARG A 248 7.41 -3.37 -31.76
C ARG A 248 6.61 -2.16 -32.24
N LEU A 249 5.65 -2.40 -33.13
CA LEU A 249 4.71 -1.39 -33.60
C LEU A 249 3.27 -1.94 -33.54
N ARG A 250 2.38 -1.25 -32.82
CA ARG A 250 0.94 -1.53 -32.87
C ARG A 250 0.33 -0.99 -34.16
N ILE A 251 -0.63 -1.71 -34.72
CA ILE A 251 -1.44 -1.23 -35.85
C ILE A 251 -2.93 -1.32 -35.55
N TRP A 252 -3.62 -0.22 -35.84
CA TRP A 252 -5.07 -0.09 -35.80
C TRP A 252 -5.68 -0.06 -37.20
N ASN A 253 -6.95 -0.44 -37.27
CA ASN A 253 -7.70 -0.55 -38.51
C ASN A 253 -8.04 0.83 -39.11
N ASP A 254 -8.74 1.67 -38.36
CA ASP A 254 -9.08 3.05 -38.73
C ASP A 254 -9.03 3.99 -37.49
N PRO A 255 -7.82 4.44 -37.07
CA PRO A 255 -7.62 5.10 -35.77
C PRO A 255 -8.00 6.57 -35.73
N VAL A 256 -9.29 6.86 -35.90
CA VAL A 256 -9.83 8.23 -35.82
C VAL A 256 -9.58 8.86 -34.45
N ASP A 257 -9.72 8.08 -33.36
CA ASP A 257 -9.50 8.54 -31.98
C ASP A 257 -8.01 8.76 -31.65
N ALA A 258 -7.09 8.45 -32.58
CA ALA A 258 -5.66 8.69 -32.46
C ALA A 258 -5.10 9.57 -33.59
N ASP A 259 -5.95 10.43 -34.17
CA ASP A 259 -5.58 11.34 -35.28
C ASP A 259 -5.01 10.64 -36.53
N GLY A 260 -5.33 9.36 -36.70
CA GLY A 260 -4.83 8.53 -37.81
C GLY A 260 -3.46 7.89 -37.57
N TYR A 261 -2.79 8.16 -36.44
CA TYR A 261 -1.53 7.51 -36.11
C TYR A 261 -1.70 6.01 -35.84
N ASN A 262 -0.68 5.23 -36.14
CA ASN A 262 -0.68 3.75 -36.09
C ASN A 262 -1.64 3.09 -37.09
N ASP A 263 -2.01 3.79 -38.16
CA ASP A 263 -2.67 3.18 -39.32
C ASP A 263 -1.66 2.46 -40.24
N LYS A 264 -2.15 1.85 -41.32
CA LYS A 264 -1.30 1.18 -42.32
C LYS A 264 -0.23 2.11 -42.91
N ALA A 265 -0.56 3.38 -43.18
CA ALA A 265 0.38 4.29 -43.84
C ALA A 265 1.55 4.64 -42.92
N HIS A 266 1.26 5.03 -41.68
CA HIS A 266 2.26 5.32 -40.66
C HIS A 266 3.13 4.11 -40.36
N ILE A 267 2.54 2.92 -40.27
CA ILE A 267 3.28 1.68 -40.02
C ILE A 267 4.23 1.33 -41.15
N ILE A 268 3.85 1.52 -42.41
CA ILE A 268 4.75 1.31 -43.55
C ILE A 268 5.95 2.25 -43.46
N GLU A 269 5.73 3.52 -43.15
CA GLU A 269 6.80 4.52 -43.01
C GLU A 269 7.74 4.19 -41.85
N MET A 270 7.22 3.93 -40.66
CA MET A 270 8.03 3.62 -39.48
C MET A 270 8.78 2.29 -39.66
N ALA A 271 8.15 1.27 -40.24
CA ALA A 271 8.80 0.00 -40.53
C ALA A 271 10.00 0.17 -41.48
N GLN A 272 9.88 1.02 -42.51
CA GLN A 272 11.02 1.34 -43.37
C GLN A 272 12.16 2.01 -42.59
N ARG A 273 11.83 2.96 -41.70
CA ARG A 273 12.82 3.63 -40.85
C ARG A 273 13.53 2.63 -39.92
N VAL A 274 12.78 1.76 -39.24
CA VAL A 274 13.31 0.68 -38.38
C VAL A 274 14.27 -0.24 -39.14
N LYS A 275 13.84 -0.72 -40.32
CA LYS A 275 14.66 -1.62 -41.15
C LYS A 275 15.90 -0.94 -41.71
N ALA A 276 15.81 0.34 -42.07
CA ALA A 276 16.97 1.13 -42.50
C ALA A 276 18.03 1.28 -41.38
N LYS A 277 17.61 1.25 -40.11
CA LYS A 277 18.52 1.22 -38.95
C LYS A 277 19.07 -0.17 -38.65
N GLY A 278 18.60 -1.21 -39.34
CA GLY A 278 19.05 -2.60 -39.16
C GLY A 278 18.49 -3.29 -37.92
N MET A 279 17.38 -2.79 -37.38
CA MET A 279 16.66 -3.43 -36.28
C MET A 279 15.58 -4.37 -36.82
N LYS A 280 15.27 -5.42 -36.04
CA LYS A 280 14.16 -6.33 -36.34
C LYS A 280 12.81 -5.69 -35.99
N LEU A 281 11.73 -6.18 -36.58
CA LEU A 281 10.38 -5.62 -36.44
C LEU A 281 9.36 -6.67 -35.99
N LEU A 282 8.62 -6.35 -34.93
CA LEU A 282 7.43 -7.04 -34.43
C LEU A 282 6.23 -6.18 -34.79
N LEU A 283 5.35 -6.68 -35.65
CA LEU A 283 4.11 -5.98 -35.98
C LEU A 283 2.96 -6.55 -35.17
N ASP A 284 2.27 -5.71 -34.42
CA ASP A 284 1.17 -6.08 -33.54
C ASP A 284 -0.19 -5.63 -34.08
N PHE A 285 -0.96 -6.57 -34.61
CA PHE A 285 -2.32 -6.32 -35.06
C PHE A 285 -3.30 -6.34 -33.88
N HIS A 286 -3.84 -5.17 -33.55
CA HIS A 286 -4.90 -5.07 -32.54
C HIS A 286 -6.25 -5.61 -33.04
N TYR A 287 -6.48 -5.58 -34.36
CA TYR A 287 -7.79 -5.89 -34.97
C TYR A 287 -8.93 -5.06 -34.35
N SER A 288 -8.68 -3.76 -34.18
CA SER A 288 -9.56 -2.77 -33.60
C SER A 288 -9.19 -1.40 -34.20
N ASP A 289 -10.12 -0.46 -34.18
CA ASP A 289 -9.85 0.94 -34.59
C ASP A 289 -9.07 1.70 -33.51
N PHE A 290 -9.06 1.20 -32.27
CA PHE A 290 -8.35 1.81 -31.15
C PHE A 290 -7.84 0.76 -30.18
N TRP A 291 -7.37 1.15 -28.98
CA TRP A 291 -6.79 0.26 -27.98
C TRP A 291 -7.53 -1.09 -27.82
N ALA A 292 -6.76 -2.17 -27.83
CA ALA A 292 -7.24 -3.53 -27.60
C ALA A 292 -6.49 -4.07 -26.37
N ASP A 293 -7.24 -4.42 -25.33
CA ASP A 293 -6.77 -4.81 -23.99
C ASP A 293 -7.79 -5.82 -23.39
N PRO A 294 -7.56 -6.42 -22.20
CA PRO A 294 -8.50 -7.38 -21.62
C PRO A 294 -9.91 -6.82 -21.34
N GLY A 295 -10.04 -5.50 -21.18
CA GLY A 295 -11.32 -4.81 -21.01
C GLY A 295 -11.96 -4.39 -22.34
N LYS A 296 -11.19 -4.29 -23.43
CA LYS A 296 -11.63 -3.75 -24.72
C LYS A 296 -11.10 -4.59 -25.88
N GLN A 297 -11.99 -5.29 -26.58
CA GLN A 297 -11.67 -6.02 -27.80
C GLN A 297 -12.71 -5.67 -28.88
N VAL A 298 -12.85 -4.37 -29.13
CA VAL A 298 -13.92 -3.79 -29.94
C VAL A 298 -13.67 -4.08 -31.42
N LYS A 299 -14.71 -4.50 -32.14
CA LYS A 299 -14.62 -4.69 -33.59
C LYS A 299 -14.39 -3.34 -34.28
N PRO A 300 -13.54 -3.27 -35.32
CA PRO A 300 -13.50 -2.12 -36.21
C PRO A 300 -14.90 -1.77 -36.72
N GLU A 301 -15.19 -0.48 -36.85
CA GLU A 301 -16.52 0.02 -37.22
C GLU A 301 -16.95 -0.52 -38.60
N ALA A 302 -16.00 -0.67 -39.52
CA ALA A 302 -16.23 -1.27 -40.82
C ALA A 302 -16.69 -2.75 -40.74
N TRP A 303 -16.46 -3.43 -39.62
CA TRP A 303 -16.70 -4.87 -39.44
C TRP A 303 -17.90 -5.18 -38.53
N THR A 304 -18.51 -4.17 -37.89
CA THR A 304 -19.54 -4.33 -36.85
C THR A 304 -20.75 -5.17 -37.32
N ASN A 305 -21.13 -5.02 -38.60
CA ASN A 305 -22.31 -5.66 -39.20
C ASN A 305 -22.00 -6.87 -40.10
N LEU A 306 -20.76 -7.33 -40.15
CA LEU A 306 -20.40 -8.50 -40.96
C LEU A 306 -20.94 -9.79 -40.34
N SER A 307 -21.36 -10.74 -41.17
CA SER A 307 -21.55 -12.12 -40.72
C SER A 307 -20.23 -12.73 -40.29
N PHE A 308 -20.25 -13.82 -39.52
CA PHE A 308 -19.01 -14.45 -39.05
C PHE A 308 -18.09 -14.93 -40.19
N ASP A 309 -18.65 -15.38 -41.32
CA ASP A 309 -17.84 -15.77 -42.48
C ASP A 309 -17.24 -14.55 -43.19
N GLU A 310 -17.97 -13.44 -43.29
CA GLU A 310 -17.44 -12.19 -43.82
C GLU A 310 -16.39 -11.57 -42.87
N LEU A 311 -16.57 -11.69 -41.55
CA LEU A 311 -15.63 -11.22 -40.54
C LEU A 311 -14.30 -11.97 -40.64
N LYS A 312 -14.33 -13.30 -40.78
CA LYS A 312 -13.14 -14.11 -41.05
C LYS A 312 -12.40 -13.63 -42.30
N GLN A 313 -13.14 -13.39 -43.39
CA GLN A 313 -12.53 -12.90 -44.63
C GLN A 313 -11.94 -11.50 -44.44
N ALA A 314 -12.61 -10.62 -43.68
CA ALA A 314 -12.10 -9.28 -43.38
C ALA A 314 -10.79 -9.31 -42.58
N VAL A 315 -10.66 -10.22 -41.60
CA VAL A 315 -9.40 -10.44 -40.87
C VAL A 315 -8.28 -10.87 -41.82
N TYR A 316 -8.54 -11.83 -42.71
CA TYR A 316 -7.57 -12.26 -43.72
C TYR A 316 -7.18 -11.09 -44.65
N ASP A 317 -8.16 -10.42 -45.25
CA ASP A 317 -7.96 -9.38 -46.26
C ASP A 317 -7.17 -8.20 -45.70
N TYR A 318 -7.53 -7.72 -44.50
CA TYR A 318 -6.84 -6.62 -43.85
C TYR A 318 -5.39 -6.98 -43.50
N THR A 319 -5.17 -8.16 -42.91
CA THR A 319 -3.83 -8.64 -42.58
C THR A 319 -2.99 -8.75 -43.86
N ALA A 320 -3.53 -9.37 -44.92
CA ALA A 320 -2.82 -9.53 -46.19
C ALA A 320 -2.51 -8.18 -46.85
N ASP A 321 -3.41 -7.20 -46.78
CA ASP A 321 -3.21 -5.87 -47.34
C ASP A 321 -2.08 -5.08 -46.66
N VAL A 322 -2.04 -5.10 -45.33
CA VAL A 322 -0.95 -4.48 -44.55
C VAL A 322 0.38 -5.17 -44.86
N MET A 323 0.42 -6.50 -44.79
CA MET A 323 1.64 -7.28 -45.02
C MET A 323 2.17 -7.12 -46.46
N ASN A 324 1.28 -7.05 -47.47
CA ASN A 324 1.69 -6.76 -48.85
C ASN A 324 2.21 -5.32 -49.02
N GLY A 325 1.67 -4.36 -48.27
CA GLY A 325 2.20 -2.99 -48.22
C GLY A 325 3.64 -2.96 -47.72
N LEU A 326 3.92 -3.63 -46.59
CA LEU A 326 5.26 -3.76 -46.04
C LEU A 326 6.22 -4.51 -46.97
N LYS A 327 5.72 -5.57 -47.64
CA LYS A 327 6.48 -6.31 -48.65
C LYS A 327 6.88 -5.44 -49.84
N ALA A 328 6.00 -4.55 -50.29
CA ALA A 328 6.24 -3.68 -51.45
C ALA A 328 7.39 -2.69 -51.21
N VAL A 329 7.69 -2.38 -49.94
CA VAL A 329 8.75 -1.46 -49.54
C VAL A 329 9.96 -2.13 -48.89
N ASP A 330 10.05 -3.47 -48.97
CA ASP A 330 11.12 -4.28 -48.37
C ASP A 330 11.26 -4.10 -46.84
N ALA A 331 10.13 -3.87 -46.16
CA ALA A 331 10.07 -3.69 -44.71
C ALA A 331 9.25 -4.79 -44.01
N TYR A 332 9.28 -6.01 -44.54
CA TYR A 332 8.50 -7.13 -44.00
C TYR A 332 8.92 -7.45 -42.54
N PRO A 333 7.98 -7.69 -41.61
CA PRO A 333 8.30 -7.91 -40.20
C PRO A 333 8.96 -9.27 -39.97
N ASP A 334 9.74 -9.38 -38.90
CA ASP A 334 10.42 -10.61 -38.47
C ASP A 334 9.50 -11.46 -37.57
N MET A 335 8.58 -10.82 -36.86
CA MET A 335 7.54 -11.45 -36.05
C MET A 335 6.22 -10.68 -36.23
N VAL A 336 5.10 -11.40 -36.21
CA VAL A 336 3.76 -10.81 -36.25
C VAL A 336 2.96 -11.33 -35.07
N GLN A 337 2.35 -10.41 -34.33
CA GLN A 337 1.41 -10.68 -33.26
C GLN A 337 -0.02 -10.58 -33.79
N ILE A 338 -0.80 -11.65 -33.59
CA ILE A 338 -2.18 -11.79 -34.09
C ILE A 338 -3.15 -11.54 -32.92
N GLY A 339 -3.53 -10.28 -32.73
CA GLY A 339 -4.31 -9.81 -31.58
C GLY A 339 -3.42 -9.35 -30.43
N ASN A 340 -3.83 -8.26 -29.75
CA ASN A 340 -3.17 -7.76 -28.55
C ASN A 340 -3.98 -8.11 -27.29
N GLU A 341 -3.31 -8.69 -26.28
CA GLU A 341 -3.89 -9.04 -24.98
C GLU A 341 -5.27 -9.72 -25.05
N ILE A 342 -5.36 -10.78 -25.85
CA ILE A 342 -6.62 -11.43 -26.23
C ILE A 342 -7.20 -12.36 -25.15
N ASN A 343 -7.03 -12.01 -23.87
CA ASN A 343 -7.54 -12.76 -22.70
C ASN A 343 -9.04 -13.09 -22.81
N PRO A 344 -9.93 -12.13 -23.16
CA PRO A 344 -11.35 -12.45 -23.38
C PRO A 344 -11.63 -12.92 -24.82
N GLY A 345 -10.62 -12.95 -25.70
CA GLY A 345 -10.73 -13.18 -27.13
C GLY A 345 -10.38 -11.93 -27.96
N MET A 346 -10.81 -11.89 -29.22
CA MET A 346 -10.66 -10.72 -30.11
C MET A 346 -11.97 -10.45 -30.85
N LEU A 347 -12.19 -9.23 -31.34
CA LEU A 347 -13.37 -8.90 -32.17
C LEU A 347 -14.71 -9.27 -31.49
N LEU A 348 -14.90 -8.82 -30.25
CA LEU A 348 -16.04 -9.23 -29.44
C LEU A 348 -17.39 -8.75 -30.02
N PRO A 349 -18.46 -9.54 -29.85
CA PRO A 349 -18.52 -10.80 -29.10
C PRO A 349 -18.13 -12.05 -29.91
N ASP A 350 -17.87 -11.94 -31.21
CA ASP A 350 -17.74 -13.08 -32.12
C ASP A 350 -16.53 -13.96 -31.83
N GLY A 351 -15.38 -13.38 -31.50
CA GLY A 351 -14.15 -14.11 -31.17
C GLY A 351 -13.92 -14.26 -29.67
N SER A 352 -14.97 -14.39 -28.85
CA SER A 352 -14.85 -14.57 -27.40
C SER A 352 -14.24 -15.92 -27.00
N THR A 353 -13.46 -15.96 -25.91
CA THR A 353 -12.99 -17.22 -25.28
C THR A 353 -14.12 -18.07 -24.69
N SER A 354 -15.35 -17.55 -24.57
CA SER A 354 -16.54 -18.38 -24.30
C SER A 354 -16.88 -19.34 -25.45
N ASP A 355 -16.35 -19.10 -26.66
CA ASP A 355 -16.44 -19.98 -27.82
C ASP A 355 -15.09 -20.02 -28.58
N TYR A 356 -14.16 -20.85 -28.09
CA TYR A 356 -12.86 -21.06 -28.71
C TYR A 356 -12.93 -21.51 -30.17
N SER A 357 -14.02 -22.13 -30.61
CA SER A 357 -14.15 -22.57 -32.01
C SER A 357 -14.22 -21.38 -32.97
N LYS A 358 -14.87 -20.29 -32.56
CA LYS A 358 -14.92 -19.05 -33.35
C LYS A 358 -13.64 -18.24 -33.23
N LEU A 359 -13.09 -18.10 -32.02
CA LEU A 359 -11.83 -17.39 -31.80
C LEU A 359 -10.70 -18.00 -32.66
N THR A 360 -10.50 -19.32 -32.57
CA THR A 360 -9.45 -20.02 -33.34
C THR A 360 -9.67 -19.91 -34.85
N ALA A 361 -10.92 -19.86 -35.31
CA ALA A 361 -11.22 -19.63 -36.72
C ALA A 361 -10.81 -18.23 -37.21
N LEU A 362 -10.94 -17.19 -36.37
CA LEU A 362 -10.47 -15.83 -36.67
C LEU A 362 -8.93 -15.75 -36.64
N LEU A 363 -8.30 -16.29 -35.59
CA LEU A 363 -6.84 -16.32 -35.46
C LEU A 363 -6.19 -16.99 -36.67
N LYS A 364 -6.73 -18.14 -37.11
CA LYS A 364 -6.24 -18.85 -38.30
C LYS A 364 -6.32 -18.02 -39.58
N GLN A 365 -7.27 -17.10 -39.73
CA GLN A 365 -7.33 -16.22 -40.90
C GLN A 365 -6.21 -15.18 -40.91
N GLY A 366 -5.93 -14.55 -39.77
CA GLY A 366 -4.80 -13.63 -39.64
C GLY A 366 -3.48 -14.33 -39.89
N ILE A 367 -3.28 -15.51 -39.28
CA ILE A 367 -2.08 -16.33 -39.48
C ILE A 367 -1.94 -16.75 -40.94
N GLN A 368 -3.01 -17.24 -41.57
CA GLN A 368 -3.00 -17.65 -42.97
C GLN A 368 -2.58 -16.50 -43.89
N ALA A 369 -3.09 -15.29 -43.65
CA ALA A 369 -2.71 -14.10 -44.43
C ALA A 369 -1.22 -13.75 -44.28
N VAL A 370 -0.64 -13.87 -43.08
CA VAL A 370 0.81 -13.71 -42.89
C VAL A 370 1.57 -14.78 -43.67
N ARG A 371 1.19 -16.05 -43.54
CA ARG A 371 1.85 -17.17 -44.25
C ARG A 371 1.79 -17.00 -45.77
N ASP A 372 0.64 -16.61 -46.32
CA ASP A 372 0.43 -16.46 -47.77
C ASP A 372 1.16 -15.24 -48.37
N THR A 373 1.39 -14.20 -47.57
CA THR A 373 2.10 -12.99 -48.04
C THR A 373 3.61 -13.05 -47.82
N THR A 374 4.09 -13.92 -46.91
CA THR A 374 5.50 -14.04 -46.52
C THR A 374 6.38 -14.30 -47.75
N PRO A 375 7.40 -13.45 -48.03
CA PRO A 375 8.37 -13.71 -49.08
C PRO A 375 9.11 -15.04 -48.85
N ALA A 376 9.39 -15.82 -49.90
CA ALA A 376 10.02 -17.14 -49.78
C ALA A 376 11.41 -17.13 -49.10
N VAL A 377 12.06 -15.97 -49.01
CA VAL A 377 13.37 -15.78 -48.35
C VAL A 377 13.26 -15.34 -46.89
N HIS A 378 12.05 -15.05 -46.41
CA HIS A 378 11.77 -14.66 -45.03
C HIS A 378 11.18 -15.81 -44.24
N LYS A 379 11.46 -15.83 -42.94
CA LYS A 379 10.80 -16.70 -41.97
C LYS A 379 10.22 -15.81 -40.87
N VAL A 380 8.90 -15.69 -40.84
CA VAL A 380 8.19 -14.85 -39.86
C VAL A 380 7.70 -15.71 -38.71
N LYS A 381 7.96 -15.29 -37.48
CA LYS A 381 7.38 -15.91 -36.29
C LYS A 381 5.97 -15.38 -36.03
N ILE A 382 5.06 -16.25 -35.62
CA ILE A 382 3.70 -15.88 -35.19
C ILE A 382 3.65 -15.86 -33.67
N MET A 383 3.25 -14.74 -33.08
CA MET A 383 3.00 -14.58 -31.66
C MET A 383 1.49 -14.49 -31.39
N LEU A 384 1.05 -15.15 -30.32
CA LEU A 384 -0.22 -14.89 -29.66
C LEU A 384 0.07 -14.27 -28.30
N HIS A 385 -0.66 -13.21 -27.94
CA HIS A 385 -0.35 -12.36 -26.79
C HIS A 385 -1.50 -12.29 -25.79
N LEU A 386 -1.22 -12.56 -24.51
CA LEU A 386 -2.15 -12.38 -23.40
C LEU A 386 -1.56 -11.44 -22.34
N ALA A 387 -2.41 -10.68 -21.65
CA ALA A 387 -2.05 -9.95 -20.43
C ALA A 387 -1.92 -10.89 -19.21
N GLU A 388 -1.54 -10.33 -18.06
CA GLU A 388 -1.46 -11.03 -16.76
C GLU A 388 -0.42 -12.16 -16.73
N GLY A 389 0.84 -11.86 -17.08
CA GLY A 389 1.93 -12.85 -17.14
C GLY A 389 2.16 -13.69 -15.88
N GLY A 390 1.70 -13.26 -14.69
CA GLY A 390 1.73 -14.07 -13.46
C GLY A 390 0.53 -15.02 -13.28
N ASN A 391 -0.48 -14.99 -14.15
CA ASN A 391 -1.71 -15.79 -14.05
C ASN A 391 -1.64 -17.06 -14.90
N ASN A 392 -0.96 -18.08 -14.38
CA ASN A 392 -0.72 -19.32 -15.13
C ASN A 392 -2.01 -20.04 -15.59
N TRP A 393 -3.10 -19.97 -14.82
CA TRP A 393 -4.34 -20.65 -15.18
C TRP A 393 -4.99 -20.08 -16.46
N VAL A 394 -4.96 -18.75 -16.62
CA VAL A 394 -5.48 -18.08 -17.83
C VAL A 394 -4.68 -18.52 -19.06
N PHE A 395 -3.36 -18.52 -18.96
CA PHE A 395 -2.47 -18.95 -20.04
C PHE A 395 -2.69 -20.41 -20.43
N ARG A 396 -2.67 -21.34 -19.45
CA ARG A 396 -2.94 -22.76 -19.71
C ARG A 396 -4.28 -22.97 -20.42
N SER A 397 -5.34 -22.36 -19.88
CA SER A 397 -6.69 -22.53 -20.43
C SER A 397 -6.78 -22.05 -21.89
N PHE A 398 -6.13 -20.93 -22.21
CA PHE A 398 -6.12 -20.38 -23.56
C PHE A 398 -5.28 -21.23 -24.52
N PHE A 399 -4.04 -21.57 -24.16
CA PHE A 399 -3.12 -22.27 -25.05
C PHE A 399 -3.46 -23.76 -25.21
N ASP A 400 -4.05 -24.42 -24.21
CA ASP A 400 -4.63 -25.76 -24.38
C ASP A 400 -5.71 -25.78 -25.48
N ALA A 401 -6.51 -24.71 -25.57
CA ALA A 401 -7.49 -24.56 -26.63
C ALA A 401 -6.85 -24.28 -28.00
N MET A 402 -5.75 -23.53 -28.05
CA MET A 402 -4.99 -23.28 -29.29
C MET A 402 -4.34 -24.56 -29.82
N GLU A 403 -3.73 -25.36 -28.94
CA GLU A 403 -3.15 -26.67 -29.29
C GLU A 403 -4.24 -27.65 -29.74
N THR A 404 -5.36 -27.72 -29.01
CA THR A 404 -6.50 -28.58 -29.38
C THR A 404 -7.06 -28.23 -30.75
N ALA A 405 -7.08 -26.93 -31.07
CA ALA A 405 -7.54 -26.44 -32.36
C ALA A 405 -6.47 -26.46 -33.46
N ASP A 406 -5.22 -26.87 -33.17
CA ASP A 406 -4.10 -26.85 -34.13
C ASP A 406 -3.90 -25.45 -34.75
N VAL A 407 -3.71 -24.44 -33.91
CA VAL A 407 -3.36 -23.07 -34.33
C VAL A 407 -1.84 -22.99 -34.59
N ASP A 408 -1.44 -22.44 -35.74
CA ASP A 408 -0.03 -22.34 -36.16
C ASP A 408 0.65 -21.10 -35.55
N TYR A 409 1.12 -21.23 -34.29
CA TYR A 409 1.87 -20.18 -33.60
C TYR A 409 3.25 -20.68 -33.11
N ASP A 410 4.20 -19.74 -33.05
CA ASP A 410 5.62 -19.99 -32.75
C ASP A 410 6.01 -19.48 -31.35
N VAL A 411 5.38 -18.38 -30.90
CA VAL A 411 5.75 -17.64 -29.69
C VAL A 411 4.52 -17.36 -28.82
N ILE A 412 4.68 -17.54 -27.51
CA ILE A 412 3.73 -17.11 -26.47
C ILE A 412 4.22 -15.77 -25.93
N GLY A 413 3.45 -14.71 -26.18
CA GLY A 413 3.69 -13.38 -25.64
C GLY A 413 2.90 -13.17 -24.35
N MET A 414 3.50 -12.47 -23.39
CA MET A 414 2.81 -12.05 -22.16
C MET A 414 3.11 -10.61 -21.76
N SER A 415 2.11 -9.84 -21.33
CA SER A 415 2.36 -8.58 -20.62
C SER A 415 2.71 -8.84 -19.16
N PHE A 416 3.72 -8.17 -18.64
CA PHE A 416 4.09 -8.20 -17.23
C PHE A 416 4.44 -6.82 -16.71
N TYR A 417 3.50 -6.21 -16.00
CA TYR A 417 3.71 -5.02 -15.18
C TYR A 417 3.76 -5.48 -13.71
N PRO A 418 4.91 -5.39 -13.02
CA PRO A 418 5.09 -6.01 -11.69
C PRO A 418 4.14 -5.46 -10.61
N PHE A 419 3.53 -4.31 -10.87
CA PHE A 419 2.55 -3.65 -10.00
C PHE A 419 1.10 -4.08 -10.21
N TRP A 420 0.77 -4.83 -11.26
CA TRP A 420 -0.59 -5.35 -11.51
C TRP A 420 -0.64 -6.86 -11.77
N HIS A 421 0.41 -7.44 -12.36
CA HIS A 421 0.40 -8.82 -12.88
C HIS A 421 1.01 -9.84 -11.91
N GLY A 422 1.16 -9.47 -10.64
CA GLY A 422 1.68 -10.32 -9.57
C GLY A 422 3.21 -10.32 -9.45
N PRO A 423 3.75 -11.07 -8.48
CA PRO A 423 5.17 -11.10 -8.19
C PRO A 423 6.01 -11.71 -9.32
N PHE A 424 7.31 -11.40 -9.37
CA PHE A 424 8.24 -11.98 -10.35
C PHE A 424 8.28 -13.52 -10.32
N GLN A 425 8.09 -14.14 -9.15
CA GLN A 425 8.03 -15.60 -9.03
C GLN A 425 6.89 -16.20 -9.87
N THR A 426 5.71 -15.58 -9.87
CA THR A 426 4.58 -16.12 -10.64
C THR A 426 4.76 -15.93 -12.14
N LEU A 427 5.45 -14.86 -12.56
CA LEU A 427 5.91 -14.72 -13.95
C LEU A 427 6.88 -15.85 -14.32
N LYS A 428 7.91 -16.09 -13.50
CA LYS A 428 8.91 -17.14 -13.71
C LYS A 428 8.25 -18.51 -13.87
N ASP A 429 7.36 -18.85 -12.95
CA ASP A 429 6.63 -20.11 -12.96
C ASP A 429 5.77 -20.27 -14.22
N ASN A 430 5.10 -19.19 -14.63
CA ASN A 430 4.27 -19.22 -15.83
C ASN A 430 5.11 -19.34 -17.11
N LEU A 431 6.19 -18.57 -17.25
CA LEU A 431 7.12 -18.68 -18.38
C LEU A 431 7.67 -20.11 -18.53
N ASN A 432 8.08 -20.71 -17.42
CA ASN A 432 8.62 -22.08 -17.40
C ASN A 432 7.56 -23.11 -17.82
N ASP A 433 6.35 -23.03 -17.26
CA ASP A 433 5.26 -23.94 -17.64
C ASP A 433 4.86 -23.78 -19.11
N MET A 434 4.74 -22.54 -19.62
CA MET A 434 4.41 -22.30 -21.03
C MET A 434 5.46 -22.88 -21.98
N ALA A 435 6.74 -22.69 -21.65
CA ALA A 435 7.85 -23.22 -22.42
C ALA A 435 7.91 -24.76 -22.41
N ASP A 436 7.80 -25.37 -21.24
CA ASP A 436 7.87 -26.83 -21.07
C ASP A 436 6.64 -27.53 -21.68
N ARG A 437 5.44 -27.03 -21.39
CA ARG A 437 4.17 -27.65 -21.79
C ARG A 437 3.95 -27.64 -23.30
N TYR A 438 4.21 -26.50 -23.95
CA TYR A 438 3.89 -26.29 -25.36
C TYR A 438 5.13 -26.34 -26.27
N GLY A 439 6.34 -26.36 -25.69
CA GLY A 439 7.60 -26.36 -26.44
C GLY A 439 7.85 -25.09 -27.26
N LYS A 440 7.08 -24.02 -27.02
CA LYS A 440 7.12 -22.74 -27.75
C LYS A 440 8.15 -21.80 -27.15
N GLN A 441 8.55 -20.79 -27.90
CA GLN A 441 9.31 -19.69 -27.32
C GLN A 441 8.38 -18.80 -26.49
N VAL A 442 8.91 -18.21 -25.42
CA VAL A 442 8.17 -17.28 -24.55
C VAL A 442 8.85 -15.92 -24.55
N ILE A 443 8.05 -14.86 -24.55
CA ILE A 443 8.50 -13.47 -24.56
C ILE A 443 7.61 -12.66 -23.61
N VAL A 444 8.22 -11.73 -22.88
CA VAL A 444 7.45 -10.64 -22.26
C VAL A 444 7.24 -9.56 -23.33
N ALA A 445 6.01 -9.48 -23.85
CA ALA A 445 5.66 -8.62 -24.97
C ALA A 445 5.43 -7.16 -24.55
N GLU A 446 5.09 -6.94 -23.28
CA GLU A 446 5.00 -5.61 -22.69
C GLU A 446 5.48 -5.62 -21.24
N THR A 447 6.31 -4.65 -20.89
CA THR A 447 6.67 -4.31 -19.51
C THR A 447 7.08 -2.85 -19.44
N SER A 448 6.88 -2.20 -18.30
CA SER A 448 7.42 -0.86 -18.03
C SER A 448 7.50 -0.62 -16.52
N TYR A 449 8.21 0.43 -16.13
CA TYR A 449 8.29 0.85 -14.74
C TYR A 449 8.55 2.35 -14.62
N GLY A 450 8.04 3.01 -13.57
CA GLY A 450 8.23 4.44 -13.38
C GLY A 450 9.62 4.82 -12.88
N PHE A 451 10.28 5.75 -13.56
CA PHE A 451 11.51 6.37 -13.04
C PHE A 451 11.21 7.47 -12.01
N THR A 452 9.95 7.91 -11.94
CA THR A 452 9.43 8.91 -11.01
C THR A 452 7.92 8.71 -10.81
N VAL A 453 7.35 9.32 -9.77
CA VAL A 453 5.90 9.45 -9.57
C VAL A 453 5.36 10.83 -10.00
N GLU A 454 6.24 11.71 -10.47
CA GLU A 454 5.87 13.01 -11.01
C GLU A 454 5.16 12.87 -12.36
N ASP A 455 4.36 13.86 -12.70
CA ASP A 455 3.64 13.99 -13.96
C ASP A 455 4.33 15.06 -14.82
N GLY A 456 4.71 14.70 -16.04
CA GLY A 456 5.50 15.50 -16.94
C GLY A 456 4.72 16.42 -17.88
N ASP A 457 3.44 16.17 -18.11
CA ASP A 457 2.62 16.92 -19.08
C ASP A 457 1.34 17.54 -18.49
N GLY A 458 1.02 17.23 -17.24
CA GLY A 458 -0.17 17.70 -16.53
C GLY A 458 -1.38 16.78 -16.68
N TYR A 459 -1.22 15.62 -17.33
CA TYR A 459 -2.22 14.58 -17.48
C TYR A 459 -1.91 13.41 -16.52
N PRO A 460 -2.91 12.87 -15.80
CA PRO A 460 -2.65 11.82 -14.82
C PRO A 460 -1.98 10.57 -15.40
N ASN A 461 -0.82 10.23 -14.84
CA ASN A 461 -0.09 8.99 -15.14
C ASN A 461 -0.70 7.76 -14.48
N ASN A 462 -0.52 6.59 -15.12
CA ASN A 462 -0.97 5.30 -14.57
C ASN A 462 -0.06 4.75 -13.47
N PHE A 463 1.17 5.24 -13.37
CA PHE A 463 2.14 4.83 -12.37
C PHE A 463 2.24 5.88 -11.27
N THR A 464 1.86 5.50 -10.04
CA THR A 464 1.93 6.36 -8.85
C THR A 464 2.75 5.70 -7.74
N GLN A 465 2.80 6.33 -6.55
CA GLN A 465 3.44 5.71 -5.38
C GLN A 465 2.83 4.35 -5.03
N LYS A 466 1.54 4.16 -5.29
CA LYS A 466 0.86 2.89 -5.04
C LYS A 466 1.46 1.77 -5.88
N GLU A 467 1.64 2.00 -7.18
CA GLU A 467 2.24 1.02 -8.10
C GLU A 467 3.72 0.76 -7.75
N ALA A 468 4.46 1.78 -7.30
CA ALA A 468 5.82 1.59 -6.81
C ALA A 468 5.88 0.67 -5.58
N ASP A 469 5.01 0.93 -4.58
CA ASP A 469 4.92 0.14 -3.36
C ASP A 469 4.51 -1.32 -3.64
N GLU A 470 3.57 -1.53 -4.57
CA GLU A 470 3.11 -2.88 -4.96
C GLU A 470 4.20 -3.70 -5.65
N ALA A 471 4.98 -3.07 -6.54
CA ALA A 471 6.09 -3.75 -7.20
C ALA A 471 7.29 -4.01 -6.28
N GLY A 472 7.39 -3.30 -5.14
CA GLY A 472 8.47 -3.45 -4.18
C GLY A 472 9.79 -2.78 -4.59
N PHE A 473 9.77 -1.86 -5.55
CA PHE A 473 10.92 -1.06 -5.98
C PHE A 473 10.63 0.44 -5.82
N PRO A 474 11.64 1.28 -5.51
CA PRO A 474 11.42 2.72 -5.46
C PRO A 474 11.28 3.29 -6.89
N ALA A 475 10.32 4.20 -7.08
CA ALA A 475 10.12 4.97 -8.31
C ALA A 475 11.30 5.91 -8.59
N THR A 476 12.36 5.36 -9.18
CA THR A 476 13.65 6.00 -9.43
C THR A 476 14.25 5.42 -10.70
N VAL A 477 15.17 6.14 -11.34
CA VAL A 477 15.91 5.62 -12.51
C VAL A 477 16.60 4.29 -12.21
N GLU A 478 17.17 4.12 -11.02
CA GLU A 478 17.82 2.86 -10.62
C GLU A 478 16.79 1.74 -10.41
N GLY A 479 15.66 2.01 -9.74
CA GLY A 479 14.58 1.04 -9.59
C GLY A 479 13.98 0.61 -10.94
N GLN A 480 13.78 1.54 -11.86
CA GLN A 480 13.33 1.26 -13.23
C GLN A 480 14.33 0.36 -13.98
N LYS A 481 15.64 0.64 -13.88
CA LYS A 481 16.68 -0.21 -14.45
C LYS A 481 16.63 -1.62 -13.87
N GLN A 482 16.57 -1.73 -12.53
CA GLN A 482 16.55 -3.01 -11.82
C GLN A 482 15.36 -3.87 -12.23
N VAL A 483 14.15 -3.29 -12.29
CA VAL A 483 12.94 -3.98 -12.75
C VAL A 483 13.13 -4.52 -14.16
N LEU A 484 13.57 -3.67 -15.11
CA LEU A 484 13.77 -4.10 -16.49
C LEU A 484 14.81 -5.22 -16.62
N THR A 485 15.95 -5.09 -15.94
CA THR A 485 16.97 -6.15 -15.93
C THR A 485 16.47 -7.44 -15.28
N THR A 486 15.64 -7.36 -14.25
CA THR A 486 15.06 -8.53 -13.58
C THR A 486 14.09 -9.26 -14.50
N VAL A 487 13.24 -8.54 -15.24
CA VAL A 487 12.36 -9.15 -16.25
C VAL A 487 13.18 -9.83 -17.35
N MET A 488 14.19 -9.14 -17.91
CA MET A 488 15.08 -9.73 -18.92
C MET A 488 15.77 -10.99 -18.42
N ASN A 489 16.28 -10.96 -17.19
CA ASN A 489 16.96 -12.08 -16.61
C ASN A 489 16.03 -13.26 -16.33
N THR A 490 14.82 -12.99 -15.83
CA THR A 490 13.79 -14.01 -15.60
C THR A 490 13.45 -14.74 -16.91
N VAL A 491 13.28 -13.99 -18.00
CA VAL A 491 13.02 -14.59 -19.32
C VAL A 491 14.25 -15.35 -19.83
N ALA A 492 15.45 -14.80 -19.74
CA ALA A 492 16.67 -15.47 -20.20
C ALA A 492 16.92 -16.83 -19.53
N HIS A 493 16.47 -17.00 -18.29
CA HIS A 493 16.62 -18.23 -17.50
C HIS A 493 15.49 -19.26 -17.69
N VAL A 494 14.58 -19.06 -18.65
CA VAL A 494 13.56 -20.06 -18.95
C VAL A 494 14.23 -21.35 -19.49
N PRO A 495 13.93 -22.53 -18.91
CA PRO A 495 14.56 -23.79 -19.27
C PRO A 495 14.51 -24.12 -20.77
N GLY A 496 15.54 -24.85 -21.24
CA GLY A 496 15.64 -25.27 -22.64
C GLY A 496 15.91 -24.12 -23.62
N GLY A 497 16.34 -22.94 -23.14
CA GLY A 497 16.65 -21.78 -23.96
C GLY A 497 15.43 -21.22 -24.69
N LYS A 498 14.24 -21.35 -24.08
CA LYS A 498 12.96 -20.99 -24.71
C LYS A 498 12.53 -19.54 -24.44
N GLY A 499 13.13 -18.88 -23.46
CA GLY A 499 12.93 -17.46 -23.24
C GLY A 499 13.65 -16.64 -24.31
N ALA A 500 12.87 -16.05 -25.22
CA ALA A 500 13.42 -15.43 -26.43
C ALA A 500 13.67 -13.93 -26.28
N GLY A 501 13.03 -13.25 -25.32
CA GLY A 501 13.35 -11.87 -24.97
C GLY A 501 12.19 -11.05 -24.40
N VAL A 502 12.39 -9.73 -24.37
CA VAL A 502 11.53 -8.75 -23.71
C VAL A 502 11.33 -7.53 -24.59
N PHE A 503 10.12 -6.96 -24.57
CA PHE A 503 9.81 -5.66 -25.15
C PHE A 503 9.41 -4.68 -24.04
N TYR A 504 10.13 -3.57 -23.93
CA TYR A 504 9.71 -2.44 -23.10
C TYR A 504 8.62 -1.65 -23.82
N TRP A 505 7.51 -1.42 -23.13
CA TRP A 505 6.37 -0.71 -23.69
C TRP A 505 6.58 0.80 -23.58
N GLU A 506 6.57 1.50 -24.71
CA GLU A 506 6.65 2.96 -24.82
C GLU A 506 7.79 3.61 -23.99
N PRO A 507 9.07 3.23 -24.21
CA PRO A 507 10.18 3.80 -23.45
C PRO A 507 10.44 5.27 -23.78
N ALA A 508 9.72 5.86 -24.74
CA ALA A 508 10.03 7.17 -25.28
C ALA A 508 8.79 8.07 -25.38
N TRP A 509 7.69 7.73 -24.70
CA TRP A 509 6.47 8.53 -24.73
C TRP A 509 6.58 9.76 -23.83
N ILE A 510 7.38 10.73 -24.26
CA ILE A 510 7.67 11.95 -23.51
C ILE A 510 6.56 13.01 -23.67
N PRO A 511 6.44 13.94 -22.73
CA PRO A 511 5.60 15.13 -22.87
C PRO A 511 5.96 15.94 -24.12
N VAL A 512 4.95 16.44 -24.82
CA VAL A 512 5.11 17.39 -25.93
C VAL A 512 4.35 18.69 -25.66
N PRO A 513 4.77 19.83 -26.23
CA PRO A 513 4.01 21.06 -26.11
C PRO A 513 2.56 20.87 -26.59
N LYS A 514 1.62 21.54 -25.92
CA LYS A 514 0.24 21.68 -26.42
C LYS A 514 0.21 22.53 -27.68
N ASP A 515 -0.81 22.31 -28.51
CA ASP A 515 -1.03 23.13 -29.69
C ASP A 515 -1.39 24.59 -29.31
N SER A 516 -1.58 25.46 -30.30
CA SER A 516 -1.95 26.86 -30.06
C SER A 516 -3.33 27.04 -29.42
N GLU A 517 -4.15 26.00 -29.38
CA GLU A 517 -5.51 25.98 -28.82
C GLU A 517 -5.53 25.36 -27.40
N GLY A 518 -4.41 24.82 -26.93
CA GLY A 518 -4.26 24.20 -25.60
C GLY A 518 -4.55 22.70 -25.60
N HIS A 519 -4.65 22.05 -26.76
CA HIS A 519 -4.86 20.60 -26.85
C HIS A 519 -3.53 19.85 -26.81
N TYR A 520 -3.54 18.67 -26.18
CA TYR A 520 -2.43 17.74 -26.26
C TYR A 520 -2.33 17.18 -27.69
N GLN A 521 -1.09 17.05 -28.19
CA GLN A 521 -0.83 16.70 -29.60
C GLN A 521 -0.34 15.25 -29.80
N ALA A 522 0.12 14.58 -28.75
CA ALA A 522 0.68 13.23 -28.84
C ALA A 522 0.41 12.40 -27.56
N GLY A 523 -0.82 12.42 -27.05
CA GLY A 523 -1.21 11.60 -25.90
C GLY A 523 -1.90 10.29 -26.26
N TRP A 524 -2.44 9.60 -25.25
CA TRP A 524 -3.00 8.25 -25.42
C TRP A 524 -4.25 8.20 -26.30
N LYS A 525 -4.89 9.37 -26.47
CA LYS A 525 -6.05 9.63 -27.31
C LYS A 525 -5.95 11.07 -27.84
N SER A 526 -6.52 11.32 -29.02
CA SER A 526 -6.59 12.64 -29.63
C SER A 526 -7.15 13.68 -28.64
N GLY A 527 -6.40 14.76 -28.45
CA GLY A 527 -6.74 15.86 -27.55
C GLY A 527 -6.44 15.63 -26.06
N GLU A 528 -6.00 14.43 -25.66
CA GLU A 528 -5.64 14.05 -24.28
C GLU A 528 -4.12 13.88 -24.11
N GLY A 529 -3.60 13.88 -22.89
CA GLY A 529 -2.15 13.81 -22.60
C GLY A 529 -1.56 12.39 -22.61
N ALA A 530 -0.27 12.26 -22.33
CA ALA A 530 0.38 10.97 -22.12
C ALA A 530 0.06 10.47 -20.70
N SER A 531 -0.20 9.18 -20.53
CA SER A 531 -0.40 8.57 -19.19
C SER A 531 0.73 7.64 -18.78
N TRP A 532 1.87 7.74 -19.50
CA TRP A 532 3.06 6.90 -19.35
C TRP A 532 4.37 7.68 -19.44
N ASP A 533 4.34 9.01 -19.45
CA ASP A 533 5.54 9.84 -19.54
C ASP A 533 6.52 9.58 -18.39
N ASN A 534 6.01 9.28 -17.20
CA ASN A 534 6.84 8.95 -16.04
C ASN A 534 7.42 7.52 -16.04
N GLN A 535 7.09 6.73 -17.06
CA GLN A 535 7.62 5.38 -17.29
C GLN A 535 8.56 5.32 -18.51
N ALA A 536 8.83 6.45 -19.17
CA ALA A 536 9.83 6.53 -20.22
C ALA A 536 11.25 6.22 -19.70
N LEU A 537 12.15 5.82 -20.59
CA LEU A 537 13.60 5.72 -20.39
C LEU A 537 14.32 7.01 -20.82
N PHE A 538 13.55 8.09 -20.93
CA PHE A 538 13.98 9.45 -21.17
C PHE A 538 13.31 10.36 -20.13
N ASP A 539 13.99 11.44 -19.73
CA ASP A 539 13.35 12.46 -18.92
C ASP A 539 12.27 13.22 -19.72
N PHE A 540 11.50 14.06 -19.04
CA PHE A 540 10.42 14.83 -19.66
C PHE A 540 10.87 15.81 -20.75
N GLN A 541 12.19 16.06 -20.89
CA GLN A 541 12.77 16.90 -21.94
C GLN A 541 13.36 16.07 -23.09
N GLY A 542 13.23 14.74 -23.03
CA GLY A 542 13.75 13.82 -24.02
C GLY A 542 15.23 13.47 -23.86
N ASN A 543 15.87 13.77 -22.71
CA ASN A 543 17.24 13.30 -22.47
C ASN A 543 17.24 11.84 -22.02
N VAL A 544 18.16 11.04 -22.54
CA VAL A 544 18.30 9.64 -22.14
C VAL A 544 18.53 9.49 -20.64
N LEU A 545 17.81 8.56 -20.01
CA LEU A 545 18.04 8.16 -18.62
C LEU A 545 19.03 6.98 -18.56
N PRO A 546 19.88 6.89 -17.51
CA PRO A 546 20.76 5.74 -17.28
C PRO A 546 20.07 4.36 -17.22
N SER A 547 18.75 4.32 -17.02
CA SER A 547 17.95 3.10 -17.07
C SER A 547 17.89 2.46 -18.46
N LEU A 548 18.09 3.24 -19.54
CA LEU A 548 18.15 2.71 -20.90
C LEU A 548 19.30 1.69 -21.09
N ASP A 549 20.37 1.82 -20.31
CA ASP A 549 21.49 0.87 -20.32
C ASP A 549 21.12 -0.54 -19.84
N ALA A 550 19.90 -0.76 -19.32
CA ALA A 550 19.39 -2.11 -19.10
C ALA A 550 19.40 -2.95 -20.39
N PHE A 551 19.26 -2.34 -21.58
CA PHE A 551 19.36 -3.03 -22.87
C PHE A 551 20.79 -3.45 -23.26
N GLN A 552 21.80 -3.09 -22.48
CA GLN A 552 23.13 -3.69 -22.60
C GLN A 552 23.21 -5.09 -21.98
N PHE A 553 22.11 -5.59 -21.40
CA PHE A 553 21.98 -6.94 -20.85
C PHE A 553 22.39 -8.01 -21.86
N GLU A 554 23.18 -8.97 -21.39
CA GLU A 554 23.49 -10.22 -22.06
C GLU A 554 22.98 -11.42 -21.23
N PRO A 555 22.46 -12.50 -21.85
CA PRO A 555 21.87 -13.67 -21.16
C PRO A 555 22.74 -14.46 -20.15
N GLY A 556 23.88 -13.94 -19.71
CA GLY A 556 24.72 -14.50 -18.63
C GLY A 556 25.23 -13.45 -17.63
N ASP A 557 24.80 -12.19 -17.74
CA ASP A 557 25.28 -11.09 -16.87
C ASP A 557 24.89 -11.27 -15.39
N LEU A 558 23.94 -12.17 -15.11
CA LEU A 558 23.29 -12.30 -13.81
C LEU A 558 23.18 -13.77 -13.34
N ASP A 559 24.00 -14.67 -13.88
CA ASP A 559 24.04 -16.09 -13.49
C ASP A 559 24.35 -16.28 -11.99
N THR A 560 24.98 -15.28 -11.36
CA THR A 560 25.08 -15.23 -9.90
C THR A 560 23.76 -14.75 -9.30
N LYS A 561 23.05 -15.67 -8.66
CA LYS A 561 21.84 -15.38 -7.90
C LYS A 561 22.11 -14.35 -6.80
N THR A 562 21.52 -13.17 -6.93
CA THR A 562 21.76 -12.00 -6.07
C THR A 562 20.45 -11.47 -5.53
N ALA A 563 20.40 -11.22 -4.22
CA ALA A 563 19.24 -10.65 -3.56
C ALA A 563 19.07 -9.17 -3.97
N LEU A 564 17.86 -8.81 -4.39
CA LEU A 564 17.52 -7.45 -4.86
C LEU A 564 16.71 -6.67 -3.81
N THR A 565 15.62 -7.27 -3.34
CA THR A 565 14.71 -6.67 -2.36
C THR A 565 14.22 -7.73 -1.39
N ALA A 566 13.75 -7.31 -0.22
CA ALA A 566 13.21 -8.19 0.80
C ALA A 566 11.85 -7.66 1.28
N LYS A 567 10.88 -8.55 1.42
CA LYS A 567 9.55 -8.22 1.93
C LYS A 567 9.57 -8.21 3.46
N ASN A 568 9.00 -7.17 4.05
CA ASN A 568 8.81 -7.12 5.50
C ASN A 568 7.88 -8.26 5.95
N PRO A 569 8.29 -9.10 6.92
CA PRO A 569 7.43 -10.12 7.49
C PRO A 569 6.21 -9.52 8.20
N GLU A 570 5.18 -10.35 8.37
CA GLU A 570 4.02 -9.97 9.18
C GLU A 570 4.42 -9.72 10.64
N GLY A 571 3.75 -8.75 11.25
CA GLY A 571 3.99 -8.41 12.65
C GLY A 571 3.49 -9.48 13.61
N ILE A 572 4.13 -9.56 14.77
CA ILE A 572 3.71 -10.44 15.87
C ILE A 572 3.03 -9.63 16.98
N SER A 573 2.14 -10.27 17.72
CA SER A 573 1.54 -9.69 18.93
C SER A 573 1.90 -10.52 20.15
N VAL A 574 2.36 -9.86 21.20
CA VAL A 574 2.84 -10.50 22.44
C VAL A 574 2.23 -9.83 23.67
N PRO A 575 1.97 -10.58 24.75
CA PRO A 575 1.51 -9.97 25.97
C PRO A 575 2.58 -9.08 26.60
N VAL A 576 2.14 -8.10 27.36
CA VAL A 576 3.03 -7.25 28.16
C VAL A 576 3.89 -8.08 29.11
N ASN A 577 5.18 -7.75 29.17
CA ASN A 577 6.27 -8.42 29.87
C ASN A 577 6.56 -9.86 29.44
N GLU A 578 6.16 -10.26 28.23
CA GLU A 578 6.73 -11.47 27.64
C GLU A 578 8.26 -11.36 27.64
N SER A 579 8.96 -12.47 27.87
CA SER A 579 10.41 -12.40 27.96
C SER A 579 11.01 -12.09 26.59
N ALA A 580 12.04 -11.25 26.53
CA ALA A 580 12.72 -10.90 25.28
C ALA A 580 13.26 -12.15 24.56
N GLU A 581 13.65 -13.18 25.33
CA GLU A 581 14.03 -14.50 24.80
C GLU A 581 12.83 -15.17 24.12
N THR A 582 11.67 -15.25 24.77
CA THR A 582 10.44 -15.78 24.17
C THR A 582 10.07 -15.01 22.91
N VAL A 583 10.04 -13.66 22.95
CA VAL A 583 9.65 -12.86 21.80
C VAL A 583 10.63 -13.01 20.64
N SER A 584 11.93 -13.12 20.93
CA SER A 584 12.95 -13.39 19.90
C SER A 584 12.70 -14.75 19.21
N THR A 585 12.20 -15.76 19.92
CA THR A 585 11.82 -17.05 19.31
C THR A 585 10.53 -16.99 18.48
N LEU A 586 9.72 -15.94 18.64
CA LEU A 586 8.50 -15.71 17.87
C LEU A 586 8.74 -14.88 16.61
N LEU A 587 9.88 -14.17 16.51
CA LEU A 587 10.20 -13.42 15.31
C LEU A 587 10.38 -14.38 14.11
N PRO A 588 9.92 -14.00 12.91
CA PRO A 588 10.08 -14.83 11.72
C PRO A 588 11.55 -15.16 11.46
N ALA A 589 11.91 -16.44 11.42
CA ALA A 589 13.29 -16.86 11.18
C ALA A 589 13.79 -16.51 9.77
N ALA A 590 12.87 -16.26 8.84
CA ALA A 590 13.14 -15.89 7.47
C ALA A 590 12.18 -14.80 6.97
N ALA A 591 12.57 -14.11 5.91
CA ALA A 591 11.75 -13.19 5.14
C ALA A 591 11.86 -13.51 3.65
N ASP A 592 10.82 -13.22 2.89
CA ASP A 592 10.83 -13.45 1.45
C ASP A 592 11.76 -12.46 0.75
N VAL A 593 12.71 -12.97 -0.02
CA VAL A 593 13.70 -12.19 -0.76
C VAL A 593 13.51 -12.43 -2.25
N LEU A 594 13.38 -11.34 -3.01
CA LEU A 594 13.39 -11.36 -4.47
C LEU A 594 14.85 -11.41 -4.96
N TYR A 595 15.14 -12.37 -5.81
CA TYR A 595 16.43 -12.51 -6.47
C TYR A 595 16.37 -12.02 -7.92
N ASN A 596 17.54 -11.69 -8.46
CA ASN A 596 17.70 -11.19 -9.82
C ASN A 596 17.23 -12.14 -10.92
N ASP A 597 17.07 -13.43 -10.65
CA ASP A 597 16.51 -14.42 -11.58
C ASP A 597 14.97 -14.50 -11.53
N GLY A 598 14.32 -13.57 -10.82
CA GLY A 598 12.87 -13.48 -10.63
C GLY A 598 12.32 -14.41 -9.54
N SER A 599 13.16 -15.25 -8.93
CA SER A 599 12.73 -16.12 -7.84
C SER A 599 12.49 -15.35 -6.54
N ILE A 600 11.52 -15.80 -5.74
CA ILE A 600 11.26 -15.32 -4.39
C ILE A 600 11.46 -16.49 -3.43
N GLU A 601 12.44 -16.38 -2.53
CA GLU A 601 12.78 -17.44 -1.59
C GLU A 601 12.91 -16.91 -0.17
N PRO A 602 12.53 -17.70 0.84
CA PRO A 602 12.75 -17.34 2.23
C PRO A 602 14.25 -17.32 2.54
N ALA A 603 14.76 -16.19 3.01
CA ALA A 603 16.13 -16.03 3.46
C ALA A 603 16.18 -15.72 4.96
N ALA A 604 17.18 -16.26 5.65
CA ALA A 604 17.31 -16.12 7.10
C ALA A 604 17.49 -14.65 7.52
N VAL A 605 16.79 -14.24 8.57
CA VAL A 605 16.86 -12.87 9.11
C VAL A 605 17.63 -12.86 10.42
N GLU A 606 18.60 -11.96 10.53
CA GLU A 606 19.23 -11.60 11.79
C GLU A 606 18.49 -10.39 12.38
N TRP A 607 17.68 -10.62 13.41
CA TRP A 607 16.94 -9.56 14.09
C TRP A 607 17.80 -8.84 15.13
N SER A 608 17.58 -7.54 15.26
CA SER A 608 18.14 -6.74 16.34
C SER A 608 17.65 -7.25 17.71
N ALA A 609 18.50 -7.11 18.73
CA ALA A 609 18.15 -7.53 20.08
C ALA A 609 16.91 -6.78 20.60
N ILE A 610 15.98 -7.53 21.21
CA ILE A 610 14.78 -6.96 21.83
C ILE A 610 15.12 -6.52 23.25
N GLU A 611 14.92 -5.24 23.55
CA GLU A 611 15.06 -4.74 24.91
C GLU A 611 13.83 -5.16 25.74
N GLN A 612 14.05 -5.87 26.85
CA GLN A 612 12.98 -6.37 27.73
C GLN A 612 12.02 -5.26 28.19
N ASP A 613 12.53 -4.04 28.28
CA ASP A 613 11.77 -2.87 28.68
C ASP A 613 10.73 -2.44 27.63
N ASP A 614 11.02 -2.63 26.33
CA ASP A 614 10.08 -2.34 25.25
C ASP A 614 8.83 -3.22 25.37
N LEU A 615 9.02 -4.47 25.79
CA LEU A 615 7.96 -5.46 26.01
C LEU A 615 7.10 -5.17 27.25
N SER A 616 7.51 -4.27 28.13
CA SER A 616 6.73 -3.89 29.29
C SER A 616 5.65 -2.82 29.01
N ARG A 617 5.64 -2.26 27.79
CA ARG A 617 4.79 -1.13 27.39
C ARG A 617 3.81 -1.54 26.31
N ILE A 618 2.53 -1.29 26.53
CA ILE A 618 1.48 -1.58 25.54
C ILE A 618 1.62 -0.68 24.30
N GLY A 619 1.54 -1.26 23.11
CA GLY A 619 1.63 -0.58 21.82
C GLY A 619 2.51 -1.33 20.83
N THR A 620 2.61 -0.83 19.60
CA THR A 620 3.44 -1.43 18.56
C THR A 620 4.78 -0.70 18.48
N PHE A 621 5.86 -1.46 18.48
CA PHE A 621 7.18 -1.00 18.08
C PHE A 621 7.69 -1.85 16.92
N VAL A 622 8.76 -1.42 16.26
CA VAL A 622 9.32 -2.14 15.10
C VAL A 622 10.70 -2.65 15.48
N ILE A 623 10.95 -3.93 15.21
CA ILE A 623 12.28 -4.52 15.30
C ILE A 623 12.89 -4.51 13.89
N ASP A 624 14.08 -3.90 13.78
CA ASP A 624 14.87 -3.95 12.56
C ASP A 624 15.60 -5.30 12.47
N GLY A 625 15.66 -5.86 11.27
CA GLY A 625 16.41 -7.06 10.94
C GLY A 625 17.18 -6.90 9.64
N GLN A 626 18.13 -7.81 9.41
CA GLN A 626 18.94 -7.85 8.21
C GLN A 626 18.89 -9.24 7.60
N ILE A 627 18.74 -9.33 6.28
CA ILE A 627 18.87 -10.61 5.58
C ILE A 627 20.32 -11.08 5.66
N THR A 628 20.52 -12.27 6.22
CA THR A 628 21.84 -12.85 6.47
C THR A 628 22.68 -12.88 5.20
N GLY A 629 23.89 -12.31 5.26
CA GLY A 629 24.82 -12.29 4.12
C GLY A 629 24.56 -11.19 3.08
N THR A 630 23.63 -10.25 3.33
CA THR A 630 23.32 -9.12 2.43
C THR A 630 23.21 -7.80 3.20
N GLU A 631 23.08 -6.68 2.49
CA GLU A 631 22.78 -5.36 3.08
C GLU A 631 21.27 -5.06 3.17
N LEU A 632 20.41 -6.01 2.79
CA LEU A 632 18.96 -5.81 2.77
C LEU A 632 18.41 -5.77 4.19
N ALA A 633 17.73 -4.67 4.52
CA ALA A 633 17.05 -4.48 5.79
C ALA A 633 15.58 -4.90 5.68
N VAL A 634 15.09 -5.57 6.71
CA VAL A 634 13.67 -5.89 6.91
C VAL A 634 13.21 -5.40 8.27
N LYS A 635 11.90 -5.21 8.41
CA LYS A 635 11.28 -4.69 9.61
C LYS A 635 10.09 -5.55 9.99
N VAL A 636 9.96 -5.87 11.26
CA VAL A 636 8.80 -6.59 11.79
C VAL A 636 8.14 -5.78 12.91
N PRO A 637 6.84 -5.47 12.80
CA PRO A 637 6.12 -4.86 13.90
C PRO A 637 5.90 -5.87 15.03
N VAL A 638 6.22 -5.49 16.27
CA VAL A 638 5.90 -6.23 17.50
C VAL A 638 4.88 -5.42 18.28
N THR A 639 3.68 -5.96 18.42
CA THR A 639 2.57 -5.32 19.16
C THR A 639 2.47 -5.91 20.55
N VAL A 640 2.78 -5.11 21.56
CA VAL A 640 2.59 -5.47 22.96
C VAL A 640 1.16 -5.14 23.37
N THR A 641 0.42 -6.14 23.79
CA THR A 641 -0.98 -5.96 24.22
C THR A 641 -1.09 -6.02 25.74
N THR A 642 -2.13 -5.38 26.30
CA THR A 642 -2.46 -5.45 27.73
C THR A 642 -2.65 -6.88 28.20
N ASN A 643 -3.11 -7.73 27.29
CA ASN A 643 -3.52 -9.07 27.61
C ASN A 643 -3.03 -10.06 26.56
N ARG A 644 -2.56 -11.20 27.06
CA ARG A 644 -2.40 -12.41 26.26
C ARG A 644 -3.79 -12.82 25.77
N ASN A 645 -3.96 -13.05 24.47
CA ASN A 645 -5.09 -13.87 24.05
C ASN A 645 -4.81 -15.29 24.57
N LEU A 646 -5.61 -15.70 25.55
CA LEU A 646 -5.45 -16.97 26.25
C LEU A 646 -6.06 -18.14 25.48
N LEU A 647 -6.64 -17.86 24.31
CA LEU A 647 -7.12 -18.87 23.38
C LEU A 647 -5.99 -19.30 22.45
N HIS A 648 -5.88 -20.60 22.25
CA HIS A 648 -5.07 -21.16 21.20
C HIS A 648 -5.84 -21.05 19.88
N ASN A 649 -5.15 -20.60 18.83
CA ASN A 649 -5.70 -20.47 17.47
C ASN A 649 -7.03 -19.68 17.43
N GLY A 650 -7.11 -18.55 18.13
CA GLY A 650 -8.30 -17.69 18.13
C GLY A 650 -8.57 -17.00 16.78
N SER A 651 -7.54 -16.85 15.94
CA SER A 651 -7.62 -16.31 14.58
C SER A 651 -7.85 -17.38 13.50
N PHE A 652 -7.82 -18.67 13.85
CA PHE A 652 -7.97 -19.78 12.91
C PHE A 652 -6.91 -19.89 11.80
N GLU A 653 -5.77 -19.20 11.94
CA GLU A 653 -4.68 -19.23 10.97
C GLU A 653 -3.86 -20.54 11.02
N ASP A 654 -3.92 -21.30 12.12
CA ASP A 654 -3.14 -22.53 12.37
C ASP A 654 -3.70 -23.77 11.61
N GLY A 655 -3.86 -23.65 10.29
CA GLY A 655 -4.34 -24.70 9.39
C GLY A 655 -5.77 -24.49 8.89
N THR A 656 -6.42 -25.54 8.39
CA THR A 656 -7.81 -25.50 7.86
C THR A 656 -8.79 -26.32 8.71
N ALA A 657 -8.34 -26.78 9.88
CA ALA A 657 -9.14 -27.50 10.85
C ALA A 657 -9.38 -26.63 12.10
N PHE A 658 -10.37 -26.98 12.91
CA PHE A 658 -10.61 -26.38 14.23
C PHE A 658 -9.53 -26.79 15.25
N ALA A 659 -8.26 -26.53 14.94
CA ALA A 659 -7.15 -26.82 15.85
C ALA A 659 -7.37 -26.07 17.16
N SER A 660 -7.32 -26.79 18.28
CA SER A 660 -7.58 -26.29 19.64
C SER A 660 -9.02 -25.86 19.95
N TRP A 661 -9.96 -26.07 19.02
CA TRP A 661 -11.39 -25.80 19.20
C TRP A 661 -12.22 -27.07 19.07
N THR A 662 -13.22 -27.24 19.94
CA THR A 662 -14.20 -28.33 19.87
C THR A 662 -15.49 -27.80 19.26
N VAL A 663 -15.91 -28.36 18.13
CA VAL A 663 -17.22 -28.11 17.55
C VAL A 663 -18.12 -29.32 17.81
N THR A 664 -19.28 -29.10 18.42
CA THR A 664 -20.29 -30.14 18.65
C THR A 664 -21.55 -29.87 17.84
N ASP A 665 -22.39 -30.90 17.75
CA ASP A 665 -23.68 -30.89 17.04
C ASP A 665 -23.49 -30.82 15.52
N ALA A 666 -24.13 -29.92 14.78
CA ALA A 666 -24.11 -29.87 13.32
C ALA A 666 -22.75 -29.45 12.72
N THR A 667 -21.69 -30.20 13.03
CA THR A 667 -20.28 -29.96 12.67
C THR A 667 -20.01 -29.77 11.17
N GLU A 668 -20.82 -30.38 10.30
CA GLU A 668 -20.74 -30.18 8.84
C GLU A 668 -21.10 -28.75 8.40
N ALA A 669 -21.84 -28.02 9.23
CA ALA A 669 -22.28 -26.67 8.95
C ALA A 669 -21.20 -25.62 9.21
N ALA A 670 -20.10 -25.92 9.91
CA ALA A 670 -19.03 -24.96 10.24
C ALA A 670 -17.67 -25.47 9.73
N LYS A 671 -16.89 -24.60 9.05
CA LYS A 671 -15.59 -24.94 8.45
C LYS A 671 -14.63 -23.76 8.52
N VAL A 672 -13.38 -24.01 8.91
CA VAL A 672 -12.29 -23.03 8.71
C VAL A 672 -11.95 -22.99 7.22
N LYS A 673 -12.00 -21.81 6.60
CA LYS A 673 -11.70 -21.59 5.17
C LYS A 673 -10.54 -20.60 5.02
N THR A 674 -9.71 -20.82 4.01
CA THR A 674 -8.72 -19.83 3.54
C THR A 674 -9.35 -18.93 2.50
N ASP A 675 -9.72 -17.73 2.92
CA ASP A 675 -10.46 -16.74 2.16
C ASP A 675 -10.21 -15.35 2.75
N ALA A 676 -9.10 -14.70 2.36
CA ALA A 676 -8.70 -13.38 2.88
C ALA A 676 -9.75 -12.28 2.60
N ALA A 677 -10.60 -12.46 1.58
CA ALA A 677 -11.69 -11.53 1.30
C ALA A 677 -12.85 -11.66 2.31
N ASN A 678 -12.94 -12.76 3.03
CA ASN A 678 -13.99 -13.06 4.01
C ASN A 678 -13.47 -13.29 5.44
N ALA A 679 -12.17 -13.19 5.66
CA ALA A 679 -11.56 -13.10 6.97
C ALA A 679 -11.63 -11.66 7.50
N TYR A 680 -11.80 -11.49 8.81
CA TYR A 680 -11.70 -10.18 9.44
C TYR A 680 -10.24 -9.76 9.55
N ALA A 681 -9.37 -10.71 9.91
CA ALA A 681 -7.93 -10.54 9.97
C ALA A 681 -7.24 -11.79 9.41
N GLY A 682 -6.09 -11.63 8.76
CA GLY A 682 -5.34 -12.74 8.18
C GLY A 682 -5.98 -13.29 6.90
N THR A 683 -5.82 -14.59 6.66
CA THR A 683 -6.27 -15.26 5.43
C THR A 683 -7.35 -16.30 5.68
N LYS A 684 -7.71 -16.58 6.94
CA LYS A 684 -8.63 -17.65 7.30
C LYS A 684 -9.68 -17.21 8.30
N ALA A 685 -10.86 -17.84 8.22
CA ALA A 685 -11.94 -17.64 9.17
C ALA A 685 -12.88 -18.85 9.19
N VAL A 686 -13.72 -18.97 10.23
CA VAL A 686 -14.76 -19.99 10.31
C VAL A 686 -15.97 -19.55 9.51
N ASN A 687 -16.23 -20.18 8.38
CA ASN A 687 -17.49 -20.05 7.66
C ASN A 687 -18.51 -21.04 8.21
N TYR A 688 -19.75 -20.62 8.39
CA TYR A 688 -20.85 -21.54 8.63
C TYR A 688 -21.96 -21.41 7.58
N TYR A 689 -22.51 -22.55 7.14
CA TYR A 689 -23.64 -22.69 6.21
C TYR A 689 -24.11 -24.15 6.12
N ALA A 690 -25.43 -24.38 6.04
CA ALA A 690 -25.98 -25.66 5.64
C ALA A 690 -27.34 -25.52 4.93
N SER A 691 -27.67 -26.45 4.03
CA SER A 691 -28.94 -26.49 3.28
C SER A 691 -30.14 -27.02 4.08
N ALA A 692 -29.96 -27.30 5.37
CA ALA A 692 -30.98 -27.69 6.33
C ALA A 692 -30.77 -26.87 7.61
N ALA A 693 -31.80 -26.68 8.43
CA ALA A 693 -31.65 -25.98 9.71
C ALA A 693 -30.61 -26.68 10.59
N PHE A 694 -29.77 -25.90 11.26
CA PHE A 694 -28.62 -26.41 11.99
C PHE A 694 -28.39 -25.59 13.26
N ASP A 695 -27.90 -26.28 14.28
CA ASP A 695 -27.37 -25.71 15.48
C ASP A 695 -25.99 -26.31 15.75
N PHE A 696 -25.01 -25.47 16.07
CA PHE A 696 -23.69 -25.93 16.48
C PHE A 696 -23.14 -25.09 17.63
N THR A 697 -22.28 -25.72 18.41
CA THR A 697 -21.51 -25.06 19.46
C THR A 697 -20.04 -25.21 19.14
N MET A 698 -19.30 -24.11 19.19
CA MET A 698 -17.84 -24.11 19.14
C MET A 698 -17.31 -23.69 20.51
N SER A 699 -16.37 -24.43 21.07
CA SER A 699 -15.85 -24.18 22.42
C SER A 699 -14.37 -24.50 22.58
N GLN A 700 -13.73 -23.86 23.55
CA GLN A 700 -12.35 -24.14 23.95
C GLN A 700 -12.23 -24.01 25.48
N THR A 701 -11.59 -25.00 26.12
CA THR A 701 -11.28 -24.95 27.55
C THR A 701 -9.86 -24.46 27.76
N VAL A 702 -9.72 -23.38 28.52
CA VAL A 702 -8.43 -22.82 28.93
C VAL A 702 -8.20 -23.16 30.40
N THR A 703 -7.04 -23.73 30.70
CA THR A 703 -6.64 -24.15 32.06
C THR A 703 -5.35 -23.46 32.49
N GLY A 704 -5.04 -23.48 33.78
CA GLY A 704 -3.87 -22.78 34.33
C GLY A 704 -4.06 -21.26 34.44
N LEU A 705 -5.31 -20.81 34.42
CA LEU A 705 -5.66 -19.40 34.56
C LEU A 705 -5.40 -18.90 35.99
N THR A 706 -5.01 -17.64 36.10
CA THR A 706 -5.00 -16.97 37.41
C THR A 706 -6.42 -16.56 37.78
N ASN A 707 -6.84 -16.73 39.02
CA ASN A 707 -8.16 -16.27 39.45
C ASN A 707 -8.31 -14.74 39.23
N GLY A 708 -9.47 -14.33 38.71
CA GLY A 708 -9.74 -12.94 38.34
C GLY A 708 -10.91 -12.80 37.37
N THR A 709 -11.15 -11.57 36.93
CA THR A 709 -12.18 -11.29 35.92
C THR A 709 -11.61 -11.44 34.51
N TYR A 710 -12.39 -11.96 33.58
CA TYR A 710 -12.02 -12.16 32.18
C TYR A 710 -13.09 -11.59 31.24
N LEU A 711 -12.66 -11.21 30.04
CA LEU A 711 -13.47 -10.73 28.93
C LEU A 711 -13.21 -11.62 27.71
N LEU A 712 -14.29 -12.11 27.11
CA LEU A 712 -14.31 -12.89 25.87
C LEU A 712 -14.83 -12.02 24.72
N LYS A 713 -14.16 -12.08 23.56
CA LYS A 713 -14.54 -11.38 22.33
C LYS A 713 -14.51 -12.29 21.11
N ALA A 714 -15.27 -11.92 20.07
CA ALA A 714 -15.19 -12.51 18.73
C ALA A 714 -15.72 -11.54 17.66
N LYS A 715 -15.27 -11.70 16.41
CA LYS A 715 -15.79 -11.01 15.22
C LYS A 715 -16.74 -11.92 14.47
N ILE A 716 -17.96 -11.45 14.21
CA ILE A 716 -19.01 -12.28 13.57
C ILE A 716 -19.74 -11.49 12.48
N SER A 717 -19.79 -12.01 11.25
CA SER A 717 -20.52 -11.43 10.12
C SER A 717 -21.42 -12.48 9.46
N GLY A 718 -22.43 -12.06 8.69
CA GLY A 718 -23.30 -13.00 8.00
C GLY A 718 -24.49 -12.35 7.30
N GLY A 719 -25.22 -13.15 6.51
CA GLY A 719 -26.36 -12.68 5.71
C GLY A 719 -27.59 -12.23 6.53
N GLY A 720 -27.61 -12.55 7.83
CA GLY A 720 -28.77 -12.36 8.71
C GLY A 720 -29.83 -13.45 8.57
N GLY A 721 -30.74 -13.53 9.54
CA GLY A 721 -31.79 -14.55 9.59
C GLY A 721 -31.49 -15.76 10.48
N ASP A 722 -30.34 -15.76 11.17
CA ASP A 722 -30.03 -16.67 12.27
C ASP A 722 -31.12 -16.55 13.37
N ASN A 723 -31.49 -17.67 14.00
CA ASN A 723 -32.45 -17.66 15.11
C ASN A 723 -31.81 -17.10 16.37
N ALA A 724 -30.57 -17.52 16.67
CA ALA A 724 -29.80 -17.02 17.79
C ALA A 724 -28.28 -17.26 17.62
N ILE A 725 -27.47 -16.31 18.07
CA ILE A 725 -26.01 -16.41 18.17
C ILE A 725 -25.60 -15.87 19.55
N HIS A 726 -24.88 -16.66 20.35
CA HIS A 726 -24.43 -16.24 21.68
C HIS A 726 -22.99 -16.65 21.94
N LEU A 727 -22.21 -15.73 22.52
CA LEU A 727 -20.99 -16.10 23.23
C LEU A 727 -21.36 -16.74 24.57
N SER A 728 -20.51 -17.66 25.05
CA SER A 728 -20.73 -18.39 26.30
C SER A 728 -19.44 -18.59 27.08
N ALA A 729 -19.57 -18.64 28.41
CA ALA A 729 -18.52 -19.07 29.31
C ALA A 729 -19.11 -19.98 30.40
N GLN A 730 -18.39 -21.04 30.77
CA GLN A 730 -18.78 -22.00 31.81
C GLN A 730 -17.53 -22.62 32.48
N ASP A 731 -17.74 -23.48 33.47
CA ASP A 731 -16.69 -24.23 34.17
C ASP A 731 -15.62 -23.37 34.88
N PHE A 732 -15.90 -22.10 35.16
CA PHE A 732 -14.98 -21.14 35.79
C PHE A 732 -15.17 -20.95 37.31
N GLY A 733 -15.93 -21.85 37.93
CA GLY A 733 -16.22 -21.87 39.37
C GLY A 733 -17.44 -21.05 39.81
N ALA A 734 -18.22 -20.54 38.85
CA ALA A 734 -19.55 -19.96 39.04
C ALA A 734 -20.54 -20.50 37.98
N GLU A 735 -21.79 -20.02 38.02
CA GLU A 735 -22.81 -20.41 37.03
C GLU A 735 -22.42 -19.97 35.61
N ALA A 736 -22.80 -20.76 34.60
CA ALA A 736 -22.55 -20.46 33.21
C ALA A 736 -23.23 -19.14 32.80
N VAL A 737 -22.57 -18.39 31.92
CA VAL A 737 -23.05 -17.09 31.43
C VAL A 737 -23.03 -17.06 29.91
N GLN A 738 -23.92 -16.27 29.32
CA GLN A 738 -24.03 -16.07 27.87
C GLN A 738 -24.19 -14.58 27.56
N SER A 739 -23.75 -14.16 26.37
CA SER A 739 -23.99 -12.80 25.87
C SER A 739 -25.46 -12.61 25.50
N ASP A 740 -25.86 -11.35 25.27
CA ASP A 740 -27.08 -11.06 24.51
C ASP A 740 -26.98 -11.67 23.09
N ASN A 741 -28.13 -11.80 22.42
CA ASN A 741 -28.19 -12.35 21.08
C ASN A 741 -27.47 -11.45 20.07
N ILE A 742 -26.54 -12.03 19.29
CA ILE A 742 -25.77 -11.34 18.25
C ILE A 742 -26.54 -11.45 16.93
N VAL A 743 -26.70 -10.32 16.23
CA VAL A 743 -27.54 -10.24 15.02
C VAL A 743 -26.67 -9.87 13.82
N ASN A 744 -26.57 -10.78 12.86
CA ASN A 744 -25.90 -10.50 11.59
C ASN A 744 -26.73 -9.59 10.69
N THR A 745 -26.07 -8.66 10.00
CA THR A 745 -26.73 -7.58 9.23
C THR A 745 -26.24 -7.43 7.78
N GLY A 746 -25.42 -8.37 7.29
CA GLY A 746 -24.95 -8.38 5.91
C GLY A 746 -23.49 -8.80 5.75
N TRP A 747 -23.11 -9.03 4.50
CA TRP A 747 -21.75 -9.40 4.11
C TRP A 747 -20.73 -8.32 4.48
N GLN A 748 -19.64 -8.73 5.15
CA GLN A 748 -18.58 -7.88 5.71
C GLN A 748 -19.03 -6.83 6.76
N ASN A 749 -20.29 -6.87 7.20
CA ASN A 749 -20.71 -6.12 8.39
C ASN A 749 -20.37 -6.98 9.62
N TRP A 750 -19.21 -6.73 10.21
CA TRP A 750 -18.71 -7.48 11.38
C TRP A 750 -19.26 -6.92 12.69
N ASN A 751 -19.81 -7.80 13.52
CA ASN A 751 -20.19 -7.52 14.90
C ASN A 751 -18.98 -7.61 15.83
N ASP A 752 -18.90 -6.68 16.78
CA ASP A 752 -18.01 -6.74 17.95
C ASP A 752 -18.70 -7.49 19.09
N ALA A 753 -18.67 -8.82 19.07
CA ALA A 753 -19.32 -9.63 20.08
C ALA A 753 -18.47 -9.67 21.36
N GLU A 754 -19.07 -9.40 22.52
CA GLU A 754 -18.38 -9.35 23.81
C GLU A 754 -19.17 -10.07 24.92
N LEU A 755 -18.45 -10.73 25.83
CA LEU A 755 -18.97 -11.30 27.07
C LEU A 755 -17.99 -10.96 28.21
N SER A 756 -18.38 -10.00 29.05
CA SER A 756 -17.55 -9.48 30.15
C SER A 756 -17.86 -10.14 31.49
N SER A 757 -17.10 -9.76 32.53
CA SER A 757 -17.35 -10.15 33.92
C SER A 757 -17.26 -11.66 34.21
N ILE A 758 -16.45 -12.41 33.44
CA ILE A 758 -16.24 -13.85 33.68
C ILE A 758 -15.32 -14.03 34.89
N GLN A 759 -15.90 -14.39 36.04
CA GLN A 759 -15.19 -14.48 37.33
C GLN A 759 -14.52 -15.85 37.53
N VAL A 760 -13.32 -16.04 36.99
CA VAL A 760 -12.56 -17.29 37.16
C VAL A 760 -12.09 -17.44 38.61
N THR A 761 -12.55 -18.50 39.28
CA THR A 761 -12.24 -18.79 40.69
C THR A 761 -11.56 -20.14 40.93
N ASN A 762 -11.46 -20.97 39.89
CA ASN A 762 -10.89 -22.33 39.94
C ASN A 762 -9.72 -22.54 38.97
N GLY A 763 -9.19 -21.47 38.37
CA GLY A 763 -8.05 -21.52 37.45
C GLY A 763 -8.32 -22.12 36.07
N GLN A 764 -9.57 -22.16 35.61
CA GLN A 764 -9.94 -22.55 34.25
C GLN A 764 -11.22 -21.86 33.77
N VAL A 765 -11.51 -21.91 32.48
CA VAL A 765 -12.81 -21.53 31.89
C VAL A 765 -12.99 -22.28 30.57
N THR A 766 -14.22 -22.72 30.30
CA THR A 766 -14.63 -23.16 28.96
C THR A 766 -15.39 -22.01 28.32
N ILE A 767 -14.87 -21.47 27.22
CA ILE A 767 -15.55 -20.44 26.43
C ILE A 767 -16.12 -21.03 25.15
N GLY A 768 -17.04 -20.33 24.50
CA GLY A 768 -17.55 -20.76 23.21
C GLY A 768 -18.55 -19.82 22.57
N LEU A 769 -19.08 -20.27 21.43
CA LEU A 769 -20.12 -19.64 20.65
C LEU A 769 -21.16 -20.69 20.26
N THR A 770 -22.43 -20.37 20.42
CA THR A 770 -23.56 -21.17 19.92
C THR A 770 -24.21 -20.45 18.75
N VAL A 771 -24.49 -21.16 17.67
CA VAL A 771 -25.25 -20.66 16.51
C VAL A 771 -26.45 -21.59 16.28
N ASP A 772 -27.64 -21.03 16.23
CA ASP A 772 -28.89 -21.66 15.79
C ASP A 772 -29.40 -20.92 14.57
N ALA A 773 -29.50 -21.60 13.43
CA ALA A 773 -29.87 -20.99 12.17
C ALA A 773 -30.80 -21.88 11.31
N PRO A 774 -31.74 -21.27 10.56
CA PRO A 774 -32.54 -22.00 9.59
C PRO A 774 -31.69 -22.39 8.36
N ALA A 775 -32.26 -23.27 7.53
CA ALA A 775 -31.64 -23.71 6.27
C ALA A 775 -31.23 -22.51 5.39
N ASP A 776 -30.10 -22.66 4.69
CA ASP A 776 -29.52 -21.70 3.77
C ASP A 776 -28.99 -20.39 4.39
N THR A 777 -28.90 -20.33 5.72
CA THR A 777 -28.26 -19.21 6.43
C THR A 777 -26.75 -19.39 6.44
N TRP A 778 -26.01 -18.29 6.31
CA TRP A 778 -24.55 -18.30 6.31
C TRP A 778 -23.95 -17.17 7.16
N GLY A 779 -22.74 -17.41 7.66
CA GLY A 779 -21.93 -16.40 8.32
C GLY A 779 -20.45 -16.76 8.39
N TRP A 780 -19.68 -15.85 8.97
CA TRP A 780 -18.25 -15.91 9.17
C TRP A 780 -17.92 -15.50 10.60
N ILE A 781 -17.00 -16.22 11.23
CA ILE A 781 -16.54 -16.00 12.59
C ILE A 781 -15.02 -15.99 12.60
N ASP A 782 -14.43 -14.99 13.26
CA ASP A 782 -13.00 -14.78 13.29
C ASP A 782 -12.57 -14.08 14.59
N SER A 783 -11.26 -14.04 14.86
CA SER A 783 -10.63 -13.22 15.91
C SER A 783 -11.25 -13.41 17.30
N PHE A 784 -11.31 -14.66 17.76
CA PHE A 784 -11.68 -14.97 19.15
C PHE A 784 -10.57 -14.57 20.11
N GLU A 785 -10.95 -13.86 21.17
CA GLU A 785 -10.01 -13.41 22.19
C GLU A 785 -10.55 -13.67 23.58
N LEU A 786 -9.74 -14.28 24.45
CA LEU A 786 -10.01 -14.35 25.89
C LEU A 786 -8.87 -13.69 26.64
N TYR A 787 -9.18 -12.75 27.51
CA TYR A 787 -8.18 -12.13 28.35
C TYR A 787 -8.64 -11.89 29.77
N ARG A 788 -7.67 -11.91 30.69
CA ARG A 788 -7.87 -11.44 32.06
C ARG A 788 -7.99 -9.92 32.03
N GLU A 789 -9.07 -9.38 32.60
CA GLU A 789 -9.18 -7.95 32.82
C GLU A 789 -8.21 -7.54 33.93
N THR A 790 -7.09 -6.94 33.53
CA THR A 790 -6.09 -6.40 34.47
C THR A 790 -6.14 -4.88 34.38
N PRO A 791 -6.38 -4.16 35.49
CA PRO A 791 -6.43 -2.69 35.47
C PRO A 791 -5.05 -2.14 35.10
N VAL A 792 -5.01 -1.25 34.11
CA VAL A 792 -3.80 -0.49 33.73
C VAL A 792 -3.86 0.86 34.43
N ALA A 793 -2.73 1.33 34.98
CA ALA A 793 -2.65 2.67 35.55
C ALA A 793 -3.13 3.71 34.53
N GLY A 794 -4.13 4.51 34.89
CA GLY A 794 -4.52 5.65 34.07
C GLY A 794 -3.58 6.83 34.27
N TRP A 795 -3.29 7.57 33.20
CA TRP A 795 -2.84 8.96 33.33
C TRP A 795 -4.02 9.88 33.06
N THR A 796 -4.19 10.92 33.88
CA THR A 796 -5.15 11.98 33.62
C THR A 796 -4.66 12.86 32.47
N GLU A 797 -5.57 13.66 31.91
CA GLU A 797 -5.19 14.68 30.92
C GLU A 797 -4.15 15.68 31.48
N ALA A 798 -4.14 15.90 32.80
CA ALA A 798 -3.19 16.79 33.49
C ALA A 798 -1.83 16.14 33.83
N LYS A 799 -1.44 15.05 33.16
CA LYS A 799 -0.14 14.40 33.36
C LYS A 799 1.02 15.29 32.93
N ALA A 800 2.05 15.39 33.77
CA ALA A 800 3.22 16.22 33.47
C ALA A 800 4.47 15.62 34.10
N VAL A 801 5.63 15.86 33.46
CA VAL A 801 6.96 15.71 34.07
C VAL A 801 7.72 17.00 33.86
N THR A 802 8.37 17.50 34.91
CA THR A 802 9.06 18.79 34.92
C THR A 802 10.52 18.61 35.32
N ALA A 803 11.41 19.28 34.60
CA ALA A 803 12.81 19.41 34.96
C ALA A 803 13.04 20.69 35.79
N SER A 804 13.84 20.56 36.84
CA SER A 804 14.26 21.64 37.76
C SER A 804 15.72 21.41 38.19
N ASN A 805 16.34 22.41 38.82
CA ASN A 805 17.74 22.34 39.27
C ASN A 805 18.71 21.86 38.16
N VAL A 806 18.55 22.40 36.95
CA VAL A 806 19.36 22.04 35.77
C VAL A 806 20.78 22.56 35.95
N GLY A 807 21.71 21.67 36.26
CA GLY A 807 23.14 21.96 36.37
C GLY A 807 23.88 21.69 35.06
N THR A 808 25.20 21.81 35.09
CA THR A 808 26.08 21.38 33.98
C THR A 808 26.12 19.85 33.82
N SER A 809 25.79 19.09 34.87
CA SER A 809 25.85 17.63 34.87
C SER A 809 24.70 16.91 35.61
N SER A 810 23.61 17.60 35.94
CA SER A 810 22.49 17.01 36.68
C SER A 810 21.16 17.71 36.40
N VAL A 811 20.05 17.00 36.58
CA VAL A 811 18.70 17.58 36.54
C VAL A 811 17.77 16.87 37.53
N LYS A 812 16.87 17.62 38.19
CA LYS A 812 15.82 17.07 39.06
C LYS A 812 14.49 16.99 38.30
N LEU A 813 13.94 15.80 38.19
CA LEU A 813 12.64 15.50 37.59
C LEU A 813 11.55 15.41 38.66
N THR A 814 10.37 15.94 38.36
CA THR A 814 9.15 15.79 39.19
C THR A 814 7.95 15.53 38.28
N TRP A 815 7.09 14.56 38.60
CA TRP A 815 5.95 14.16 37.77
C TRP A 815 4.61 14.16 38.52
N THR A 816 3.50 14.34 37.80
CA THR A 816 2.13 14.38 38.32
C THR A 816 1.12 13.78 37.35
N GLY A 817 -0.13 13.57 37.80
CA GLY A 817 -1.27 13.23 36.94
C GLY A 817 -1.48 11.74 36.68
N ALA A 818 -0.96 10.86 37.52
CA ALA A 818 -1.46 9.48 37.56
C ALA A 818 -2.91 9.50 38.09
N ALA A 819 -3.88 8.97 37.33
CA ALA A 819 -5.29 8.92 37.70
C ALA A 819 -5.49 8.12 38.98
N ASP A 820 -4.71 7.06 39.13
CA ASP A 820 -4.72 6.16 40.28
C ASP A 820 -3.52 6.40 41.18
N ALA A 821 -3.09 7.67 41.37
CA ALA A 821 -1.84 8.03 42.06
C ALA A 821 -1.61 7.34 43.41
N ASN A 822 -2.69 7.01 44.15
CA ASN A 822 -2.63 6.32 45.45
C ASN A 822 -2.50 4.79 45.33
N GLN A 823 -2.68 4.24 44.15
CA GLN A 823 -2.58 2.82 43.81
C GLN A 823 -1.35 2.52 42.94
N ILE A 824 -0.64 3.54 42.45
CA ILE A 824 0.63 3.35 41.72
C ILE A 824 1.66 2.72 42.67
N ASN A 825 2.24 1.61 42.23
CA ASN A 825 3.25 0.89 42.99
C ASN A 825 4.67 1.36 42.64
N SER A 826 4.95 1.66 41.37
CA SER A 826 6.25 2.19 40.92
C SER A 826 6.17 3.08 39.68
N TYR A 827 7.25 3.83 39.41
CA TYR A 827 7.46 4.64 38.22
C TYR A 827 8.77 4.25 37.50
N LYS A 828 8.74 4.11 36.18
CA LYS A 828 9.94 4.01 35.33
C LYS A 828 10.30 5.38 34.80
N ILE A 829 11.60 5.71 34.83
CA ILE A 829 12.13 6.97 34.30
C ILE A 829 13.06 6.64 33.16
N TYR A 830 12.83 7.26 32.02
CA TYR A 830 13.60 7.08 30.80
C TYR A 830 14.43 8.33 30.52
N LYS A 831 15.60 8.15 29.92
CA LYS A 831 16.45 9.21 29.37
C LYS A 831 16.78 8.88 27.92
N ASP A 832 16.44 9.77 26.98
CA ASP A 832 16.66 9.59 25.54
C ASP A 832 16.07 8.28 24.99
N GLY A 833 14.87 7.94 25.48
CA GLY A 833 14.17 6.71 25.11
C GLY A 833 14.66 5.44 25.82
N LYS A 834 15.75 5.49 26.59
CA LYS A 834 16.28 4.33 27.34
C LYS A 834 15.88 4.37 28.81
N LEU A 835 15.52 3.23 29.39
CA LEU A 835 15.26 3.14 30.83
C LEU A 835 16.48 3.59 31.63
N LEU A 836 16.31 4.63 32.44
CA LEU A 836 17.32 5.13 33.36
C LEU A 836 17.23 4.42 34.71
N THR A 837 16.03 4.31 35.27
CA THR A 837 15.78 3.66 36.57
C THR A 837 14.29 3.38 36.80
N THR A 838 13.99 2.48 37.73
CA THR A 838 12.66 2.30 38.34
C THR A 838 12.66 2.85 39.77
N VAL A 839 11.59 3.55 40.18
CA VAL A 839 11.43 4.18 41.49
C VAL A 839 10.14 3.66 42.13
N THR A 840 10.24 3.02 43.29
CA THR A 840 9.06 2.57 44.05
C THR A 840 8.26 3.78 44.52
N ALA A 841 6.95 3.77 44.27
CA ALA A 841 6.10 4.95 44.26
C ALA A 841 5.68 5.45 45.64
N GLY A 842 6.01 4.78 46.76
CA GLY A 842 5.52 5.00 48.14
C GLY A 842 5.49 6.44 48.68
N SER A 843 4.72 7.33 48.02
CA SER A 843 4.71 8.80 47.94
C SER A 843 5.76 9.53 47.05
N ALA A 844 6.66 8.85 46.35
CA ALA A 844 7.71 9.51 45.57
C ALA A 844 7.27 9.88 44.14
N THR A 845 7.25 11.19 43.84
CA THR A 845 6.98 11.73 42.49
C THR A 845 8.12 12.58 41.95
N GLU A 846 9.34 12.37 42.44
CA GLU A 846 10.54 13.08 42.01
C GLU A 846 11.79 12.18 41.96
N TYR A 847 12.76 12.55 41.11
CA TYR A 847 14.03 11.86 40.95
C TYR A 847 15.12 12.80 40.43
N THR A 848 16.36 12.69 40.91
CA THR A 848 17.48 13.51 40.42
C THR A 848 18.43 12.68 39.55
N VAL A 849 18.53 13.06 38.29
CA VAL A 849 19.47 12.49 37.31
C VAL A 849 20.82 13.20 37.44
N THR A 850 21.92 12.43 37.49
CA THR A 850 23.29 12.96 37.60
C THR A 850 24.19 12.34 36.52
N GLY A 851 25.39 12.88 36.31
CA GLY A 851 26.34 12.38 35.30
C GLY A 851 26.03 12.80 33.86
N LEU A 852 25.33 13.91 33.67
CA LEU A 852 25.02 14.46 32.35
C LEU A 852 26.20 15.29 31.79
N SER A 853 26.27 15.44 30.47
CA SER A 853 27.24 16.32 29.80
C SER A 853 26.69 17.75 29.72
N ALA A 854 27.56 18.75 29.79
CA ALA A 854 27.18 20.17 29.69
C ALA A 854 26.67 20.54 28.29
N ASN A 855 25.81 21.55 28.20
CA ASN A 855 25.21 22.04 26.95
C ASN A 855 24.58 20.94 26.06
N THR A 856 24.08 19.88 26.67
CA THR A 856 23.56 18.71 25.97
C THR A 856 22.07 18.58 26.26
N ALA A 857 21.27 18.44 25.20
CA ALA A 857 19.84 18.20 25.32
C ALA A 857 19.60 16.72 25.66
N TYR A 858 18.72 16.49 26.63
CA TYR A 858 18.24 15.18 27.05
C TYR A 858 16.71 15.17 27.03
N SER A 859 16.10 14.08 26.57
CA SER A 859 14.67 13.83 26.75
C SER A 859 14.44 12.90 27.93
N PHE A 860 13.37 13.11 28.68
CA PHE A 860 12.97 12.27 29.80
C PHE A 860 11.50 11.90 29.69
N LYS A 861 11.15 10.66 30.03
CA LYS A 861 9.76 10.16 30.10
C LYS A 861 9.54 9.42 31.40
N VAL A 862 8.33 9.51 31.95
CA VAL A 862 7.93 8.75 33.14
C VAL A 862 6.76 7.85 32.79
N GLU A 863 6.82 6.59 33.19
CA GLU A 863 5.73 5.61 33.05
C GLU A 863 5.36 5.06 34.42
N ALA A 864 4.12 4.63 34.61
CA ALA A 864 3.61 4.18 35.89
C ALA A 864 3.05 2.76 35.81
N SER A 865 3.04 2.07 36.95
CA SER A 865 2.49 0.72 37.10
C SER A 865 1.73 0.58 38.42
N LEU A 866 0.63 -0.17 38.40
CA LEU A 866 -0.16 -0.52 39.61
C LEU A 866 0.42 -1.73 40.35
N ASP A 867 1.18 -2.59 39.66
CA ASP A 867 1.58 -3.92 40.14
C ASP A 867 3.05 -4.27 39.82
N ASP A 868 3.81 -3.35 39.22
CA ASP A 868 5.16 -3.52 38.65
C ASP A 868 5.24 -4.49 37.46
N GLU A 869 4.11 -5.07 37.06
CA GLU A 869 3.99 -5.92 35.89
C GLU A 869 3.63 -5.01 34.70
N ILE A 870 2.46 -4.38 34.67
CA ILE A 870 2.01 -3.65 33.48
C ILE A 870 2.40 -2.17 33.55
N TRP A 871 3.08 -1.66 32.52
CA TRP A 871 3.49 -0.25 32.44
C TRP A 871 2.73 0.52 31.37
N THR A 872 2.40 1.76 31.69
CA THR A 872 1.78 2.68 30.72
C THR A 872 2.75 3.06 29.62
N SER A 873 2.32 3.05 28.35
CA SER A 873 3.12 3.63 27.25
C SER A 873 2.88 5.13 27.04
N THR A 874 1.86 5.69 27.69
CA THR A 874 1.36 7.06 27.46
C THR A 874 1.77 8.06 28.55
N GLY A 875 2.76 7.73 29.38
CA GLY A 875 3.19 8.61 30.46
C GLY A 875 3.87 9.91 29.98
N PRO A 876 3.96 10.94 30.85
CA PRO A 876 4.43 12.27 30.47
C PRO A 876 5.91 12.30 30.11
N SER A 877 6.29 13.19 29.19
CA SER A 877 7.68 13.42 28.78
C SER A 877 8.07 14.90 28.81
N THR A 878 9.36 15.19 28.92
CA THR A 878 9.95 16.53 28.85
C THR A 878 11.33 16.49 28.22
N THR A 879 11.80 17.60 27.65
CA THR A 879 13.19 17.76 27.18
C THR A 879 13.87 18.87 27.98
N VAL A 880 15.15 18.69 28.27
CA VAL A 880 15.96 19.65 29.02
C VAL A 880 17.40 19.67 28.51
N GLN A 881 17.92 20.88 28.32
CA GLN A 881 19.33 21.10 27.99
C GLN A 881 20.11 21.45 29.25
N THR A 882 21.18 20.71 29.53
CA THR A 882 22.08 21.01 30.65
C THR A 882 22.81 22.34 30.45
N ALA A 883 23.19 23.00 31.54
CA ALA A 883 23.88 24.27 31.47
C ALA A 883 25.25 24.15 30.76
N GLN A 884 25.65 25.18 30.02
CA GLN A 884 26.95 25.27 29.35
C GLN A 884 28.07 25.66 30.33
N GLU A 885 29.28 25.11 30.15
CA GLU A 885 30.47 25.64 30.84
C GLU A 885 30.86 27.00 30.25
N ALA A 886 31.02 28.02 31.10
CA ALA A 886 31.30 29.37 30.66
C ALA A 886 32.72 29.50 30.07
N GLY A 887 32.81 29.85 28.77
CA GLY A 887 34.03 30.37 28.13
C GLY A 887 34.08 31.92 28.18
N PRO A 888 35.28 32.54 28.11
CA PRO A 888 35.42 34.00 28.26
C PRO A 888 35.06 34.74 26.97
N VAL A 889 34.29 35.84 27.09
CA VAL A 889 33.86 36.69 25.95
C VAL A 889 34.46 38.11 26.05
N ILE A 890 34.94 38.64 24.91
CA ILE A 890 35.49 40.00 24.72
C ILE A 890 34.64 40.76 23.69
N GLY A 891 34.20 42.00 24.04
CA GLY A 891 33.62 43.00 23.13
C GLY A 891 32.70 44.02 23.86
N PRO A 892 32.77 45.34 23.59
CA PRO A 892 32.22 46.35 24.50
C PRO A 892 30.72 46.61 24.27
N VAL A 893 29.89 46.03 25.15
CA VAL A 893 28.52 46.44 25.43
C VAL A 893 28.52 47.05 26.83
N THR A 894 28.06 48.29 27.00
CA THR A 894 27.84 48.83 28.36
C THR A 894 26.57 48.21 28.92
N SER A 895 26.74 47.16 29.73
CA SER A 895 25.67 46.63 30.58
C SER A 895 25.22 47.72 31.55
N THR A 896 23.99 48.19 31.39
CA THR A 896 23.27 48.85 32.49
C THR A 896 22.95 47.78 33.54
N ASN A 897 23.08 48.12 34.83
CA ASN A 897 22.92 47.23 35.99
C ASN A 897 21.48 46.71 36.20
N ASP A 898 20.64 46.70 35.16
CA ASP A 898 19.29 46.16 35.19
C ASP A 898 19.26 44.82 34.43
N SER A 899 18.98 43.74 35.15
CA SER A 899 19.12 42.37 34.64
C SER A 899 18.25 42.10 33.42
N ALA A 900 17.10 42.79 33.27
CA ALA A 900 16.12 42.55 32.20
C ALA A 900 16.24 43.47 30.96
N VAL A 901 16.95 44.60 31.05
CA VAL A 901 16.98 45.63 29.99
C VAL A 901 18.24 45.53 29.12
N PHE A 902 18.06 45.71 27.80
CA PHE A 902 19.11 45.88 26.80
C PHE A 902 18.91 47.23 26.10
N THR A 903 19.99 47.99 25.88
CA THR A 903 19.92 49.31 25.24
C THR A 903 20.66 49.28 23.91
N ILE A 904 19.94 49.56 22.83
CA ILE A 904 20.51 49.77 21.50
C ILE A 904 20.77 51.28 21.35
N THR A 905 22.03 51.63 21.08
CA THR A 905 22.43 53.02 20.84
C THR A 905 22.25 53.39 19.37
N ALA A 906 22.36 54.68 19.03
CA ALA A 906 22.25 55.12 17.64
C ALA A 906 23.25 54.42 16.69
N SER A 907 24.45 54.08 17.18
CA SER A 907 25.45 53.31 16.41
C SER A 907 25.08 51.85 16.21
N GLY A 908 24.20 51.28 17.04
CA GLY A 908 23.70 49.91 16.88
C GLY A 908 22.56 49.77 15.87
N LEU A 909 22.12 50.89 15.27
CA LEU A 909 21.05 50.94 14.27
C LEU A 909 21.55 51.22 12.85
N SER A 910 22.87 51.23 12.64
CA SER A 910 23.46 51.35 11.31
C SER A 910 23.40 50.01 10.57
N ALA A 911 23.07 50.05 9.29
CA ALA A 911 23.13 48.88 8.42
C ALA A 911 24.55 48.31 8.34
N ASN A 912 24.65 46.98 8.32
CA ASN A 912 25.89 46.25 8.08
C ASN A 912 26.31 46.34 6.60
N ALA A 913 27.41 45.68 6.23
CA ALA A 913 27.93 45.68 4.86
C ALA A 913 26.95 45.13 3.80
N GLU A 914 25.92 44.41 4.22
CA GLU A 914 24.88 43.80 3.39
C GLU A 914 23.57 44.62 3.39
N GLY A 915 23.56 45.79 4.03
CA GLY A 915 22.36 46.63 4.11
C GLY A 915 21.34 46.19 5.18
N LYS A 916 21.68 45.25 6.08
CA LYS A 916 20.77 44.77 7.13
C LYS A 916 21.07 45.41 8.48
N VAL A 917 20.06 45.69 9.29
CA VAL A 917 20.21 46.17 10.68
C VAL A 917 19.84 45.02 11.62
N GLU A 918 20.84 44.24 12.02
CA GLU A 918 20.65 43.06 12.86
C GLU A 918 21.28 43.25 14.24
N VAL A 919 20.55 42.90 15.29
CA VAL A 919 21.02 43.01 16.67
C VAL A 919 20.76 41.69 17.40
N ALA A 920 21.83 41.06 17.88
CA ALA A 920 21.76 39.90 18.75
C ALA A 920 21.43 40.35 20.18
N LEU A 921 20.37 39.77 20.76
CA LEU A 921 19.97 40.05 22.13
C LEU A 921 20.67 39.07 23.08
N PRO A 922 21.36 39.57 24.13
CA PRO A 922 21.90 38.70 25.16
C PRO A 922 20.78 37.90 25.85
N ILE A 923 21.12 36.68 26.30
CA ILE A 923 20.20 35.78 27.01
C ILE A 923 19.58 36.49 28.22
N GLY A 924 18.28 36.31 28.42
CA GLY A 924 17.53 36.87 29.55
C GLY A 924 17.11 38.33 29.41
N LYS A 925 17.38 38.98 28.27
CA LYS A 925 16.92 40.35 28.00
C LYS A 925 15.50 40.35 27.44
N THR A 926 14.58 40.92 28.20
CA THR A 926 13.13 40.94 27.89
C THR A 926 12.63 42.33 27.53
N THR A 927 13.46 43.36 27.67
CA THR A 927 13.15 44.74 27.29
C THR A 927 14.30 45.34 26.49
N VAL A 928 13.99 45.92 25.33
CA VAL A 928 14.92 46.62 24.46
C VAL A 928 14.57 48.10 24.45
N THR A 929 15.55 48.95 24.75
CA THR A 929 15.44 50.41 24.70
C THR A 929 16.16 50.94 23.48
N LEU A 930 15.48 51.83 22.75
CA LEU A 930 15.86 52.36 21.45
C LEU A 930 15.80 53.90 21.47
N PRO A 931 16.66 54.60 20.72
CA PRO A 931 16.59 56.06 20.61
C PRO A 931 15.29 56.49 19.91
N SER A 932 14.77 57.67 20.24
CA SER A 932 13.57 58.22 19.56
C SER A 932 13.72 58.39 18.05
N GLN A 933 14.96 58.51 17.56
CA GLN A 933 15.33 58.66 16.15
C GLN A 933 15.41 57.32 15.40
N THR A 934 14.96 56.20 15.98
CA THR A 934 15.11 54.86 15.39
C THR A 934 14.60 54.79 13.94
N ALA A 935 13.44 55.37 13.64
CA ALA A 935 12.89 55.38 12.28
C ALA A 935 13.79 56.12 11.27
N GLU A 936 14.42 57.23 11.69
CA GLU A 936 15.31 58.04 10.86
C GLU A 936 16.66 57.31 10.63
N LEU A 937 17.16 56.63 11.66
CA LEU A 937 18.42 55.89 11.62
C LEU A 937 18.33 54.61 10.77
N LEU A 938 17.17 53.94 10.78
CA LEU A 938 16.92 52.74 9.97
C LEU A 938 16.68 53.07 8.48
N GLY A 939 16.13 54.26 8.18
CA GLY A 939 15.73 54.63 6.82
C GLY A 939 14.64 53.70 6.29
N THR A 940 14.92 52.98 5.20
CA THR A 940 14.03 51.97 4.60
C THR A 940 14.31 50.54 5.06
N HIS A 941 15.34 50.32 5.87
CA HIS A 941 15.74 48.98 6.29
C HIS A 941 14.95 48.53 7.53
N PRO A 942 14.54 47.25 7.61
CA PRO A 942 13.93 46.71 8.82
C PRO A 942 14.98 46.49 9.92
N LEU A 943 14.53 46.48 11.17
CA LEU A 943 15.33 46.05 12.33
C LEU A 943 15.04 44.57 12.63
N THR A 944 16.08 43.74 12.60
CA THR A 944 15.99 42.32 12.94
C THR A 944 16.64 42.06 14.30
N LEU A 945 15.88 41.49 15.23
CA LEU A 945 16.34 41.13 16.57
C LEU A 945 16.49 39.61 16.67
N ASN A 946 17.72 39.14 16.86
CA ASN A 946 18.02 37.72 17.05
C ASN A 946 18.01 37.41 18.56
N ALA A 947 16.91 36.84 19.05
CA ALA A 947 16.78 36.35 20.42
C ALA A 947 17.09 34.84 20.49
N GLU A 948 17.23 34.29 21.69
CA GLU A 948 17.63 32.88 21.89
C GLU A 948 16.68 31.86 21.23
N LYS A 949 15.36 32.14 21.23
CA LYS A 949 14.31 31.19 20.79
C LYS A 949 13.54 31.65 19.54
N PHE A 950 13.72 32.90 19.11
CA PHE A 950 13.04 33.46 17.94
C PHE A 950 13.83 34.62 17.33
N THR A 951 13.55 34.92 16.08
CA THR A 951 13.95 36.16 15.41
C THR A 951 12.72 37.02 15.13
N LEU A 952 12.82 38.33 15.39
CA LEU A 952 11.75 39.30 15.12
C LEU A 952 12.24 40.38 14.17
N THR A 953 11.54 40.55 13.04
CA THR A 953 11.84 41.57 12.05
C THR A 953 10.76 42.65 12.05
N ILE A 954 11.17 43.90 12.26
CA ILE A 954 10.30 45.06 12.43
C ILE A 954 10.56 46.07 11.30
N PRO A 955 9.58 46.35 10.42
CA PRO A 955 9.71 47.38 9.39
C PRO A 955 9.93 48.77 9.97
N SER A 956 10.70 49.62 9.28
CA SER A 956 10.96 51.00 9.74
C SER A 956 9.67 51.84 9.82
N SER A 957 8.67 51.51 8.99
CA SER A 957 7.35 52.15 8.96
C SER A 957 6.57 51.98 10.27
N VAL A 958 6.83 50.93 11.04
CA VAL A 958 6.20 50.69 12.36
C VAL A 958 6.72 51.71 13.38
N PHE A 959 8.02 52.01 13.35
CA PHE A 959 8.61 53.05 14.20
C PHE A 959 8.17 54.46 13.78
N GLN A 960 7.93 54.70 12.48
CA GLN A 960 7.33 55.95 11.99
C GLN A 960 5.90 56.13 12.51
N GLN A 961 5.09 55.08 12.50
CA GLN A 961 3.73 55.10 13.05
C GLN A 961 3.73 55.38 14.55
N LEU A 962 4.64 54.76 15.32
CA LEU A 962 4.79 55.01 16.75
C LEU A 962 5.16 56.48 17.02
N ALA A 963 6.11 57.04 16.27
CA ALA A 963 6.53 58.43 16.41
C ALA A 963 5.41 59.42 16.06
N ALA A 964 4.61 59.13 15.03
CA ALA A 964 3.45 59.95 14.64
C ALA A 964 2.33 59.93 15.69
N LEU A 965 2.15 58.80 16.39
CA LEU A 965 1.11 58.63 17.41
C LEU A 965 1.46 59.29 18.75
N GLY A 966 2.70 59.13 19.21
CA GLY A 966 3.15 59.60 20.53
C GLY A 966 3.85 60.97 20.54
N GLY A 967 4.24 61.48 19.37
CA GLY A 967 5.21 62.58 19.25
C GLY A 967 6.64 62.10 19.52
N SER A 968 7.65 62.75 18.93
CA SER A 968 9.07 62.44 19.21
C SER A 968 9.87 63.71 19.52
N SER A 969 10.79 63.59 20.48
CA SER A 969 11.82 64.60 20.78
C SER A 969 13.15 63.90 21.08
N ALA A 970 14.26 64.63 21.07
CA ALA A 970 15.60 64.06 21.33
C ALA A 970 15.71 63.35 22.70
N ASP A 971 14.87 63.73 23.67
CA ASP A 971 14.83 63.15 25.02
C ASP A 971 13.79 62.01 25.17
N SER A 972 13.14 61.58 24.09
CA SER A 972 12.14 60.48 24.13
C SER A 972 12.82 59.11 24.00
N THR A 973 12.23 58.09 24.60
CA THR A 973 12.77 56.72 24.56
C THR A 973 11.73 55.77 23.98
N ILE A 974 12.14 54.95 23.01
CA ILE A 974 11.32 53.85 22.48
C ILE A 974 11.63 52.59 23.30
N THR A 975 10.60 51.86 23.70
CA THR A 975 10.72 50.61 24.46
C THR A 975 9.99 49.50 23.73
N LEU A 976 10.71 48.43 23.41
CA LEU A 976 10.17 47.18 22.90
C LEU A 976 10.27 46.12 24.01
N THR A 977 9.13 45.63 24.47
CA THR A 977 9.06 44.52 25.42
C THR A 977 8.87 43.21 24.65
N LEU A 978 9.71 42.23 25.00
CA LEU A 978 9.78 40.86 24.47
C LEU A 978 9.69 39.91 25.66
N ALA A 979 8.61 40.03 26.45
CA ALA A 979 8.53 39.37 27.75
C ALA A 979 8.01 37.94 27.58
N PRO A 980 8.79 36.90 27.92
CA PRO A 980 8.23 35.58 28.08
C PRO A 980 7.22 35.60 29.22
N LEU A 981 6.15 34.80 29.10
CA LEU A 981 5.27 34.58 30.24
C LEU A 981 6.02 33.82 31.33
N GLU A 982 5.81 34.21 32.58
CA GLU A 982 6.29 33.48 33.74
C GLU A 982 5.76 32.04 33.72
N LYS A 983 6.55 31.09 34.22
CA LYS A 983 6.26 29.64 34.12
C LYS A 983 4.85 29.28 34.61
N ASP A 984 4.42 29.85 35.74
CA ASP A 984 3.07 29.63 36.30
C ASP A 984 1.95 30.23 35.42
N ALA A 985 2.25 31.33 34.71
CA ALA A 985 1.32 31.93 33.76
C ALA A 985 1.25 31.14 32.46
N VAL A 986 2.36 30.53 32.02
CA VAL A 986 2.39 29.63 30.85
C VAL A 986 1.54 28.40 31.10
N SER A 987 1.73 27.68 32.21
CA SER A 987 0.91 26.49 32.52
C SER A 987 -0.58 26.83 32.61
N LYS A 988 -0.94 27.92 33.33
CA LYS A 988 -2.33 28.38 33.39
C LYS A 988 -2.89 28.75 32.02
N GLN A 989 -2.08 29.37 31.17
CA GLN A 989 -2.49 29.74 29.82
C GLN A 989 -2.67 28.48 28.97
N THR A 990 -1.77 27.51 29.00
CA THR A 990 -1.89 26.24 28.25
C THR A 990 -3.08 25.42 28.72
N ASP A 991 -3.26 25.21 30.03
CA ASP A 991 -4.43 24.50 30.58
C ASP A 991 -5.75 25.18 30.15
N LEU A 992 -5.76 26.51 30.17
CA LEU A 992 -6.92 27.29 29.74
C LEU A 992 -7.15 27.15 28.23
N LEU A 993 -6.09 27.15 27.42
CA LEU A 993 -6.17 26.95 25.98
C LEU A 993 -6.70 25.54 25.65
N GLU A 994 -6.15 24.49 26.24
CA GLU A 994 -6.58 23.10 25.99
C GLU A 994 -8.06 22.93 26.37
N LYS A 995 -8.46 23.45 27.53
CA LYS A 995 -9.85 23.39 28.00
C LYS A 995 -10.82 24.15 27.10
N GLN A 996 -10.45 25.34 26.64
CA GLN A 996 -11.32 26.18 25.79
C GLN A 996 -11.41 25.65 24.36
N ASN A 997 -10.35 25.02 23.86
CA ASN A 997 -10.25 24.58 22.46
C ASN A 997 -10.51 23.08 22.28
N GLN A 998 -10.62 22.30 23.36
CA GLN A 998 -10.82 20.84 23.34
C GLN A 998 -9.79 20.13 22.45
N ALA A 999 -8.52 20.49 22.66
CA ALA A 999 -7.38 19.99 21.90
C ALA A 999 -6.18 19.82 22.83
N ASN A 1000 -5.30 18.88 22.52
CA ASN A 1000 -4.01 18.74 23.19
C ASN A 1000 -3.05 19.76 22.57
N ILE A 1001 -2.48 20.65 23.38
CA ILE A 1001 -1.66 21.76 22.91
C ILE A 1001 -0.25 21.60 23.43
N THR A 1002 0.67 21.26 22.53
CA THR A 1002 2.09 21.26 22.84
C THR A 1002 2.67 22.63 22.53
N LEU A 1003 3.09 23.36 23.57
CA LEU A 1003 3.85 24.59 23.42
C LEU A 1003 5.29 24.28 23.00
N ILE A 1004 5.69 24.75 21.82
CA ILE A 1004 7.05 24.64 21.32
C ILE A 1004 7.80 25.93 21.66
N GLY A 1005 8.67 25.86 22.67
CA GLY A 1005 9.40 27.02 23.18
C GLY A 1005 8.68 27.75 24.31
N GLN A 1006 8.38 29.04 24.13
CA GLN A 1006 7.75 29.89 25.14
C GLN A 1006 6.68 30.80 24.52
N VAL A 1007 5.74 31.26 25.35
CA VAL A 1007 4.81 32.33 24.98
C VAL A 1007 5.50 33.68 25.20
N TYR A 1008 5.55 34.51 24.16
CA TYR A 1008 6.12 35.85 24.24
C TYR A 1008 5.04 36.91 24.11
N ALA A 1009 4.99 37.82 25.09
CA ALA A 1009 4.19 39.04 25.05
C ALA A 1009 5.01 40.18 24.46
N PHE A 1010 4.55 40.69 23.32
CA PHE A 1010 5.20 41.78 22.61
C PHE A 1010 4.46 43.10 22.89
N LYS A 1011 5.22 44.17 23.13
CA LYS A 1011 4.67 45.54 23.29
C LYS A 1011 5.67 46.56 22.78
N LEU A 1012 5.22 47.55 22.03
CA LEU A 1012 6.04 48.68 21.59
C LEU A 1012 5.45 50.01 22.09
N SER A 1013 6.26 50.83 22.74
CA SER A 1013 5.83 52.14 23.26
C SER A 1013 6.91 53.22 23.09
N ILE A 1014 6.46 54.49 23.09
CA ILE A 1014 7.32 55.67 23.15
C ILE A 1014 6.97 56.47 24.40
N ARG A 1015 7.99 56.85 25.17
CA ARG A 1015 7.86 57.69 26.36
C ARG A 1015 8.51 59.05 26.14
N LEU A 1016 7.73 60.11 26.31
CA LEU A 1016 8.19 61.50 26.22
C LEU A 1016 8.87 61.97 27.51
N LYS A 1017 9.57 63.11 27.43
CA LYS A 1017 10.27 63.73 28.57
C LYS A 1017 9.36 64.09 29.75
N ASP A 1018 8.09 64.39 29.49
CA ASP A 1018 7.07 64.66 30.52
C ASP A 1018 6.56 63.39 31.21
N GLY A 1019 7.07 62.21 30.82
CA GLY A 1019 6.70 60.91 31.36
C GLY A 1019 5.49 60.27 30.66
N LYS A 1020 4.86 60.94 29.69
CA LYS A 1020 3.72 60.38 28.95
C LYS A 1020 4.19 59.22 28.06
N GLU A 1021 3.63 58.04 28.29
CA GLU A 1021 3.87 56.83 27.48
C GLU A 1021 2.70 56.59 26.52
N THR A 1022 3.01 56.30 25.27
CA THR A 1022 2.05 55.97 24.23
C THR A 1022 2.40 54.61 23.63
N ASN A 1023 1.45 53.68 23.61
CA ASN A 1023 1.64 52.33 23.07
C ASN A 1023 1.14 52.26 21.63
N LEU A 1024 1.87 51.54 20.77
CA LEU A 1024 1.36 51.12 19.47
C LEU A 1024 0.67 49.77 19.63
N THR A 1025 -0.61 49.68 19.26
CA THR A 1025 -1.42 48.46 19.43
C THR A 1025 -1.68 47.72 18.12
N GLN A 1026 -1.73 48.45 17.00
CA GLN A 1026 -1.90 47.92 15.64
C GLN A 1026 -0.93 48.63 14.70
N PHE A 1027 -0.56 47.99 13.60
CA PHE A 1027 0.34 48.56 12.62
C PHE A 1027 -0.01 48.07 11.21
N LYS A 1028 0.19 48.96 10.22
CA LYS A 1028 -0.27 48.74 8.84
C LYS A 1028 0.56 47.69 8.07
N GLU A 1029 1.87 47.69 8.27
CA GLU A 1029 2.80 46.72 7.67
C GLU A 1029 3.17 45.70 8.75
N PRO A 1030 3.04 44.39 8.50
CA PRO A 1030 3.20 43.37 9.53
C PRO A 1030 4.63 43.28 10.06
N LEU A 1031 4.78 42.72 11.26
CA LEU A 1031 6.05 42.23 11.77
C LEU A 1031 6.17 40.76 11.40
N THR A 1032 7.38 40.32 11.05
CA THR A 1032 7.63 38.89 10.76
C THR A 1032 8.33 38.26 11.96
N ILE A 1033 7.78 37.15 12.46
CA ILE A 1033 8.35 36.36 13.54
C ILE A 1033 8.79 34.98 13.03
N HIS A 1034 10.00 34.57 13.42
CA HIS A 1034 10.57 33.26 13.11
C HIS A 1034 10.82 32.52 14.42
N PHE A 1035 10.11 31.42 14.66
CA PHE A 1035 10.39 30.52 15.78
C PHE A 1035 11.25 29.35 15.33
N SER A 1036 12.18 28.93 16.19
CA SER A 1036 12.91 27.68 15.97
C SER A 1036 11.93 26.50 15.92
N SER A 1037 12.13 25.59 14.98
CA SER A 1037 11.36 24.34 14.86
C SER A 1037 11.89 23.20 15.72
N ALA A 1038 12.96 23.43 16.49
CA ALA A 1038 13.51 22.43 17.39
C ALA A 1038 12.45 22.02 18.43
N GLY A 1039 12.07 20.74 18.41
CA GLY A 1039 11.05 20.17 19.29
C GLY A 1039 9.69 19.94 18.63
N ILE A 1040 9.49 20.34 17.38
CA ILE A 1040 8.30 19.94 16.60
C ILE A 1040 8.38 18.44 16.30
N THR A 1041 7.38 17.68 16.74
CA THR A 1041 7.26 16.24 16.46
C THR A 1041 6.37 15.91 15.26
N ASP A 1042 5.41 16.79 14.97
CA ASP A 1042 4.49 16.70 13.83
C ASP A 1042 4.36 18.11 13.22
N PRO A 1043 5.07 18.39 12.12
CA PRO A 1043 5.08 19.71 11.49
C PRO A 1043 3.75 20.07 10.80
N GLU A 1044 2.88 19.09 10.51
CA GLU A 1044 1.64 19.32 9.77
C GLU A 1044 0.56 20.02 10.63
N ILE A 1045 0.62 19.83 11.94
CA ILE A 1045 -0.26 20.44 12.95
C ILE A 1045 0.41 21.57 13.75
N ALA A 1046 1.63 21.96 13.36
CA ALA A 1046 2.38 23.05 13.98
C ALA A 1046 2.00 24.42 13.39
N GLY A 1047 2.03 25.46 14.22
CA GLY A 1047 1.74 26.82 13.79
C GLY A 1047 1.98 27.88 14.85
N ILE A 1048 2.01 29.14 14.42
CA ILE A 1048 2.11 30.31 15.29
C ILE A 1048 0.69 30.79 15.62
N PHE A 1049 0.40 30.96 16.91
CA PHE A 1049 -0.91 31.34 17.41
C PHE A 1049 -0.84 32.63 18.22
N TYR A 1050 -1.86 33.47 18.08
CA TYR A 1050 -2.18 34.54 19.02
C TYR A 1050 -2.96 33.95 20.19
N LEU A 1051 -2.58 34.33 21.41
CA LEU A 1051 -3.21 33.85 22.65
C LEU A 1051 -3.87 35.01 23.41
N ALA A 1052 -5.19 34.97 23.55
CA ALA A 1052 -5.97 35.93 24.33
C ALA A 1052 -5.95 35.60 25.83
N ASP A 1053 -6.23 36.61 26.68
CA ASP A 1053 -6.29 36.44 28.14
C ASP A 1053 -7.46 35.54 28.60
N ASP A 1054 -8.52 35.41 27.79
CA ASP A 1054 -9.70 34.58 28.09
C ASP A 1054 -9.54 33.10 27.67
N GLY A 1055 -8.36 32.73 27.14
CA GLY A 1055 -8.09 31.36 26.69
C GLY A 1055 -8.48 31.07 25.25
N LYS A 1056 -8.93 32.07 24.49
CA LYS A 1056 -9.08 31.92 23.04
C LYS A 1056 -7.72 32.00 22.36
N MET A 1057 -7.57 31.20 21.31
CA MET A 1057 -6.43 31.30 20.40
C MET A 1057 -6.88 31.50 18.98
N GLU A 1058 -5.98 32.08 18.18
CA GLU A 1058 -6.16 32.28 16.75
C GLU A 1058 -4.90 31.81 16.01
N TYR A 1059 -5.07 30.92 15.05
CA TYR A 1059 -4.01 30.48 14.14
C TYR A 1059 -3.58 31.64 13.22
N ILE A 1060 -2.39 32.18 13.47
CA ILE A 1060 -1.84 33.30 12.70
C ILE A 1060 -1.26 32.80 11.38
N GLY A 1061 -0.50 31.71 11.42
CA GLY A 1061 0.15 31.14 10.25
C GLY A 1061 1.28 30.19 10.63
N GLY A 1062 2.09 29.78 9.66
CA GLY A 1062 3.21 28.89 9.92
C GLY A 1062 3.74 28.31 8.63
N THR A 1063 4.59 29.07 7.94
CA THR A 1063 5.32 28.58 6.77
C THR A 1063 6.68 28.10 7.21
N ARG A 1064 7.00 26.85 6.88
CA ARG A 1064 8.32 26.28 7.18
C ARG A 1064 9.34 26.81 6.19
N GLU A 1065 10.38 27.47 6.69
CA GLU A 1065 11.48 27.94 5.85
C GLU A 1065 12.39 26.75 5.48
N ALA A 1066 12.58 26.50 4.19
CA ALA A 1066 13.31 25.32 3.70
C ALA A 1066 14.78 25.27 4.19
N ALA A 1067 15.44 26.42 4.30
CA ALA A 1067 16.86 26.50 4.64
C ALA A 1067 17.18 26.30 6.13
N THR A 1068 16.31 26.80 7.02
CA THR A 1068 16.55 26.80 8.48
C THR A 1068 15.61 25.84 9.21
N GLY A 1069 14.56 25.37 8.54
CA GLY A 1069 13.47 24.62 9.13
C GLY A 1069 12.57 25.43 10.06
N SER A 1070 12.82 26.72 10.27
CA SER A 1070 12.06 27.59 11.18
C SER A 1070 10.61 27.77 10.74
N ILE A 1071 9.71 28.07 11.68
CA ILE A 1071 8.31 28.38 11.38
C ILE A 1071 8.14 29.90 11.41
N THR A 1072 7.63 30.45 10.31
CA THR A 1072 7.51 31.90 10.09
C THR A 1072 6.06 32.32 9.96
N ALA A 1073 5.70 33.48 10.52
CA ALA A 1073 4.40 34.11 10.30
C ALA A 1073 4.48 35.65 10.40
N ASP A 1074 3.54 36.32 9.72
CA ASP A 1074 3.31 37.75 9.83
C ASP A 1074 2.25 38.05 10.90
N ILE A 1075 2.59 38.92 11.85
CA ILE A 1075 1.67 39.40 12.89
C ILE A 1075 1.27 40.84 12.56
N HIS A 1076 0.05 41.27 12.92
CA HIS A 1076 -0.50 42.60 12.59
C HIS A 1076 -0.83 43.48 13.82
N HIS A 1077 -0.65 42.95 15.01
CA HIS A 1077 -0.81 43.68 16.25
C HIS A 1077 0.17 43.16 17.30
N PHE A 1078 0.36 43.94 18.37
CA PHE A 1078 1.18 43.51 19.49
C PHE A 1078 0.32 42.68 20.46
N SER A 1079 0.78 41.48 20.82
CA SER A 1079 0.05 40.54 21.65
C SER A 1079 0.94 39.42 22.22
N LYS A 1080 0.33 38.38 22.80
CA LYS A 1080 1.00 37.13 23.13
C LYS A 1080 0.99 36.19 21.93
N TYR A 1081 2.16 35.71 21.53
CA TYR A 1081 2.31 34.72 20.46
C TYR A 1081 3.13 33.52 20.92
N ALA A 1082 2.84 32.37 20.35
CA ALA A 1082 3.55 31.13 20.61
C ALA A 1082 3.52 30.21 19.39
N LEU A 1083 4.57 29.39 19.24
CA LEU A 1083 4.56 28.24 18.34
C LEU A 1083 3.92 27.05 19.08
N LEU A 1084 2.82 26.52 18.56
CA LEU A 1084 2.07 25.42 19.14
C LEU A 1084 1.97 24.26 18.13
N GLN A 1085 1.98 23.02 18.61
CA GLN A 1085 1.36 21.89 17.92
C GLN A 1085 0.00 21.64 18.57
N VAL A 1086 -1.06 21.67 17.76
CA VAL A 1086 -2.44 21.52 18.24
C VAL A 1086 -2.98 20.20 17.70
N GLU A 1087 -3.09 19.20 18.56
CA GLU A 1087 -3.69 17.92 18.21
C GLU A 1087 -5.15 17.90 18.64
N GLN A 1088 -6.05 17.75 17.67
CA GLN A 1088 -7.45 17.53 17.93
C GLN A 1088 -7.90 16.23 17.28
N SER A 1089 -8.05 15.21 18.10
CA SER A 1089 -8.56 13.89 17.70
C SER A 1089 -10.06 13.81 17.87
N PHE A 1090 -10.73 13.16 16.91
CA PHE A 1090 -12.17 12.97 16.90
C PHE A 1090 -12.51 11.49 17.08
N THR A 1091 -13.49 11.19 17.92
CA THR A 1091 -13.84 9.80 18.28
C THR A 1091 -14.45 9.01 17.12
N ASP A 1092 -14.99 9.69 16.11
CA ASP A 1092 -15.60 9.09 14.93
C ASP A 1092 -14.76 9.22 13.65
N VAL A 1093 -13.46 9.53 13.78
CA VAL A 1093 -12.50 9.55 12.68
C VAL A 1093 -11.33 8.62 13.01
N SER A 1094 -11.37 7.40 12.47
CA SER A 1094 -10.30 6.42 12.60
C SER A 1094 -8.99 6.90 11.91
N PRO A 1095 -7.80 6.55 12.42
CA PRO A 1095 -6.52 6.77 11.72
C PRO A 1095 -6.45 6.17 10.30
N GLN A 1096 -7.23 5.13 10.00
CA GLN A 1096 -7.33 4.54 8.66
C GLN A 1096 -8.33 5.27 7.73
N HIS A 1097 -9.08 6.25 8.23
CA HIS A 1097 -10.03 7.00 7.40
C HIS A 1097 -9.27 7.88 6.41
N TRP A 1098 -9.66 7.88 5.13
CA TRP A 1098 -8.95 8.60 4.05
C TRP A 1098 -8.72 10.10 4.34
N ALA A 1099 -9.71 10.75 4.98
CA ALA A 1099 -9.64 12.17 5.38
C ALA A 1099 -8.93 12.43 6.73
N TYR A 1100 -8.43 11.42 7.44
CA TYR A 1100 -7.92 11.56 8.81
C TYR A 1100 -6.84 12.64 8.94
N LYS A 1101 -5.83 12.60 8.06
CA LYS A 1101 -4.73 13.58 8.06
C LYS A 1101 -5.25 15.00 7.81
N THR A 1102 -6.11 15.18 6.81
CA THR A 1102 -6.66 16.48 6.44
C THR A 1102 -7.56 17.08 7.52
N ILE A 1103 -8.38 16.24 8.16
CA ILE A 1103 -9.23 16.65 9.27
C ILE A 1103 -8.36 17.14 10.44
N ARG A 1104 -7.30 16.41 10.81
CA ARG A 1104 -6.34 16.82 11.85
C ARG A 1104 -5.69 18.17 11.53
N GLN A 1105 -5.21 18.34 10.29
CA GLN A 1105 -4.57 19.58 9.85
C GLN A 1105 -5.51 20.79 9.91
N LEU A 1106 -6.75 20.65 9.43
CA LEU A 1106 -7.72 21.76 9.43
C LEU A 1106 -8.22 22.11 10.83
N ALA A 1107 -8.38 21.11 11.70
CA ALA A 1107 -8.74 21.33 13.09
C ALA A 1107 -7.61 22.07 13.83
N ALA A 1108 -6.36 21.64 13.66
CA ALA A 1108 -5.18 22.31 14.23
C ALA A 1108 -5.09 23.78 13.81
N LYS A 1109 -5.36 24.07 12.52
CA LYS A 1109 -5.32 25.43 11.95
C LYS A 1109 -6.60 26.25 12.21
N GLN A 1110 -7.54 25.73 13.00
CA GLN A 1110 -8.85 26.33 13.31
C GLN A 1110 -9.68 26.70 12.07
N ALA A 1111 -9.38 26.06 10.93
CA ALA A 1111 -10.09 26.26 9.67
C ALA A 1111 -11.41 25.47 9.67
N MET A 1112 -11.41 24.29 10.28
CA MET A 1112 -12.60 23.46 10.43
C MET A 1112 -12.55 22.66 11.73
N ASN A 1113 -13.45 22.99 12.66
CA ASN A 1113 -13.52 22.34 13.97
C ASN A 1113 -14.50 21.15 13.96
N GLY A 1114 -14.39 20.30 14.98
CA GLY A 1114 -15.38 19.26 15.27
C GLY A 1114 -16.77 19.80 15.60
N THR A 1115 -17.73 18.89 15.66
CA THR A 1115 -19.09 19.13 16.12
C THR A 1115 -19.19 18.83 17.63
N VAL A 1116 -20.38 18.49 18.12
CA VAL A 1116 -20.59 18.29 19.57
C VAL A 1116 -19.93 16.99 20.06
N GLN A 1117 -19.42 17.00 21.30
CA GLN A 1117 -18.89 15.81 22.01
C GLN A 1117 -17.64 15.15 21.40
N GLY A 1118 -16.71 15.94 20.84
CA GLY A 1118 -15.43 15.41 20.34
C GLY A 1118 -15.56 14.58 19.06
N ARG A 1119 -16.62 14.84 18.27
CA ARG A 1119 -16.89 14.22 16.98
C ARG A 1119 -16.58 15.17 15.83
N PHE A 1120 -16.26 14.65 14.66
CA PHE A 1120 -16.16 15.41 13.41
C PHE A 1120 -17.37 15.20 12.51
N GLU A 1121 -17.99 14.01 12.56
CA GLU A 1121 -19.06 13.56 11.67
C GLU A 1121 -18.65 13.53 10.18
N PRO A 1122 -17.60 12.78 9.80
CA PRO A 1122 -17.00 12.83 8.45
C PRO A 1122 -18.00 12.50 7.34
N SER A 1123 -18.91 11.54 7.57
CA SER A 1123 -19.92 11.11 6.58
C SER A 1123 -21.19 11.96 6.56
N ARG A 1124 -21.36 12.93 7.47
CA ARG A 1124 -22.55 13.80 7.51
C ARG A 1124 -22.54 14.74 6.31
N THR A 1125 -23.68 14.89 5.63
CA THR A 1125 -23.84 15.89 4.58
C THR A 1125 -23.79 17.32 5.15
N ILE A 1126 -23.07 18.22 4.48
CA ILE A 1126 -22.92 19.62 4.89
C ILE A 1126 -23.91 20.53 4.15
N THR A 1127 -24.41 21.57 4.82
CA THR A 1127 -25.34 22.52 4.16
C THR A 1127 -24.60 23.60 3.37
N ARG A 1128 -25.31 24.25 2.44
CA ARG A 1128 -24.79 25.42 1.69
C ARG A 1128 -24.31 26.54 2.60
N ALA A 1129 -25.03 26.84 3.68
CA ALA A 1129 -24.62 27.85 4.66
C ALA A 1129 -23.36 27.45 5.44
N GLU A 1130 -23.23 26.18 5.80
CA GLU A 1130 -22.04 25.67 6.48
C GLU A 1130 -20.81 25.76 5.57
N PHE A 1131 -20.91 25.35 4.30
CA PHE A 1131 -19.79 25.43 3.35
C PHE A 1131 -19.39 26.88 3.05
N ALA A 1132 -20.35 27.78 2.86
CA ALA A 1132 -20.10 29.22 2.72
C ALA A 1132 -19.33 29.79 3.90
N ALA A 1133 -19.71 29.43 5.12
CA ALA A 1133 -19.02 29.87 6.33
C ALA A 1133 -17.58 29.31 6.41
N LEU A 1134 -17.36 28.06 5.98
CA LEU A 1134 -16.01 27.48 5.92
C LEU A 1134 -15.12 28.21 4.93
N LEU A 1135 -15.60 28.53 3.72
CA LEU A 1135 -14.84 29.32 2.75
C LEU A 1135 -14.46 30.69 3.31
N VAL A 1136 -15.41 31.45 3.87
CA VAL A 1136 -15.12 32.78 4.44
C VAL A 1136 -14.07 32.71 5.55
N LYS A 1137 -14.13 31.69 6.40
CA LYS A 1137 -13.15 31.47 7.48
C LYS A 1137 -11.78 31.05 6.95
N ALA A 1138 -11.73 30.09 6.03
CA ALA A 1138 -10.50 29.63 5.40
C ALA A 1138 -9.76 30.78 4.70
N LEU A 1139 -10.51 31.64 4.00
CA LEU A 1139 -10.00 32.83 3.33
C LEU A 1139 -9.61 33.98 4.28
N LYS A 1140 -9.80 33.82 5.59
CA LYS A 1140 -9.60 34.87 6.61
C LYS A 1140 -10.25 36.21 6.27
N LEU A 1141 -11.40 36.18 5.58
CA LEU A 1141 -12.08 37.40 5.15
C LEU A 1141 -12.70 38.12 6.35
N GLN A 1142 -12.25 39.34 6.60
CA GLN A 1142 -12.72 40.12 7.73
C GLN A 1142 -14.21 40.46 7.63
N LEU A 1143 -14.96 40.07 8.66
CA LEU A 1143 -16.34 40.47 8.89
C LEU A 1143 -16.31 41.88 9.49
N THR A 1144 -16.57 42.91 8.68
CA THR A 1144 -16.67 44.29 9.18
C THR A 1144 -18.05 44.53 9.79
N ASP A 1145 -18.18 45.51 10.69
CA ASP A 1145 -19.48 45.92 11.25
C ASP A 1145 -20.52 46.33 10.16
N ALA A 1146 -20.04 46.65 8.95
CA ALA A 1146 -20.89 46.88 7.78
C ALA A 1146 -21.58 45.60 7.27
N ALA A 1147 -21.01 44.41 7.47
CA ALA A 1147 -21.63 43.11 7.15
C ALA A 1147 -22.72 42.70 8.16
N THR A 1148 -22.71 43.28 9.36
CA THR A 1148 -23.80 43.19 10.35
C THR A 1148 -24.87 44.28 10.16
N SER A 1149 -24.64 45.24 9.27
CA SER A 1149 -25.64 46.23 8.88
C SER A 1149 -26.45 45.68 7.70
N SER A 1150 -27.78 45.78 7.79
CA SER A 1150 -28.80 45.18 6.92
C SER A 1150 -28.81 45.62 5.44
N ALA A 1151 -27.68 46.06 4.89
CA ALA A 1151 -27.58 46.71 3.58
C ALA A 1151 -26.71 45.95 2.55
N ALA A 1152 -26.09 44.83 2.90
CA ALA A 1152 -25.28 44.03 1.97
C ALA A 1152 -25.88 42.63 1.75
N VAL A 1153 -26.73 42.54 0.72
CA VAL A 1153 -27.34 41.33 0.11
C VAL A 1153 -28.44 40.65 0.95
N SER A 1154 -29.70 40.99 0.63
CA SER A 1154 -30.91 40.51 1.32
C SER A 1154 -31.50 39.29 0.62
N PHE A 1155 -30.90 38.10 0.80
CA PHE A 1155 -31.63 36.86 0.51
C PHE A 1155 -32.79 36.74 1.51
N THR A 1156 -34.01 36.58 1.01
CA THR A 1156 -35.25 36.55 1.82
C THR A 1156 -35.31 35.37 2.78
N ASP A 1157 -34.57 34.30 2.50
CA ASP A 1157 -34.45 33.07 3.27
C ASP A 1157 -33.22 33.02 4.18
N VAL A 1158 -32.49 34.14 4.32
CA VAL A 1158 -31.38 34.30 5.28
C VAL A 1158 -31.81 35.29 6.37
N PRO A 1159 -32.34 34.82 7.51
CA PRO A 1159 -32.72 35.68 8.63
C PRO A 1159 -31.51 36.45 9.17
N ALA A 1160 -31.69 37.72 9.52
CA ALA A 1160 -30.58 38.57 9.99
C ALA A 1160 -29.93 38.05 11.27
N GLU A 1161 -30.70 37.34 12.09
CA GLU A 1161 -30.29 36.71 13.34
C GLU A 1161 -29.68 35.30 13.17
N ALA A 1162 -29.65 34.74 11.95
CA ALA A 1162 -29.07 33.43 11.71
C ALA A 1162 -27.54 33.47 11.88
N TRP A 1163 -26.96 32.44 12.50
CA TRP A 1163 -25.52 32.38 12.78
C TRP A 1163 -24.65 32.47 11.51
N PHE A 1164 -25.18 32.01 10.38
CA PHE A 1164 -24.51 32.03 9.08
C PHE A 1164 -24.69 33.34 8.30
N ALA A 1165 -25.63 34.21 8.70
CA ALA A 1165 -25.95 35.45 8.00
C ALA A 1165 -24.71 36.34 7.70
N PRO A 1166 -23.81 36.62 8.66
CA PRO A 1166 -22.64 37.47 8.37
C PRO A 1166 -21.68 36.83 7.38
N TYR A 1167 -21.56 35.50 7.38
CA TYR A 1167 -20.69 34.77 6.46
C TYR A 1167 -21.28 34.77 5.04
N VAL A 1168 -22.59 34.52 4.91
CA VAL A 1168 -23.26 34.58 3.60
C VAL A 1168 -23.19 35.99 3.02
N ALA A 1169 -23.44 37.03 3.84
CA ALA A 1169 -23.31 38.42 3.41
C ALA A 1169 -21.88 38.75 2.97
N LYS A 1170 -20.86 38.28 3.70
CA LYS A 1170 -19.46 38.52 3.34
C LYS A 1170 -19.08 37.80 2.05
N ALA A 1171 -19.44 36.53 1.91
CA ALA A 1171 -19.20 35.73 0.71
C ALA A 1171 -19.91 36.33 -0.51
N ALA A 1172 -21.12 36.88 -0.35
CA ALA A 1172 -21.81 37.59 -1.41
C ALA A 1172 -21.13 38.92 -1.76
N GLN A 1173 -20.67 39.68 -0.77
CA GLN A 1173 -19.93 40.94 -0.97
C GLN A 1173 -18.66 40.75 -1.80
N VAL A 1174 -17.93 39.66 -1.58
CA VAL A 1174 -16.68 39.37 -2.31
C VAL A 1174 -16.90 38.54 -3.59
N GLY A 1175 -18.15 38.25 -3.96
CA GLY A 1175 -18.47 37.54 -5.21
C GLY A 1175 -18.39 36.01 -5.16
N VAL A 1176 -18.15 35.41 -3.98
CA VAL A 1176 -18.17 33.95 -3.81
C VAL A 1176 -19.59 33.41 -3.96
N ILE A 1177 -20.60 34.09 -3.40
CA ILE A 1177 -22.01 33.65 -3.44
C ILE A 1177 -22.88 34.59 -4.28
N THR A 1178 -23.70 34.01 -5.16
CA THR A 1178 -24.71 34.74 -5.96
C THR A 1178 -26.15 34.35 -5.65
N GLY A 1179 -26.37 33.37 -4.76
CA GLY A 1179 -27.69 32.78 -4.48
C GLY A 1179 -28.14 31.76 -5.54
N ARG A 1180 -29.19 30.98 -5.24
CA ARG A 1180 -29.90 30.15 -6.23
C ARG A 1180 -30.82 31.01 -7.11
N SER A 1181 -31.26 32.13 -6.58
CA SER A 1181 -31.88 33.23 -7.31
C SER A 1181 -31.41 34.57 -6.72
N ALA A 1182 -31.85 35.68 -7.33
CA ALA A 1182 -31.57 37.01 -6.78
C ALA A 1182 -32.14 37.22 -5.36
N GLU A 1183 -33.12 36.43 -4.94
CA GLU A 1183 -33.84 36.60 -3.66
C GLU A 1183 -33.69 35.41 -2.70
N SER A 1184 -33.07 34.29 -3.10
CA SER A 1184 -32.95 33.07 -2.29
C SER A 1184 -31.56 32.44 -2.33
N PHE A 1185 -31.05 32.08 -1.16
CA PHE A 1185 -29.76 31.40 -0.97
C PHE A 1185 -29.88 29.89 -0.70
N ASP A 1186 -30.97 29.50 -0.05
CA ASP A 1186 -31.29 28.15 0.41
C ASP A 1186 -30.28 27.59 1.44
N PRO A 1187 -30.18 28.22 2.63
CA PRO A 1187 -29.07 27.98 3.57
C PRO A 1187 -29.02 26.58 4.19
N ASN A 1188 -30.18 25.93 4.38
CA ASN A 1188 -30.29 24.69 5.13
C ASN A 1188 -30.25 23.43 4.26
N ASN A 1189 -30.33 23.58 2.93
CA ASN A 1189 -30.23 22.43 2.05
C ASN A 1189 -28.79 21.93 1.95
N PRO A 1190 -28.58 20.59 1.85
CA PRO A 1190 -27.27 20.03 1.53
C PRO A 1190 -26.71 20.65 0.26
N ILE A 1191 -25.43 21.03 0.30
CA ILE A 1191 -24.75 21.50 -0.90
C ILE A 1191 -24.45 20.31 -1.81
N THR A 1192 -24.74 20.44 -3.11
CA THR A 1192 -24.34 19.42 -4.08
C THR A 1192 -22.86 19.58 -4.42
N ARG A 1193 -22.23 18.53 -4.94
CA ARG A 1193 -20.82 18.58 -5.34
C ARG A 1193 -20.56 19.60 -6.46
N GLU A 1194 -21.49 19.77 -7.41
CA GLU A 1194 -21.37 20.80 -8.44
C GLU A 1194 -21.47 22.23 -7.89
N GLU A 1195 -22.33 22.46 -6.90
CA GLU A 1195 -22.42 23.75 -6.20
C GLU A 1195 -21.16 24.01 -5.37
N MET A 1196 -20.60 22.97 -4.74
CA MET A 1196 -19.37 23.05 -3.97
C MET A 1196 -18.18 23.46 -4.85
N ALA A 1197 -18.03 22.87 -6.04
CA ALA A 1197 -16.98 23.23 -7.00
C ALA A 1197 -17.08 24.70 -7.43
N VAL A 1198 -18.29 25.18 -7.74
CA VAL A 1198 -18.52 26.56 -8.20
C VAL A 1198 -18.16 27.58 -7.12
N LEU A 1199 -18.58 27.34 -5.87
CA LEU A 1199 -18.22 28.24 -4.77
C LEU A 1199 -16.72 28.20 -4.46
N THR A 1200 -16.09 27.03 -4.61
CA THR A 1200 -14.64 26.84 -4.43
C THR A 1200 -13.84 27.62 -5.47
N MET A 1201 -14.21 27.55 -6.75
CA MET A 1201 -13.53 28.30 -7.80
C MET A 1201 -13.62 29.81 -7.59
N ARG A 1202 -14.81 30.33 -7.24
CA ARG A 1202 -14.96 31.76 -6.96
C ARG A 1202 -14.14 32.19 -5.75
N ALA A 1203 -14.07 31.36 -4.72
CA ALA A 1203 -13.20 31.60 -3.57
C ALA A 1203 -11.71 31.63 -3.97
N TYR A 1204 -11.29 30.70 -4.84
CA TYR A 1204 -9.94 30.65 -5.38
C TYR A 1204 -9.60 31.88 -6.23
N GLU A 1205 -10.52 32.37 -7.07
CA GLU A 1205 -10.31 33.60 -7.86
C GLU A 1205 -10.19 34.84 -6.97
N VAL A 1206 -10.94 34.90 -5.87
CA VAL A 1206 -10.83 35.97 -4.88
C VAL A 1206 -9.45 35.97 -4.20
N LEU A 1207 -8.88 34.79 -3.90
CA LEU A 1207 -7.52 34.69 -3.34
C LEU A 1207 -6.45 35.18 -4.31
N ASN A 1208 -6.57 34.80 -5.58
CA ASN A 1208 -5.54 35.05 -6.59
C ASN A 1208 -5.70 36.40 -7.31
N ALA A 1209 -6.72 37.19 -6.94
CA ALA A 1209 -7.00 38.53 -7.49
C ALA A 1209 -7.02 38.59 -9.03
N SER A 1210 -7.39 37.49 -9.70
CA SER A 1210 -7.49 37.38 -11.16
C SER A 1210 -8.39 36.20 -11.57
N PRO A 1211 -9.17 36.31 -12.66
CA PRO A 1211 -9.87 35.16 -13.22
C PRO A 1211 -8.84 34.16 -13.71
N THR A 1212 -8.92 32.92 -13.22
CA THR A 1212 -7.92 31.91 -13.56
C THR A 1212 -8.38 31.20 -14.84
N LYS A 1213 -7.66 31.41 -15.95
CA LYS A 1213 -7.79 30.55 -17.12
C LYS A 1213 -6.93 29.31 -16.90
N VAL A 1214 -7.56 28.26 -16.41
CA VAL A 1214 -6.97 26.91 -16.31
C VAL A 1214 -7.53 26.11 -17.47
N GLU A 1215 -6.68 25.35 -18.16
CA GLU A 1215 -7.13 24.38 -19.15
C GLU A 1215 -8.02 23.33 -18.47
N SER A 1216 -9.10 22.92 -19.14
CA SER A 1216 -10.08 21.99 -18.61
C SER A 1216 -9.47 20.62 -18.36
N ALA A 1217 -9.72 20.03 -17.20
CA ALA A 1217 -9.46 18.60 -16.96
C ALA A 1217 -10.38 17.73 -17.84
N GLU A 1218 -10.04 16.45 -18.00
CA GLU A 1218 -10.93 15.47 -18.63
C GLU A 1218 -12.31 15.49 -17.96
N PRO A 1219 -13.40 15.55 -18.75
CA PRO A 1219 -14.74 15.51 -18.21
C PRO A 1219 -14.98 14.18 -17.52
N PHE A 1220 -15.65 14.23 -16.38
CA PHE A 1220 -15.98 13.01 -15.64
C PHE A 1220 -16.94 12.15 -16.47
N ALA A 1221 -16.96 10.84 -16.22
CA ALA A 1221 -17.82 9.88 -16.92
C ALA A 1221 -19.32 10.21 -16.79
N ASP A 1222 -19.70 11.04 -15.80
CA ASP A 1222 -21.03 11.58 -15.56
C ASP A 1222 -21.14 13.09 -15.86
N GLN A 1223 -20.30 13.63 -16.76
CA GLN A 1223 -20.35 15.05 -17.17
C GLN A 1223 -21.72 15.44 -17.74
N THR A 1224 -22.45 14.51 -18.34
CA THR A 1224 -23.82 14.78 -18.84
C THR A 1224 -24.81 15.09 -17.73
N ASP A 1225 -24.52 14.70 -16.49
CA ASP A 1225 -25.35 14.97 -15.31
C ASP A 1225 -24.96 16.31 -14.64
N VAL A 1226 -23.89 16.95 -15.11
CA VAL A 1226 -23.43 18.26 -14.64
C VAL A 1226 -24.31 19.35 -15.21
N SER A 1227 -24.78 20.25 -14.36
CA SER A 1227 -25.49 21.43 -14.81
C SER A 1227 -24.59 22.32 -15.67
N ALA A 1228 -25.09 22.85 -16.79
CA ALA A 1228 -24.31 23.69 -17.70
C ALA A 1228 -23.66 24.92 -17.04
N TRP A 1229 -24.24 25.44 -15.94
CA TRP A 1229 -23.68 26.57 -15.19
C TRP A 1229 -22.51 26.18 -14.26
N ALA A 1230 -22.32 24.89 -13.97
CA ALA A 1230 -21.30 24.36 -13.08
C ALA A 1230 -20.12 23.74 -13.83
N ALA A 1231 -20.32 23.28 -15.07
CA ALA A 1231 -19.33 22.57 -15.89
C ALA A 1231 -17.95 23.24 -15.86
N THR A 1232 -17.86 24.51 -16.27
CA THR A 1232 -16.58 25.23 -16.30
C THR A 1232 -15.88 25.28 -14.95
N ALA A 1233 -16.62 25.45 -13.86
CA ALA A 1233 -16.02 25.52 -12.54
C ALA A 1233 -15.60 24.15 -12.01
N ILE A 1234 -16.30 23.08 -12.38
CA ILE A 1234 -15.88 21.71 -12.05
C ILE A 1234 -14.59 21.37 -12.79
N ASP A 1235 -14.54 21.65 -14.09
CA ASP A 1235 -13.37 21.34 -14.93
C ASP A 1235 -12.14 22.10 -14.43
N GLN A 1236 -12.28 23.38 -14.12
CA GLN A 1236 -11.21 24.21 -13.56
C GLN A 1236 -10.81 23.79 -12.14
N ALA A 1237 -11.77 23.44 -11.28
CA ALA A 1237 -11.50 23.00 -9.93
C ALA A 1237 -10.76 21.65 -9.92
N SER A 1238 -11.14 20.76 -10.84
CA SER A 1238 -10.49 19.47 -11.06
C SER A 1238 -9.06 19.66 -11.56
N ALA A 1239 -8.85 20.49 -12.59
CA ALA A 1239 -7.54 20.79 -13.15
C ALA A 1239 -6.57 21.42 -12.13
N LEU A 1240 -7.07 22.26 -11.22
CA LEU A 1240 -6.27 22.82 -10.13
C LEU A 1240 -6.02 21.85 -8.97
N GLY A 1241 -6.59 20.64 -9.02
CA GLY A 1241 -6.58 19.67 -7.94
C GLY A 1241 -7.32 20.16 -6.67
N LEU A 1242 -8.25 21.10 -6.82
CA LEU A 1242 -9.07 21.61 -5.70
C LEU A 1242 -10.17 20.63 -5.32
N ILE A 1243 -10.73 19.91 -6.30
CA ILE A 1243 -11.74 18.86 -6.10
C ILE A 1243 -11.40 17.64 -6.96
N GLN A 1244 -11.76 16.44 -6.49
CA GLN A 1244 -11.56 15.17 -7.21
C GLN A 1244 -12.87 14.39 -7.27
N GLY A 1245 -12.97 13.41 -8.18
CA GLY A 1245 -14.12 12.48 -8.29
C GLY A 1245 -14.27 11.55 -7.07
N GLN A 1246 -15.46 10.98 -6.87
CA GLN A 1246 -15.75 10.08 -5.74
C GLN A 1246 -15.33 8.62 -5.99
N THR A 1247 -15.41 8.16 -7.23
CA THR A 1247 -15.10 6.78 -7.66
C THR A 1247 -14.48 6.82 -9.06
N ALA A 1248 -13.83 5.74 -9.51
CA ALA A 1248 -13.10 5.66 -10.79
C ALA A 1248 -13.81 6.38 -11.95
N GLY A 1249 -13.39 7.63 -12.21
CA GLY A 1249 -13.89 8.49 -13.28
C GLY A 1249 -15.21 9.25 -13.06
N LYS A 1250 -15.90 9.19 -11.91
CA LYS A 1250 -17.20 9.88 -11.69
C LYS A 1250 -17.14 11.03 -10.68
N PHE A 1251 -17.77 12.16 -11.01
CA PHE A 1251 -17.87 13.35 -10.15
C PHE A 1251 -19.06 13.32 -9.20
N ALA A 1252 -20.17 12.71 -9.59
CA ALA A 1252 -21.47 12.73 -8.90
C ALA A 1252 -22.00 14.16 -8.64
N PRO A 1253 -22.25 14.98 -9.69
CA PRO A 1253 -22.53 16.42 -9.55
C PRO A 1253 -23.72 16.74 -8.64
N GLN A 1254 -24.78 15.94 -8.71
CA GLN A 1254 -26.01 16.13 -7.94
C GLN A 1254 -25.97 15.52 -6.53
N ALA A 1255 -24.92 14.74 -6.20
CA ALA A 1255 -24.81 14.13 -4.89
C ALA A 1255 -24.52 15.19 -3.82
N PRO A 1256 -25.10 15.06 -2.61
CA PRO A 1256 -24.78 15.95 -1.50
C PRO A 1256 -23.35 15.71 -1.03
N ALA A 1257 -22.59 16.79 -0.80
CA ALA A 1257 -21.23 16.70 -0.30
C ALA A 1257 -21.22 16.35 1.20
N THR A 1258 -20.33 15.44 1.58
CA THR A 1258 -20.03 15.11 2.97
C THR A 1258 -19.12 16.14 3.61
N ARG A 1259 -19.10 16.16 4.94
CA ARG A 1259 -18.24 17.03 5.73
C ARG A 1259 -16.75 16.72 5.54
N ALA A 1260 -16.39 15.45 5.32
CA ALA A 1260 -15.02 15.05 4.98
C ALA A 1260 -14.59 15.53 3.59
N GLU A 1261 -15.46 15.47 2.58
CA GLU A 1261 -15.17 16.03 1.25
C GLU A 1261 -15.01 17.54 1.30
N ALA A 1262 -15.89 18.24 2.03
CA ALA A 1262 -15.76 19.67 2.25
C ALA A 1262 -14.43 20.02 2.95
N ALA A 1263 -14.00 19.22 3.93
CA ALA A 1263 -12.71 19.38 4.58
C ALA A 1263 -11.57 19.24 3.55
N GLN A 1264 -11.59 18.19 2.73
CA GLN A 1264 -10.57 17.99 1.70
C GLN A 1264 -10.48 19.17 0.72
N VAL A 1265 -11.63 19.67 0.25
CA VAL A 1265 -11.68 20.82 -0.67
C VAL A 1265 -11.13 22.09 -0.02
N ILE A 1266 -11.50 22.38 1.24
CA ILE A 1266 -10.98 23.55 1.97
C ILE A 1266 -9.47 23.44 2.16
N TRP A 1267 -8.96 22.25 2.50
CA TRP A 1267 -7.53 22.02 2.62
C TRP A 1267 -6.79 22.26 1.30
N ASN A 1268 -7.34 21.76 0.19
CA ASN A 1268 -6.75 21.95 -1.13
C ASN A 1268 -6.68 23.44 -1.50
N VAL A 1269 -7.71 24.24 -1.17
CA VAL A 1269 -7.69 25.70 -1.37
C VAL A 1269 -6.60 26.36 -0.51
N LEU A 1270 -6.38 25.91 0.73
CA LEU A 1270 -5.40 26.52 1.64
C LEU A 1270 -3.94 26.15 1.34
N LYS A 1271 -3.70 25.03 0.65
CA LYS A 1271 -2.34 24.57 0.28
C LYS A 1271 -1.82 25.21 -1.01
N ARG A 1272 -2.74 25.70 -1.86
CA ARG A 1272 -2.43 26.43 -3.10
C ARG A 1272 -2.13 27.88 -2.79
#